data_AF-A0AAV2ZH72-F1
#
_entry.id   AF-A0AAV2ZH72-F1
#
_cell.length_a   1.000
_cell.length_b   1.000
_cell.length_c   1.000
_cell.angle_alpha   90.00
_cell.angle_beta   90.00
_cell.angle_gamma   90.00
#
_symmetry.space_group_name_H-M   'P 1'
#
loop_
_entity.id
_entity.type
_entity.pdbx_description
1 polymer ?
#
loop_
_entity_poly.entity_id
_entity_poly.type
_entity_poly.pdbx_seq_one_letter_code
_entity_poly.pdbx_strand_id
1 'polypeptide(L)'
;TGTLDSKRRVFRGDADFSNSTLNVWWKRHRPRICGDRAMSTGSEGLMFNFAQFVAVALAAFLALATSEPALRSSSIGLNDFPFAHSFATKTAYWDQRPLSRPPLSDDVDPHDLTLLQLQQVNRHGSRYPTKGNIQTYINLVNALQKSYRSVLPAWLQYYKLPFALTDDGNLAPAGARELADFGARTRASVGNDIPLAFTQGQFVVSHTYKPRTKASAQGFISTFFSNPTQVTLTEMPKDYDPFQRFYDFCPRYTTSVTNNAAAQAELTAYASSPFMQRNADKLRKALNLPASATVTSTDVSSVYSLCAFDIALFDKLDNWCTLLDPEYITTAEFAEELDTFYNQGPGYKLNYEMASVLLRDIYKQMVAFIQGDSSIAGNFRFSHAETTLPLVTLLGYVDRTPLRADYTIDQIQNRNFRAGESAPFAANVDFRLFQHKVNGKYYVQVRVNERIDVIPGCGAVYCRHTMRLDRAQFKTLAVALAVHADQDMVSYRNAMGTKTPYWDQRQLAGYSAKEATRVHNQTARYQGKYELMQVQQVTRHGTRFPTKGNIKRINAVLKKINAAGVAANQDHLAWLTDYELPYNSKVIDGNLTDIGRAELKGLGERTRALLPPATFPTTYSSDKYAFTHTWRDRARDSAFGQRQRPVCRKPRGQCKSRYGMCTFHSSMLMRSHWWFILCVAIQDRLLRFFDDCTRYINTIDKNEAAHHEYNAFQSSETGARAVKLFTDKLGLPESTSFTFKDVEAAYSACTFDLALTNAPHRWCSLVDDELAQIMDYASDLEDFYIAGGGYALNYEMASPLLKDIAEKIEARVTGKSTIVGHFNFAHAETTLPLVTLLGYGSREPLTADVTAAKMESRGFRTSVLSPFAANIEFRLYRRIRGQAKSNQPQDQPKPARKCVKKGTTQPPEEPQLPECEEKVENKDKGWFVQVLVNERPTLLPGCNRVYCPYAKVKELWKPYIEDYDFEKQCAIKSAYWDQRQQAGYGANESTHVADQVAKMQNQLTLVQVQQVTRHGSRFPTKGNIARIETVLNKLQTTAAPTKAKDHLAWLSGYKLPYNVSVEGELSDTGSAELQRFGQRTRAWLPTTEFPTAYSNDKYAFSHTYKSRTKASAHGFVSGFFKDAANVDYNQSPKDKDVLLRFYDQCERYTKTVDKNETAQKEFKKFAKSDAGDRVVQRFTANLGLTDSANITFKDVDAAFSACAIDLAVYNSSTHWCSLIDNELAQVLVNERPSLLPGCDGQVFCPFAKAKALWKPYVEDYDFDQQCAM
;
A
#
# COMPACT_ATOMS: atom_id res chain seq x y z
N THR A 1 57.71 8.33 41.06
CA THR A 1 57.08 7.41 42.04
C THR A 1 55.69 7.93 42.35
N GLY A 2 54.58 7.29 41.97
CA GLY A 2 54.38 6.11 41.11
C GLY A 2 52.91 5.66 41.15
N THR A 3 52.48 4.84 40.16
CA THR A 3 51.33 3.89 40.19
C THR A 3 49.90 4.44 40.45
N LEU A 4 48.89 4.20 39.58
CA LEU A 4 48.18 2.93 39.26
C LEU A 4 47.40 2.33 40.46
N ASP A 5 46.18 1.77 40.35
CA ASP A 5 45.19 1.68 39.25
C ASP A 5 43.82 1.16 39.78
N SER A 6 42.74 1.45 39.04
CA SER A 6 41.54 0.59 38.88
C SER A 6 40.37 0.52 39.89
N LYS A 7 39.17 0.41 39.27
CA LYS A 7 38.03 -0.49 39.57
C LYS A 7 37.13 -0.32 40.81
N ARG A 8 35.92 0.18 40.51
CA ARG A 8 34.59 -0.49 40.64
C ARG A 8 34.14 -1.06 42.02
N ARG A 9 33.08 -0.44 42.54
CA ARG A 9 31.76 -1.01 42.97
C ARG A 9 30.87 0.20 43.32
N VAL A 10 29.57 0.34 43.02
CA VAL A 10 28.53 -0.53 42.42
C VAL A 10 28.22 -1.80 43.21
N PHE A 11 27.37 -1.69 44.24
CA PHE A 11 26.05 -2.35 44.31
C PHE A 11 25.30 -1.97 45.61
N ARG A 12 24.01 -2.37 45.68
CA ARG A 12 22.95 -2.05 46.66
C ARG A 12 22.21 -0.73 46.38
N GLY A 13 20.88 -0.70 46.42
CA GLY A 13 19.95 -1.83 46.60
C GLY A 13 18.51 -1.43 46.35
N ASP A 14 17.66 -2.41 46.08
CA ASP A 14 16.25 -2.22 45.72
C ASP A 14 15.35 -1.86 46.91
N ALA A 15 14.16 -1.34 46.57
CA ALA A 15 12.92 -1.42 47.34
C ALA A 15 12.82 -0.55 48.63
N ASP A 16 11.67 -0.40 49.30
CA ASP A 16 10.36 -1.07 49.11
C ASP A 16 9.14 -0.26 49.64
N PHE A 17 7.95 -0.89 49.68
CA PHE A 17 6.72 -0.70 50.49
C PHE A 17 6.50 0.57 51.38
N SER A 18 5.30 0.98 51.79
CA SER A 18 3.89 0.95 51.28
C SER A 18 2.94 1.51 52.38
N ASN A 19 1.73 1.95 51.98
CA ASN A 19 0.47 1.93 52.74
C ASN A 19 0.33 2.48 54.19
N SER A 20 -0.73 3.31 54.35
CA SER A 20 -1.61 3.44 55.54
C SER A 20 -1.01 4.15 56.78
N THR A 21 -1.78 4.76 57.70
CA THR A 21 -3.23 4.65 58.05
C THR A 21 -3.96 6.01 58.16
N LEU A 22 -5.27 6.00 58.44
CA LEU A 22 -6.14 7.18 58.56
C LEU A 22 -6.19 7.79 59.97
N ASN A 23 -6.44 9.10 60.08
CA ASN A 23 -7.67 9.62 60.75
C ASN A 23 -7.91 11.15 60.62
N VAL A 24 -9.18 11.55 60.43
CA VAL A 24 -9.98 12.59 61.17
C VAL A 24 -9.26 13.90 61.62
N TRP A 25 -9.70 15.15 61.35
CA TRP A 25 -11.00 15.71 60.88
C TRP A 25 -10.93 17.19 60.34
N TRP A 26 -12.03 17.64 59.68
CA TRP A 26 -12.55 19.03 59.49
C TRP A 26 -12.05 20.08 58.45
N LYS A 27 -12.83 20.17 57.35
CA LYS A 27 -13.77 21.27 56.95
C LYS A 27 -13.33 22.74 56.67
N ARG A 28 -13.89 23.20 55.53
CA ARG A 28 -14.66 24.46 55.24
C ARG A 28 -13.99 25.72 54.64
N HIS A 29 -14.39 25.95 53.38
CA HIS A 29 -14.97 27.19 52.80
C HIS A 29 -14.08 28.27 52.12
N ARG A 30 -14.72 28.92 51.12
CA ARG A 30 -14.38 30.20 50.44
C ARG A 30 -14.96 31.38 51.29
N PRO A 31 -14.77 32.70 51.01
CA PRO A 31 -14.23 33.34 49.78
C PRO A 31 -13.42 34.67 49.98
N ARG A 32 -13.17 35.39 48.86
CA ARG A 32 -13.09 36.87 48.65
C ARG A 32 -12.16 37.79 49.48
N ILE A 33 -11.41 38.59 48.71
CA ILE A 33 -10.98 40.00 48.84
C ILE A 33 -11.83 40.89 49.79
N CYS A 34 -11.19 41.69 50.66
CA CYS A 34 -11.37 43.17 50.82
C CYS A 34 -10.69 43.79 52.09
N GLY A 35 -9.87 44.83 51.90
CA GLY A 35 -9.59 45.93 52.86
C GLY A 35 -8.85 45.62 54.18
N ASP A 36 -8.46 46.62 55.00
CA ASP A 36 -8.12 48.04 54.73
C ASP A 36 -7.36 48.63 55.96
N ARG A 37 -6.40 49.57 55.77
CA ARG A 37 -5.70 50.40 56.81
C ARG A 37 -4.93 49.65 57.92
N ALA A 38 -4.09 50.26 58.79
CA ALA A 38 -3.12 51.38 58.75
C ALA A 38 -2.22 51.22 60.03
N MET A 39 -1.21 52.01 60.42
CA MET A 39 -0.75 53.36 60.05
C MET A 39 0.67 53.61 60.63
N SER A 40 1.54 54.39 59.95
CA SER A 40 2.68 55.20 60.50
C SER A 40 3.79 54.51 61.34
N THR A 41 5.07 54.95 61.41
CA THR A 41 5.88 56.10 60.90
C THR A 41 7.23 55.57 60.38
N GLY A 42 8.08 56.27 59.62
CA GLY A 42 8.07 57.64 59.05
C GLY A 42 9.45 57.97 58.44
N SER A 43 9.53 59.06 57.63
CA SER A 43 10.72 59.61 56.91
C SER A 43 11.51 58.67 55.97
N GLU A 44 12.14 59.07 54.87
CA GLU A 44 12.17 60.26 53.98
C GLU A 44 12.81 59.78 52.63
N GLY A 45 12.58 60.33 51.43
CA GLY A 45 11.71 61.40 50.93
C GLY A 45 11.77 61.48 49.37
N LEU A 46 10.88 62.28 48.74
CA LEU A 46 10.80 62.71 47.32
C LEU A 46 11.12 61.69 46.18
N MET A 47 10.21 61.27 45.28
CA MET A 47 9.35 62.03 44.32
C MET A 47 10.09 62.91 43.30
N PHE A 48 10.20 62.49 42.02
CA PHE A 48 9.43 63.08 40.89
C PHE A 48 9.74 62.48 39.49
N ASN A 49 8.73 62.54 38.62
CA ASN A 49 8.71 62.58 37.13
C ASN A 49 9.73 61.78 36.29
N PHE A 50 9.22 60.68 35.70
CA PHE A 50 9.82 59.97 34.55
C PHE A 50 9.79 60.76 33.22
N ALA A 51 9.17 61.96 33.19
CA ALA A 51 8.85 62.71 31.98
C ALA A 51 10.07 63.36 31.27
N GLN A 52 11.20 63.57 31.98
CA GLN A 52 12.37 64.25 31.39
C GLN A 52 13.27 63.33 30.54
N PHE A 53 13.18 62.01 30.68
CA PHE A 53 14.00 61.08 29.88
C PHE A 53 13.60 61.04 28.40
N VAL A 54 12.35 61.37 28.07
CA VAL A 54 11.84 61.33 26.68
C VAL A 54 12.34 62.51 25.86
N ALA A 55 12.44 63.70 26.46
CA ALA A 55 12.85 64.92 25.75
C ALA A 55 14.33 64.89 25.29
N VAL A 56 15.23 64.39 26.14
CA VAL A 56 16.67 64.36 25.85
C VAL A 56 17.00 63.34 24.74
N ALA A 57 16.30 62.20 24.70
CA ALA A 57 16.47 61.19 23.66
C ALA A 57 16.03 61.68 22.26
N LEU A 58 14.97 62.50 22.20
CA LEU A 58 14.45 63.06 20.94
C LEU A 58 15.35 64.18 20.37
N ALA A 59 15.96 65.01 21.22
CA ALA A 59 16.88 66.05 20.77
C ALA A 59 18.15 65.48 20.11
N ALA A 60 18.70 64.38 20.66
CA ALA A 60 19.88 63.71 20.11
C ALA A 60 19.63 63.09 18.72
N PHE A 61 18.38 62.69 18.41
CA PHE A 61 18.02 62.09 17.12
C PHE A 61 17.77 63.08 15.98
N LEU A 62 17.50 64.36 16.26
CA LEU A 62 17.40 65.38 15.21
C LEU A 62 18.75 66.04 14.86
N ALA A 63 19.73 66.02 15.77
CA ALA A 63 21.00 66.73 15.59
C ALA A 63 22.02 66.01 14.66
N LEU A 64 21.80 64.73 14.34
CA LEU A 64 22.64 63.95 13.42
C LEU A 64 22.09 63.91 11.98
N ALA A 65 21.03 64.67 11.68
CA ALA A 65 20.33 64.65 10.40
C ALA A 65 20.89 65.60 9.32
N THR A 66 22.05 66.26 9.54
CA THR A 66 22.53 67.33 8.64
C THR A 66 24.07 67.38 8.42
N SER A 67 24.74 66.25 8.14
CA SER A 67 26.02 66.28 7.37
C SER A 67 26.54 64.91 6.93
N GLU A 68 26.19 64.45 5.72
CA GLU A 68 27.07 63.59 4.91
C GLU A 68 27.12 64.10 3.46
N PRO A 69 28.29 64.05 2.79
CA PRO A 69 28.44 64.52 1.41
C PRO A 69 27.85 63.54 0.40
N ALA A 70 27.41 64.05 -0.75
CA ALA A 70 26.69 63.28 -1.75
C ALA A 70 27.55 62.23 -2.51
N LEU A 71 27.72 61.05 -1.92
CA LEU A 71 28.09 59.83 -2.64
C LEU A 71 26.83 59.15 -3.18
N ARG A 72 26.53 59.38 -4.46
CA ARG A 72 25.40 58.75 -5.17
C ARG A 72 25.62 57.23 -5.30
N SER A 73 25.10 56.48 -4.34
CA SER A 73 24.60 55.13 -4.60
C SER A 73 23.12 55.26 -4.96
N SER A 74 22.72 54.78 -6.15
CA SER A 74 21.32 54.80 -6.58
C SER A 74 20.53 53.72 -5.84
N SER A 75 19.75 54.10 -4.84
CA SER A 75 18.77 53.21 -4.19
C SER A 75 17.61 52.92 -5.13
N ILE A 76 17.79 51.90 -5.97
CA ILE A 76 16.76 51.31 -6.83
C ILE A 76 15.64 50.77 -5.92
N GLY A 77 14.40 51.23 -6.08
CA GLY A 77 13.25 50.65 -5.39
C GLY A 77 12.87 49.28 -5.95
N LEU A 78 12.07 48.47 -5.25
CA LEU A 78 11.72 47.13 -5.76
C LEU A 78 11.01 47.18 -7.13
N ASN A 79 10.19 48.22 -7.36
CA ASN A 79 9.54 48.48 -8.66
C ASN A 79 10.52 48.91 -9.77
N ASP A 80 11.68 49.47 -9.40
CA ASP A 80 12.72 49.92 -10.33
C ASP A 80 13.79 48.83 -10.57
N PHE A 81 13.72 47.69 -9.85
CA PHE A 81 14.66 46.58 -9.97
C PHE A 81 14.14 45.56 -10.99
N PRO A 82 14.63 45.56 -12.25
CA PRO A 82 14.01 44.82 -13.36
C PRO A 82 14.09 43.29 -13.21
N PHE A 83 14.78 42.78 -12.18
CA PHE A 83 14.92 41.36 -11.88
C PHE A 83 14.19 40.93 -10.59
N ALA A 84 13.33 41.78 -10.01
CA ALA A 84 12.53 41.43 -8.82
C ALA A 84 11.64 40.19 -9.02
N HIS A 85 11.31 39.87 -10.27
CA HIS A 85 10.50 38.71 -10.67
C HIS A 85 11.33 37.53 -11.22
N SER A 86 12.66 37.63 -11.25
CA SER A 86 13.58 36.67 -11.87
C SER A 86 14.24 35.73 -10.86
N PHE A 87 13.44 35.12 -9.97
CA PHE A 87 13.91 34.23 -8.91
C PHE A 87 13.32 32.81 -8.96
N ALA A 88 12.88 32.36 -10.15
CA ALA A 88 12.24 31.05 -10.37
C ALA A 88 11.13 30.76 -9.31
N THR A 89 11.03 29.52 -8.83
CA THR A 89 10.02 29.14 -7.80
C THR A 89 10.27 29.74 -6.40
N LYS A 90 11.30 30.59 -6.22
CA LYS A 90 11.55 31.36 -4.99
C LYS A 90 11.10 32.83 -5.09
N THR A 91 10.60 33.26 -6.25
CA THR A 91 10.06 34.62 -6.43
C THR A 91 8.89 34.86 -5.46
N ALA A 92 8.87 36.03 -4.82
CA ALA A 92 7.74 36.52 -4.02
C ALA A 92 6.45 36.56 -4.85
N TYR A 93 5.27 36.59 -4.22
CA TYR A 93 4.04 36.80 -5.00
C TYR A 93 3.89 38.27 -5.42
N TRP A 94 3.46 38.50 -6.66
CA TRP A 94 3.07 39.82 -7.15
C TRP A 94 1.74 39.74 -7.90
N ASP A 95 1.09 40.89 -8.04
CA ASP A 95 -0.16 41.01 -8.79
C ASP A 95 0.10 40.86 -10.30
N GLN A 96 -0.08 39.65 -10.82
CA GLN A 96 0.08 39.37 -12.25
C GLN A 96 -1.15 39.79 -13.08
N ARG A 97 -2.26 40.26 -12.49
CA ARG A 97 -3.50 40.62 -13.22
C ARG A 97 -3.31 41.65 -14.35
N PRO A 98 -2.38 42.65 -14.28
CA PRO A 98 -2.10 43.55 -15.40
C PRO A 98 -1.55 42.85 -16.66
N LEU A 99 -1.08 41.60 -16.54
CA LEU A 99 -0.60 40.78 -17.65
C LEU A 99 -1.72 39.95 -18.31
N SER A 100 -2.98 40.10 -17.88
CA SER A 100 -4.13 39.46 -18.54
C SER A 100 -4.27 39.93 -19.98
N ARG A 101 -4.37 38.96 -20.90
CA ARG A 101 -4.53 39.23 -22.33
C ARG A 101 -5.98 39.66 -22.64
N PRO A 102 -6.20 40.56 -23.61
CA PRO A 102 -7.54 40.84 -24.12
C PRO A 102 -8.18 39.54 -24.66
N PRO A 103 -9.46 39.24 -24.35
CA PRO A 103 -10.13 38.07 -24.89
C PRO A 103 -10.26 38.20 -26.42
N LEU A 104 -9.89 37.16 -27.15
CA LEU A 104 -9.92 37.15 -28.62
C LEU A 104 -11.36 37.26 -29.17
N SER A 105 -12.30 36.58 -28.51
CA SER A 105 -13.74 36.84 -28.53
C SER A 105 -14.43 35.88 -27.54
N ASP A 106 -15.23 36.37 -26.60
CA ASP A 106 -16.11 35.52 -25.79
C ASP A 106 -17.55 35.55 -26.36
N ASP A 107 -18.14 34.38 -26.61
CA ASP A 107 -19.52 34.19 -27.08
C ASP A 107 -20.60 34.57 -26.04
N VAL A 108 -20.22 35.14 -24.89
CA VAL A 108 -21.11 35.46 -23.76
C VAL A 108 -20.60 36.67 -22.98
N ASP A 109 -21.51 37.60 -22.65
CA ASP A 109 -21.19 38.74 -21.79
C ASP A 109 -21.03 38.25 -20.32
N PRO A 110 -19.94 38.60 -19.61
CA PRO A 110 -19.79 38.32 -18.19
C PRO A 110 -20.96 38.84 -17.31
N HIS A 111 -21.65 39.91 -17.71
CA HIS A 111 -22.84 40.43 -17.01
C HIS A 111 -24.04 39.49 -17.12
N ASP A 112 -24.09 38.63 -18.13
CA ASP A 112 -25.15 37.63 -18.33
C ASP A 112 -24.94 36.35 -17.50
N LEU A 113 -23.83 36.28 -16.75
CA LEU A 113 -23.43 35.16 -15.91
C LEU A 113 -23.60 35.45 -14.41
N THR A 114 -23.90 34.40 -13.65
CA THR A 114 -23.89 34.35 -12.18
C THR A 114 -22.83 33.32 -11.76
N LEU A 115 -21.98 33.64 -10.78
CA LEU A 115 -20.99 32.72 -10.23
C LEU A 115 -21.67 31.72 -9.28
N LEU A 116 -21.28 30.45 -9.33
CA LEU A 116 -21.89 29.37 -8.54
C LEU A 116 -20.90 28.61 -7.64
N GLN A 117 -19.70 28.33 -8.13
CA GLN A 117 -18.70 27.55 -7.39
C GLN A 117 -17.27 27.96 -7.72
N LEU A 118 -16.39 27.96 -6.70
CA LEU A 118 -14.94 27.98 -6.85
C LEU A 118 -14.31 26.62 -6.54
N GLN A 119 -13.32 26.23 -7.35
CA GLN A 119 -12.36 25.17 -7.05
C GLN A 119 -10.96 25.78 -7.13
N GLN A 120 -10.30 25.96 -5.99
CA GLN A 120 -8.97 26.59 -5.93
C GLN A 120 -7.86 25.61 -5.53
N VAL A 121 -6.69 25.80 -6.13
CA VAL A 121 -5.43 25.11 -5.80
C VAL A 121 -4.36 26.18 -5.58
N ASN A 122 -3.99 26.39 -4.32
CA ASN A 122 -3.18 27.53 -3.88
C ASN A 122 -1.85 27.03 -3.29
N ARG A 123 -0.71 27.49 -3.81
CA ARG A 123 0.61 27.28 -3.20
C ARG A 123 0.66 28.02 -1.86
N HIS A 124 1.48 27.53 -0.93
CA HIS A 124 1.86 28.31 0.24
C HIS A 124 2.56 29.63 -0.15
N GLY A 125 2.45 30.64 0.70
CA GLY A 125 3.15 31.92 0.54
C GLY A 125 4.64 31.85 0.83
N SER A 126 5.27 33.02 0.81
CA SER A 126 6.68 33.25 1.11
C SER A 126 7.05 32.69 2.48
N ARG A 127 8.06 31.84 2.47
CA ARG A 127 8.47 30.99 3.59
C ARG A 127 9.96 31.12 3.83
N TYR A 128 10.39 30.85 5.05
CA TYR A 128 11.81 30.69 5.33
C TYR A 128 12.43 29.54 4.48
N PRO A 129 13.75 29.53 4.28
CA PRO A 129 14.41 28.45 3.55
C PRO A 129 14.26 27.10 4.27
N THR A 130 14.49 25.98 3.59
CA THR A 130 14.50 24.68 4.28
C THR A 130 15.75 24.55 5.14
N LYS A 131 15.73 23.72 6.18
CA LYS A 131 16.87 23.48 7.07
C LYS A 131 18.15 23.10 6.31
N GLY A 132 18.04 22.37 5.20
CA GLY A 132 19.15 22.07 4.31
C GLY A 132 19.73 23.34 3.66
N ASN A 133 18.89 24.21 3.11
CA ASN A 133 19.34 25.49 2.55
C ASN A 133 19.94 26.41 3.63
N ILE A 134 19.29 26.53 4.79
CA ILE A 134 19.79 27.35 5.92
C ILE A 134 21.18 26.85 6.35
N GLN A 135 21.39 25.53 6.44
CA GLN A 135 22.71 24.98 6.76
C GLN A 135 23.75 25.27 5.67
N THR A 136 23.39 25.21 4.38
CA THR A 136 24.28 25.61 3.28
C THR A 136 24.68 27.07 3.39
N TYR A 137 23.74 27.98 3.67
CA TYR A 137 24.04 29.40 3.82
C TYR A 137 24.90 29.68 5.07
N ILE A 138 24.64 29.00 6.19
CA ILE A 138 25.50 29.05 7.39
C ILE A 138 26.92 28.61 7.04
N ASN A 139 27.08 27.53 6.28
CA ASN A 139 28.39 27.02 5.86
C ASN A 139 29.12 28.03 4.94
N LEU A 140 28.43 28.64 3.98
CA LEU A 140 28.96 29.67 3.09
C LEU A 140 29.43 30.91 3.88
N VAL A 141 28.55 31.50 4.70
CA VAL A 141 28.88 32.67 5.52
C VAL A 141 30.06 32.38 6.45
N ASN A 142 30.07 31.23 7.12
CA ASN A 142 31.18 30.82 7.99
C ASN A 142 32.49 30.59 7.22
N ALA A 143 32.45 29.99 6.04
CA ALA A 143 33.65 29.77 5.22
C ALA A 143 34.26 31.10 4.77
N LEU A 144 33.43 32.02 4.26
CA LEU A 144 33.85 33.36 3.88
C LEU A 144 34.42 34.14 5.08
N GLN A 145 33.66 34.26 6.17
CA GLN A 145 34.06 35.03 7.36
C GLN A 145 35.25 34.44 8.12
N LYS A 146 35.57 33.15 7.94
CA LYS A 146 36.73 32.48 8.52
C LYS A 146 38.00 32.68 7.69
N SER A 147 37.90 32.52 6.36
CA SER A 147 39.08 32.49 5.48
C SER A 147 39.43 33.84 4.87
N TYR A 148 38.46 34.74 4.70
CA TYR A 148 38.61 35.95 3.87
C TYR A 148 38.12 37.25 4.56
N ARG A 149 37.93 37.22 5.89
CA ARG A 149 37.25 38.27 6.68
C ARG A 149 37.65 39.71 6.33
N SER A 150 38.95 39.97 6.13
CA SER A 150 39.51 41.30 5.91
C SER A 150 39.26 41.88 4.52
N VAL A 151 38.93 41.06 3.52
CA VAL A 151 38.66 41.53 2.14
C VAL A 151 37.16 41.62 1.81
N LEU A 152 36.31 40.84 2.50
CA LEU A 152 34.87 40.83 2.26
C LEU A 152 34.23 42.23 2.41
N PRO A 153 33.17 42.54 1.65
CA PRO A 153 32.35 43.73 1.85
C PRO A 153 31.98 43.94 3.32
N ALA A 154 32.02 45.19 3.81
CA ALA A 154 31.92 45.51 5.24
C ALA A 154 30.68 44.90 5.92
N TRP A 155 29.53 44.89 5.24
CA TRP A 155 28.28 44.28 5.73
C TRP A 155 28.45 42.77 5.99
N LEU A 156 29.18 42.06 5.13
CA LEU A 156 29.34 40.61 5.15
C LEU A 156 30.33 40.13 6.21
N GLN A 157 31.26 40.98 6.65
CA GLN A 157 32.30 40.61 7.64
C GLN A 157 31.69 40.14 8.97
N TYR A 158 30.64 40.81 9.45
CA TYR A 158 29.96 40.51 10.72
C TYR A 158 28.50 40.02 10.53
N TYR A 159 28.08 39.79 9.29
CA TYR A 159 26.75 39.35 8.92
C TYR A 159 26.29 38.09 9.67
N LYS A 160 25.01 38.05 10.01
CA LYS A 160 24.30 36.87 10.52
C LYS A 160 23.01 36.72 9.72
N LEU A 161 22.65 35.49 9.39
CA LEU A 161 21.40 35.22 8.69
C LEU A 161 20.20 35.64 9.57
N PRO A 162 19.17 36.29 9.00
CA PRO A 162 17.99 36.77 9.74
C PRO A 162 16.98 35.65 10.06
N PHE A 163 17.37 34.38 9.92
CA PHE A 163 16.57 33.18 10.17
C PHE A 163 17.46 32.03 10.66
N ALA A 164 16.88 31.11 11.42
CA ALA A 164 17.58 30.03 12.11
C ALA A 164 17.13 28.64 11.64
N LEU A 165 17.87 27.59 12.01
CA LEU A 165 17.56 26.18 11.66
C LEU A 165 16.22 25.68 12.22
N THR A 166 15.60 26.42 13.14
CA THR A 166 14.24 26.20 13.66
C THR A 166 13.14 26.59 12.69
N ASP A 167 13.45 27.44 11.70
CA ASP A 167 12.46 28.08 10.84
C ASP A 167 12.15 27.23 9.59
N ASP A 168 12.68 25.99 9.54
CA ASP A 168 12.66 25.00 8.45
C ASP A 168 11.40 25.00 7.57
N GLY A 169 11.44 25.80 6.51
CA GLY A 169 10.33 25.90 5.56
C GLY A 169 8.99 26.35 6.16
N ASN A 170 8.99 27.01 7.32
CA ASN A 170 7.82 27.62 7.94
C ASN A 170 7.37 28.87 7.15
N LEU A 171 6.06 29.15 7.16
CA LEU A 171 5.54 30.36 6.51
C LEU A 171 6.06 31.60 7.24
N ALA A 172 6.56 32.59 6.48
CA ALA A 172 7.06 33.83 7.04
C ALA A 172 5.94 34.87 7.22
N PRO A 173 6.15 35.93 8.02
CA PRO A 173 5.18 37.02 8.15
C PRO A 173 4.80 37.67 6.81
N ALA A 174 5.72 37.71 5.85
CA ALA A 174 5.45 38.14 4.47
C ALA A 174 4.42 37.22 3.78
N GLY A 175 4.66 35.91 3.75
CA GLY A 175 3.73 34.94 3.14
C GLY A 175 2.38 34.82 3.86
N ALA A 176 2.30 35.18 5.14
CA ALA A 176 1.02 35.31 5.84
C ALA A 176 0.21 36.51 5.33
N ARG A 177 0.86 37.64 5.01
CA ARG A 177 0.23 38.81 4.37
C ARG A 177 -0.16 38.51 2.92
N GLU A 178 0.74 37.94 2.10
CA GLU A 178 0.45 37.56 0.71
C GLU A 178 -0.87 36.79 0.58
N LEU A 179 -1.10 35.79 1.44
CA LEU A 179 -2.32 34.99 1.41
C LEU A 179 -3.55 35.72 1.98
N ALA A 180 -3.38 36.61 2.96
CA ALA A 180 -4.46 37.48 3.43
C ALA A 180 -4.89 38.49 2.35
N ASP A 181 -3.94 39.09 1.64
CA ASP A 181 -4.22 40.04 0.55
C ASP A 181 -4.84 39.31 -0.65
N PHE A 182 -4.36 38.11 -0.98
CA PHE A 182 -4.99 37.22 -1.97
C PHE A 182 -6.41 36.77 -1.55
N GLY A 183 -6.63 36.49 -0.26
CA GLY A 183 -7.96 36.22 0.29
C GLY A 183 -8.92 37.41 0.11
N ALA A 184 -8.45 38.63 0.38
CA ALA A 184 -9.22 39.85 0.18
C ALA A 184 -9.53 40.13 -1.30
N ARG A 185 -8.54 40.01 -2.19
CA ARG A 185 -8.73 40.15 -3.65
C ARG A 185 -9.68 39.09 -4.20
N THR A 186 -9.52 37.83 -3.78
CA THR A 186 -10.44 36.75 -4.14
C THR A 186 -11.86 37.08 -3.67
N ARG A 187 -12.04 37.49 -2.41
CA ARG A 187 -13.33 37.84 -1.81
C ARG A 187 -14.05 38.97 -2.55
N ALA A 188 -13.33 40.03 -2.90
CA ALA A 188 -13.86 41.12 -3.71
C ALA A 188 -14.27 40.63 -5.11
N SER A 189 -13.43 39.80 -5.74
CA SER A 189 -13.65 39.28 -7.11
C SER A 189 -14.81 38.28 -7.27
N VAL A 190 -15.49 37.90 -6.17
CA VAL A 190 -16.63 36.96 -6.18
C VAL A 190 -17.93 37.60 -5.66
N GLY A 191 -17.90 38.89 -5.28
CA GLY A 191 -19.08 39.66 -4.89
C GLY A 191 -19.94 38.99 -3.81
N ASN A 192 -21.26 39.04 -4.01
CA ASN A 192 -22.27 38.41 -3.15
C ASN A 192 -22.71 37.01 -3.63
N ASP A 193 -22.32 36.60 -4.85
CA ASP A 193 -22.70 35.32 -5.47
C ASP A 193 -22.25 34.10 -4.63
N ILE A 194 -21.16 34.26 -3.89
CA ILE A 194 -20.62 33.26 -2.96
C ILE A 194 -20.85 33.76 -1.52
N PRO A 195 -21.36 32.94 -0.57
CA PRO A 195 -21.62 33.40 0.80
C PRO A 195 -20.39 34.02 1.49
N LEU A 196 -20.62 35.06 2.30
CA LEU A 196 -19.56 35.74 3.08
C LEU A 196 -19.13 34.94 4.31
N ALA A 197 -20.05 34.19 4.91
CA ALA A 197 -19.80 33.35 6.07
C ALA A 197 -19.51 31.89 5.65
N PHE A 198 -18.49 31.29 6.25
CA PHE A 198 -18.21 29.87 6.15
C PHE A 198 -19.34 29.05 6.77
N THR A 199 -19.81 28.05 6.03
CA THR A 199 -20.67 26.97 6.50
C THR A 199 -20.11 25.63 6.02
N GLN A 200 -20.13 24.61 6.87
CA GLN A 200 -19.52 23.30 6.57
C GLN A 200 -20.22 22.57 5.39
N GLY A 201 -21.47 22.94 5.07
CA GLY A 201 -22.22 22.40 3.93
C GLY A 201 -22.00 23.13 2.60
N GLN A 202 -21.28 24.26 2.59
CA GLN A 202 -21.00 25.04 1.38
C GLN A 202 -19.50 25.23 1.12
N PHE A 203 -18.63 25.01 2.10
CA PHE A 203 -17.21 25.26 1.96
C PHE A 203 -16.32 24.13 2.48
N VAL A 204 -15.30 23.81 1.70
CA VAL A 204 -14.18 22.94 2.10
C VAL A 204 -12.90 23.77 2.04
N VAL A 205 -12.11 23.74 3.11
CA VAL A 205 -10.73 24.26 3.09
C VAL A 205 -9.81 23.12 3.53
N SER A 206 -8.90 22.69 2.64
CA SER A 206 -7.96 21.60 2.91
C SER A 206 -6.51 22.03 2.75
N HIS A 207 -5.62 21.42 3.51
CA HIS A 207 -4.18 21.68 3.41
C HIS A 207 -3.37 20.39 3.55
N THR A 208 -2.18 20.34 2.94
CA THR A 208 -1.25 19.23 3.19
C THR A 208 -0.78 19.21 4.65
N TYR A 209 -0.23 18.08 5.11
CA TYR A 209 0.36 17.92 6.45
C TYR A 209 1.52 18.88 6.80
N LYS A 210 1.98 19.74 5.87
CA LYS A 210 3.05 20.72 6.12
C LYS A 210 2.50 21.95 6.87
N PRO A 211 3.14 22.42 7.96
CA PRO A 211 2.69 23.60 8.71
C PRO A 211 2.47 24.85 7.85
N ARG A 212 3.36 25.11 6.87
CA ARG A 212 3.25 26.26 5.96
C ARG A 212 1.95 26.32 5.15
N THR A 213 1.40 25.18 4.71
CA THR A 213 0.14 25.16 3.96
C THR A 213 -1.07 25.38 4.85
N LYS A 214 -0.99 24.96 6.12
CA LYS A 214 -1.98 25.29 7.15
C LYS A 214 -2.00 26.78 7.47
N ALA A 215 -0.83 27.36 7.73
CA ALA A 215 -0.68 28.79 7.97
C ALA A 215 -1.11 29.64 6.75
N SER A 216 -0.84 29.17 5.53
CA SER A 216 -1.29 29.83 4.29
C SER A 216 -2.81 29.83 4.16
N ALA A 217 -3.46 28.71 4.49
CA ALA A 217 -4.92 28.62 4.54
C ALA A 217 -5.49 29.58 5.61
N GLN A 218 -4.86 29.69 6.78
CA GLN A 218 -5.28 30.61 7.85
C GLN A 218 -5.16 32.09 7.43
N GLY A 219 -4.10 32.47 6.70
CA GLY A 219 -3.96 33.81 6.12
C GLY A 219 -5.12 34.14 5.18
N PHE A 220 -5.37 33.28 4.19
CA PHE A 220 -6.49 33.44 3.24
C PHE A 220 -7.87 33.48 3.93
N ILE A 221 -8.09 32.60 4.92
CA ILE A 221 -9.33 32.57 5.70
C ILE A 221 -9.61 33.90 6.39
N SER A 222 -8.58 34.57 6.93
CA SER A 222 -8.72 35.76 7.77
C SER A 222 -9.37 36.96 7.05
N THR A 223 -9.35 36.97 5.72
CA THR A 223 -9.91 38.03 4.86
C THR A 223 -10.98 37.51 3.89
N PHE A 224 -11.01 36.21 3.57
CA PHE A 224 -12.02 35.64 2.69
C PHE A 224 -13.38 35.36 3.37
N PHE A 225 -13.39 35.05 4.67
CA PHE A 225 -14.63 34.76 5.42
C PHE A 225 -14.91 35.83 6.48
N SER A 226 -16.20 36.17 6.68
CA SER A 226 -16.63 37.10 7.73
C SER A 226 -16.63 36.48 9.14
N ASN A 227 -16.54 35.17 9.24
CA ASN A 227 -16.50 34.37 10.48
C ASN A 227 -15.24 33.46 10.52
N PRO A 228 -14.01 33.99 10.36
CA PRO A 228 -12.81 33.19 10.11
C PRO A 228 -12.49 32.20 11.24
N THR A 229 -12.92 32.50 12.47
CA THR A 229 -12.77 31.62 13.65
C THR A 229 -13.64 30.36 13.62
N GLN A 230 -14.63 30.28 12.72
CA GLN A 230 -15.52 29.13 12.57
C GLN A 230 -15.08 28.18 11.44
N VAL A 231 -14.04 28.52 10.67
CA VAL A 231 -13.59 27.73 9.53
C VAL A 231 -12.93 26.43 9.96
N THR A 232 -13.46 25.30 9.49
CA THR A 232 -12.89 23.98 9.76
C THR A 232 -11.86 23.61 8.69
N LEU A 233 -10.58 23.59 9.08
CA LEU A 233 -9.48 23.14 8.22
C LEU A 233 -9.39 21.60 8.16
N THR A 234 -9.26 21.07 6.95
CA THR A 234 -9.07 19.64 6.68
C THR A 234 -7.61 19.33 6.36
N GLU A 235 -6.91 18.66 7.28
CA GLU A 235 -5.52 18.24 7.07
C GLU A 235 -5.48 16.92 6.27
N MET A 236 -4.80 16.93 5.12
CA MET A 236 -4.57 15.73 4.32
C MET A 236 -3.49 14.85 4.97
N PRO A 237 -3.73 13.54 5.18
CA PRO A 237 -2.76 12.65 5.83
C PRO A 237 -1.43 12.59 5.10
N LYS A 238 -0.32 12.66 5.86
CA LYS A 238 1.04 12.49 5.32
C LYS A 238 1.19 11.24 4.44
N ASP A 239 0.59 10.15 4.87
CA ASP A 239 0.76 8.83 4.25
C ASP A 239 -0.30 8.54 3.17
N TYR A 240 -1.23 9.48 2.89
CA TYR A 240 -2.21 9.38 1.81
C TYR A 240 -2.82 10.75 1.44
N ASP A 241 -2.23 11.42 0.45
CA ASP A 241 -2.71 12.68 -0.13
C ASP A 241 -2.61 12.65 -1.67
N PRO A 242 -3.52 11.91 -2.33
CA PRO A 242 -3.48 11.71 -3.79
C PRO A 242 -3.91 12.94 -4.60
N PHE A 243 -4.32 14.05 -3.95
CA PHE A 243 -4.84 15.23 -4.65
C PHE A 243 -3.91 16.44 -4.51
N GLN A 244 -3.41 16.72 -3.30
CA GLN A 244 -2.53 17.86 -3.06
C GLN A 244 -1.05 17.45 -3.11
N ARG A 245 -0.71 16.16 -2.92
CA ARG A 245 0.67 15.63 -3.02
C ARG A 245 0.78 14.37 -3.89
N PHE A 246 0.08 14.30 -5.03
CA PHE A 246 0.10 13.16 -5.95
C PHE A 246 1.52 12.63 -6.29
N TYR A 247 2.51 13.51 -6.32
CA TYR A 247 3.91 13.20 -6.60
C TYR A 247 4.62 12.37 -5.50
N ASP A 248 4.22 12.51 -4.23
CA ASP A 248 4.68 11.63 -3.14
C ASP A 248 4.16 10.18 -3.33
N PHE A 249 3.11 9.98 -4.14
CA PHE A 249 2.41 8.71 -4.34
C PHE A 249 2.58 8.13 -5.75
N CYS A 250 3.53 8.63 -6.54
CA CYS A 250 3.84 8.10 -7.87
C CYS A 250 5.25 7.49 -7.92
N PRO A 251 5.41 6.17 -7.68
CA PRO A 251 6.72 5.51 -7.72
C PRO A 251 7.43 5.68 -9.07
N ARG A 252 6.69 5.75 -10.18
CA ARG A 252 7.25 6.00 -11.52
C ARG A 252 7.92 7.37 -11.62
N TYR A 253 7.35 8.40 -11.00
CA TYR A 253 7.96 9.74 -10.96
C TYR A 253 9.22 9.72 -10.09
N THR A 254 9.19 9.04 -8.94
CA THR A 254 10.38 8.85 -8.10
C THR A 254 11.52 8.14 -8.85
N THR A 255 11.24 7.06 -9.59
CA THR A 255 12.28 6.28 -10.28
C THR A 255 12.71 6.86 -11.63
N SER A 256 11.79 7.47 -12.39
CA SER A 256 12.07 7.94 -13.76
C SER A 256 12.54 9.39 -13.81
N VAL A 257 12.27 10.19 -12.77
CA VAL A 257 12.59 11.62 -12.70
C VAL A 257 13.47 11.91 -11.49
N THR A 258 12.93 11.91 -10.26
CA THR A 258 13.66 12.49 -9.10
C THR A 258 14.92 11.74 -8.70
N ASN A 259 14.97 10.43 -8.95
CA ASN A 259 16.12 9.57 -8.64
C ASN A 259 16.91 9.17 -9.91
N ASN A 260 16.60 9.77 -11.07
CA ASN A 260 17.21 9.42 -12.34
C ASN A 260 18.26 10.47 -12.75
N ALA A 261 19.54 10.08 -12.79
CA ALA A 261 20.62 10.96 -13.20
C ALA A 261 20.47 11.44 -14.67
N ALA A 262 19.90 10.63 -15.56
CA ALA A 262 19.63 11.02 -16.94
C ALA A 262 18.49 12.06 -17.03
N ALA A 263 17.53 12.03 -16.10
CA ALA A 263 16.48 13.06 -16.02
C ALA A 263 17.05 14.44 -15.60
N GLN A 264 18.19 14.43 -14.91
CA GLN A 264 18.95 15.59 -14.42
C GLN A 264 20.12 15.99 -15.33
N ALA A 265 20.22 15.43 -16.55
CA ALA A 265 21.38 15.59 -17.42
C ALA A 265 21.65 17.05 -17.82
N GLU A 266 20.62 17.79 -18.25
CA GLU A 266 20.74 19.20 -18.67
C GLU A 266 21.13 20.11 -17.48
N LEU A 267 20.57 19.89 -16.28
CA LEU A 267 20.99 20.61 -15.07
C LEU A 267 22.47 20.33 -14.73
N THR A 268 22.88 19.05 -14.84
CA THR A 268 24.25 18.62 -14.53
C THR A 268 25.27 19.19 -15.51
N ALA A 269 24.92 19.23 -16.81
CA ALA A 269 25.73 19.86 -17.84
C ALA A 269 25.81 21.39 -17.62
N TYR A 270 24.68 22.05 -17.37
CA TYR A 270 24.65 23.50 -17.16
C TYR A 270 25.41 23.94 -15.89
N ALA A 271 25.38 23.14 -14.82
CA ALA A 271 26.16 23.37 -13.60
C ALA A 271 27.69 23.43 -13.84
N SER A 272 28.17 22.85 -14.95
CA SER A 272 29.57 22.87 -15.39
C SER A 272 29.85 23.89 -16.50
N SER A 273 28.84 24.60 -16.98
CA SER A 273 28.91 25.46 -18.17
C SER A 273 29.80 26.70 -18.01
N PRO A 274 30.24 27.33 -19.13
CA PRO A 274 30.90 28.62 -19.11
C PRO A 274 30.09 29.75 -18.44
N PHE A 275 28.76 29.66 -18.40
CA PHE A 275 27.92 30.62 -17.66
C PHE A 275 28.12 30.49 -16.15
N MET A 276 28.02 29.27 -15.62
CA MET A 276 28.23 29.02 -14.19
C MET A 276 29.67 29.30 -13.75
N GLN A 277 30.65 29.03 -14.61
CA GLN A 277 32.05 29.43 -14.39
C GLN A 277 32.21 30.96 -14.35
N ARG A 278 31.63 31.72 -15.30
CA ARG A 278 31.64 33.19 -15.24
C ARG A 278 30.93 33.72 -14.00
N ASN A 279 29.82 33.13 -13.57
CA ASN A 279 29.11 33.54 -12.34
C ASN A 279 29.95 33.30 -11.08
N ALA A 280 30.66 32.17 -10.99
CA ALA A 280 31.60 31.91 -9.91
C ALA A 280 32.72 32.97 -9.88
N ASP A 281 33.25 33.36 -11.05
CA ASP A 281 34.31 34.35 -11.18
C ASP A 281 33.84 35.79 -10.91
N LYS A 282 32.60 36.13 -11.29
CA LYS A 282 31.91 37.37 -10.90
C LYS A 282 31.71 37.45 -9.40
N LEU A 283 31.18 36.39 -8.78
CA LEU A 283 30.98 36.32 -7.32
C LEU A 283 32.31 36.44 -6.57
N ARG A 284 33.36 35.76 -7.05
CA ARG A 284 34.72 35.84 -6.51
C ARG A 284 35.24 37.28 -6.52
N LYS A 285 35.00 38.04 -7.59
CA LYS A 285 35.35 39.46 -7.70
C LYS A 285 34.50 40.35 -6.79
N ALA A 286 33.17 40.18 -6.78
CA ALA A 286 32.24 40.97 -5.96
C ALA A 286 32.45 40.79 -4.45
N LEU A 287 32.97 39.62 -4.03
CA LEU A 287 33.38 39.32 -2.66
C LEU A 287 34.85 39.70 -2.36
N ASN A 288 35.56 40.34 -3.29
CA ASN A 288 36.99 40.69 -3.22
C ASN A 288 37.94 39.50 -2.93
N LEU A 289 37.56 38.28 -3.31
CA LEU A 289 38.33 37.08 -2.97
C LEU A 289 39.59 36.93 -3.84
N PRO A 290 40.70 36.44 -3.27
CA PRO A 290 41.95 36.24 -4.01
C PRO A 290 41.76 35.24 -5.16
N ALA A 291 42.63 35.29 -6.17
CA ALA A 291 42.56 34.41 -7.34
C ALA A 291 42.66 32.90 -7.01
N SER A 292 43.20 32.55 -5.84
CA SER A 292 43.28 31.18 -5.31
C SER A 292 42.02 30.72 -4.56
N ALA A 293 40.99 31.56 -4.41
CA ALA A 293 39.75 31.19 -3.73
C ALA A 293 38.80 30.44 -4.66
N THR A 294 38.59 29.15 -4.40
CA THR A 294 37.59 28.34 -5.09
C THR A 294 36.18 28.82 -4.76
N VAL A 295 35.39 29.13 -5.78
CA VAL A 295 33.94 29.40 -5.70
C VAL A 295 33.23 28.33 -6.52
N THR A 296 32.22 27.68 -5.96
CA THR A 296 31.48 26.57 -6.59
C THR A 296 30.14 27.01 -7.16
N SER A 297 29.55 26.18 -8.03
CA SER A 297 28.16 26.37 -8.49
C SER A 297 27.15 26.36 -7.33
N THR A 298 27.41 25.61 -6.26
CA THR A 298 26.61 25.64 -5.02
C THR A 298 26.66 27.01 -4.34
N ASP A 299 27.82 27.67 -4.33
CA ASP A 299 27.97 29.01 -3.75
C ASP A 299 27.25 30.06 -4.61
N VAL A 300 27.36 29.93 -5.94
CA VAL A 300 26.63 30.77 -6.92
C VAL A 300 25.12 30.69 -6.71
N SER A 301 24.55 29.49 -6.69
CA SER A 301 23.11 29.29 -6.43
C SER A 301 22.72 29.72 -5.02
N SER A 302 23.61 29.61 -4.03
CA SER A 302 23.35 30.04 -2.66
C SER A 302 23.22 31.57 -2.54
N VAL A 303 24.08 32.34 -3.22
CA VAL A 303 24.00 33.82 -3.19
C VAL A 303 22.79 34.34 -3.95
N TYR A 304 22.50 33.78 -5.13
CA TYR A 304 21.24 34.03 -5.87
C TYR A 304 20.02 33.76 -4.99
N SER A 305 20.00 32.60 -4.32
CA SER A 305 18.90 32.18 -3.45
C SER A 305 18.80 33.03 -2.17
N LEU A 306 19.91 33.54 -1.64
CA LEU A 306 19.92 34.48 -0.50
C LEU A 306 19.30 35.84 -0.89
N CYS A 307 19.64 36.39 -2.05
CA CYS A 307 18.97 37.59 -2.58
C CYS A 307 17.46 37.37 -2.75
N ALA A 308 17.05 36.22 -3.31
CA ALA A 308 15.63 35.86 -3.46
C ALA A 308 14.88 35.86 -2.12
N PHE A 309 15.51 35.38 -1.03
CA PHE A 309 14.93 35.38 0.31
C PHE A 309 14.98 36.76 0.99
N ASP A 310 16.00 37.59 0.75
CA ASP A 310 16.03 38.96 1.28
C ASP A 310 14.88 39.81 0.69
N ILE A 311 14.60 39.67 -0.61
CA ILE A 311 13.43 40.24 -1.27
C ILE A 311 12.13 39.65 -0.68
N ALA A 312 11.94 38.33 -0.79
CA ALA A 312 10.65 37.69 -0.48
C ALA A 312 10.26 37.66 1.02
N LEU A 313 11.20 37.92 1.92
CA LEU A 313 10.95 37.95 3.37
C LEU A 313 10.98 39.36 3.97
N PHE A 314 11.78 40.28 3.40
CA PHE A 314 12.11 41.55 4.04
C PHE A 314 12.03 42.78 3.14
N ASP A 315 11.69 42.63 1.85
CA ASP A 315 11.67 43.73 0.86
C ASP A 315 13.04 44.44 0.74
N LYS A 316 14.10 43.63 0.64
CA LYS A 316 15.50 44.09 0.69
C LYS A 316 16.26 43.83 -0.61
N LEU A 317 16.99 44.87 -1.05
CA LEU A 317 17.96 44.84 -2.15
C LEU A 317 19.40 45.16 -1.68
N ASP A 318 19.61 45.42 -0.38
CA ASP A 318 20.94 45.51 0.21
C ASP A 318 21.59 44.12 0.38
N ASN A 319 22.85 44.08 0.79
CA ASN A 319 23.60 42.85 1.07
C ASN A 319 23.73 41.89 -0.13
N TRP A 320 23.04 40.74 -0.14
CA TRP A 320 23.29 39.66 -1.10
C TRP A 320 22.94 40.04 -2.55
N CYS A 321 21.91 40.85 -2.75
CA CYS A 321 21.54 41.32 -4.08
C CYS A 321 22.58 42.24 -4.71
N THR A 322 23.38 42.96 -3.91
CA THR A 322 24.45 43.85 -4.44
C THR A 322 25.65 43.09 -5.00
N LEU A 323 25.68 41.76 -4.88
CA LEU A 323 26.72 40.88 -5.45
C LEU A 323 26.33 40.34 -6.85
N LEU A 324 25.12 40.65 -7.33
CA LEU A 324 24.52 40.04 -8.51
C LEU A 324 24.33 41.06 -9.63
N ASP A 325 24.79 40.72 -10.83
CA ASP A 325 24.57 41.54 -12.05
C ASP A 325 23.45 40.95 -12.94
N PRO A 326 22.95 41.70 -13.93
CA PRO A 326 21.84 41.26 -14.80
C PRO A 326 22.05 39.91 -15.50
N GLU A 327 23.26 39.63 -16.00
CA GLU A 327 23.59 38.35 -16.64
C GLU A 327 23.62 37.24 -15.59
N TYR A 328 24.17 37.51 -14.39
CA TYR A 328 24.20 36.56 -13.29
C TYR A 328 22.79 36.12 -12.90
N ILE A 329 21.87 37.05 -12.62
CA ILE A 329 20.51 36.70 -12.20
C ILE A 329 19.82 35.90 -13.33
N THR A 330 19.90 36.39 -14.57
CA THR A 330 19.34 35.73 -15.77
C THR A 330 19.82 34.28 -15.93
N THR A 331 21.11 34.02 -15.69
CA THR A 331 21.76 32.72 -15.92
C THR A 331 21.75 31.79 -14.71
N ALA A 332 21.64 32.32 -13.49
CA ALA A 332 21.38 31.56 -12.26
C ALA A 332 19.91 31.16 -12.14
N GLU A 333 18.97 32.02 -12.57
CA GLU A 333 17.56 31.64 -12.72
C GLU A 333 17.40 30.49 -13.71
N PHE A 334 18.10 30.55 -14.86
CA PHE A 334 18.05 29.47 -15.84
C PHE A 334 18.51 28.11 -15.29
N ALA A 335 19.48 28.06 -14.37
CA ALA A 335 19.85 26.83 -13.68
C ALA A 335 18.70 26.27 -12.83
N GLU A 336 18.03 27.13 -12.05
CA GLU A 336 16.89 26.75 -11.21
C GLU A 336 15.64 26.42 -12.03
N GLU A 337 15.52 26.99 -13.23
CA GLU A 337 14.49 26.66 -14.19
C GLU A 337 14.78 25.38 -14.96
N LEU A 338 16.03 24.99 -15.22
CA LEU A 338 16.35 23.64 -15.71
C LEU A 338 15.93 22.56 -14.69
N ASP A 339 16.26 22.74 -13.40
CA ASP A 339 15.77 21.85 -12.33
C ASP A 339 14.24 21.83 -12.29
N THR A 340 13.60 23.00 -12.26
CA THR A 340 12.14 23.12 -12.18
C THR A 340 11.45 22.54 -13.41
N PHE A 341 11.96 22.77 -14.61
CA PHE A 341 11.40 22.31 -15.89
C PHE A 341 11.44 20.80 -16.00
N TYR A 342 12.58 20.17 -15.68
CA TYR A 342 12.74 18.72 -15.79
C TYR A 342 12.15 17.95 -14.61
N ASN A 343 12.11 18.50 -13.39
CA ASN A 343 11.52 17.79 -12.24
C ASN A 343 10.04 18.10 -12.01
N GLN A 344 9.53 19.30 -12.31
CA GLN A 344 8.16 19.72 -11.93
C GLN A 344 7.34 20.27 -13.10
N GLY A 345 8.00 20.84 -14.11
CA GLY A 345 7.42 21.42 -15.31
C GLY A 345 7.33 20.44 -16.48
N PRO A 346 7.30 20.93 -17.73
CA PRO A 346 6.98 20.11 -18.89
C PRO A 346 8.10 19.18 -19.41
N GLY A 347 9.32 19.24 -18.86
CA GLY A 347 10.48 18.51 -19.37
C GLY A 347 10.30 16.99 -19.44
N TYR A 348 9.49 16.41 -18.54
CA TYR A 348 8.92 15.08 -18.73
C TYR A 348 7.40 15.11 -18.64
N LYS A 349 6.75 14.48 -19.61
CA LYS A 349 5.28 14.34 -19.71
C LYS A 349 4.63 13.82 -18.41
N LEU A 350 5.32 12.92 -17.72
CA LEU A 350 4.90 12.36 -16.42
C LEU A 350 4.70 13.42 -15.33
N ASN A 351 5.52 14.48 -15.29
CA ASN A 351 5.50 15.50 -14.24
C ASN A 351 4.12 16.14 -14.09
N TYR A 352 3.50 16.50 -15.23
CA TYR A 352 2.19 17.14 -15.30
C TYR A 352 1.04 16.15 -15.49
N GLU A 353 1.26 14.97 -16.09
CA GLU A 353 0.25 13.90 -16.15
C GLU A 353 -0.29 13.51 -14.77
N MET A 354 0.57 13.48 -13.74
CA MET A 354 0.14 13.18 -12.37
C MET A 354 -0.95 14.13 -11.85
N ALA A 355 -0.94 15.40 -12.24
CA ALA A 355 -1.94 16.38 -11.82
C ALA A 355 -3.35 16.08 -12.37
N SER A 356 -3.49 15.12 -13.31
CA SER A 356 -4.79 14.73 -13.86
C SER A 356 -5.75 14.15 -12.81
N VAL A 357 -5.26 13.57 -11.71
CA VAL A 357 -6.11 13.09 -10.62
C VAL A 357 -6.78 14.24 -9.86
N LEU A 358 -6.07 15.37 -9.70
CA LEU A 358 -6.59 16.60 -9.10
C LEU A 358 -7.57 17.31 -10.04
N LEU A 359 -7.23 17.40 -11.34
CA LEU A 359 -8.12 17.98 -12.35
C LEU A 359 -9.43 17.18 -12.50
N ARG A 360 -9.38 15.85 -12.40
CA ARG A 360 -10.57 14.97 -12.38
C ARG A 360 -11.45 15.21 -11.14
N ASP A 361 -10.87 15.42 -9.96
CA ASP A 361 -11.63 15.77 -8.75
C ASP A 361 -12.30 17.15 -8.91
N ILE A 362 -11.55 18.17 -9.35
CA ILE A 362 -12.07 19.53 -9.63
C ILE A 362 -13.28 19.48 -10.57
N TYR A 363 -13.15 18.78 -11.71
CA TYR A 363 -14.25 18.61 -12.66
C TYR A 363 -15.44 17.85 -12.07
N LYS A 364 -15.20 16.76 -11.33
CA LYS A 364 -16.25 15.97 -10.67
C LYS A 364 -17.05 16.81 -9.66
N GLN A 365 -16.38 17.68 -8.90
CA GLN A 365 -17.02 18.54 -7.90
C GLN A 365 -17.89 19.65 -8.54
N MET A 366 -17.54 20.12 -9.74
CA MET A 366 -18.39 20.99 -10.55
C MET A 366 -19.62 20.24 -11.07
N VAL A 367 -19.44 19.04 -11.62
CA VAL A 367 -20.54 18.20 -12.13
C VAL A 367 -21.53 17.84 -11.01
N ALA A 368 -21.04 17.47 -9.83
CA ALA A 368 -21.90 17.21 -8.67
C ALA A 368 -22.71 18.45 -8.23
N PHE A 369 -22.16 19.66 -8.37
CA PHE A 369 -22.90 20.89 -8.10
C PHE A 369 -23.99 21.14 -9.16
N ILE A 370 -23.66 20.98 -10.45
CA ILE A 370 -24.61 21.07 -11.58
C ILE A 370 -25.77 20.08 -11.42
N GLN A 371 -25.50 18.89 -10.86
CA GLN A 371 -26.48 17.82 -10.65
C GLN A 371 -27.30 17.98 -9.36
N GLY A 372 -26.93 18.89 -8.46
CA GLY A 372 -27.55 19.04 -7.14
C GLY A 372 -27.09 18.02 -6.08
N ASP A 373 -26.15 17.13 -6.42
CA ASP A 373 -25.52 16.17 -5.50
C ASP A 373 -24.56 16.84 -4.50
N SER A 374 -24.19 18.11 -4.73
CA SER A 374 -23.28 18.88 -3.89
C SER A 374 -23.68 20.35 -3.78
N SER A 375 -23.73 20.89 -2.57
CA SER A 375 -23.95 22.31 -2.27
C SER A 375 -22.66 23.10 -2.03
N ILE A 376 -21.49 22.52 -2.30
CA ILE A 376 -20.18 23.17 -2.07
C ILE A 376 -19.97 24.31 -3.08
N ALA A 377 -20.08 25.56 -2.61
CA ALA A 377 -19.81 26.77 -3.38
C ALA A 377 -18.31 27.16 -3.38
N GLY A 378 -17.48 26.62 -2.49
CA GLY A 378 -16.03 26.86 -2.52
C GLY A 378 -15.20 25.71 -1.94
N ASN A 379 -14.23 25.23 -2.72
CA ASN A 379 -13.30 24.17 -2.29
C ASN A 379 -11.85 24.63 -2.50
N PHE A 380 -11.18 24.97 -1.40
CA PHE A 380 -9.89 25.66 -1.37
C PHE A 380 -8.77 24.74 -0.88
N ARG A 381 -7.85 24.35 -1.77
CA ARG A 381 -6.81 23.33 -1.52
C ARG A 381 -5.41 23.97 -1.45
N PHE A 382 -4.79 23.99 -0.27
CA PHE A 382 -3.48 24.61 -0.03
C PHE A 382 -2.32 23.61 -0.12
N SER A 383 -1.36 23.84 -1.03
CA SER A 383 -0.27 22.93 -1.40
C SER A 383 1.06 23.61 -1.82
N HIS A 384 1.82 23.03 -2.76
CA HIS A 384 3.22 23.39 -3.07
C HIS A 384 3.45 23.68 -4.58
N ALA A 385 4.68 23.97 -5.00
CA ALA A 385 5.02 24.24 -6.41
C ALA A 385 4.81 22.98 -7.24
N GLU A 386 5.25 21.86 -6.68
CA GLU A 386 5.10 20.48 -7.14
C GLU A 386 3.62 20.02 -7.28
N THR A 387 2.65 20.90 -6.97
CA THR A 387 1.21 20.70 -7.21
C THR A 387 0.67 21.68 -8.25
N THR A 388 1.04 22.96 -8.11
CA THR A 388 0.52 24.06 -8.94
C THR A 388 1.15 24.09 -10.32
N LEU A 389 2.48 23.94 -10.43
CA LEU A 389 3.19 23.93 -11.71
C LEU A 389 2.78 22.74 -12.60
N PRO A 390 2.75 21.48 -12.11
CA PRO A 390 2.12 20.36 -12.84
C PRO A 390 0.71 20.65 -13.33
N LEU A 391 -0.14 21.31 -12.54
CA LEU A 391 -1.53 21.58 -12.91
C LEU A 391 -1.63 22.60 -14.04
N VAL A 392 -0.91 23.74 -13.98
CA VAL A 392 -0.93 24.74 -15.05
C VAL A 392 -0.25 24.23 -16.33
N THR A 393 0.78 23.39 -16.18
CA THR A 393 1.46 22.71 -17.29
C THR A 393 0.53 21.71 -17.97
N LEU A 394 -0.24 20.93 -17.21
CA LEU A 394 -1.25 19.99 -17.71
C LEU A 394 -2.36 20.73 -18.49
N LEU A 395 -2.83 21.86 -17.95
CA LEU A 395 -3.85 22.72 -18.57
C LEU A 395 -3.35 23.43 -19.84
N GLY A 396 -2.03 23.53 -20.05
CA GLY A 396 -1.44 24.13 -21.26
C GLY A 396 -1.08 25.62 -21.14
N TYR A 397 -1.08 26.20 -19.94
CA TYR A 397 -0.67 27.60 -19.69
C TYR A 397 0.85 27.81 -19.64
N VAL A 398 1.63 26.77 -19.92
CA VAL A 398 3.10 26.76 -19.78
C VAL A 398 3.72 26.19 -21.04
N ASP A 399 4.68 26.92 -21.60
CA ASP A 399 5.45 26.50 -22.78
C ASP A 399 6.22 25.20 -22.52
N ARG A 400 6.22 24.30 -23.50
CA ARG A 400 6.77 22.94 -23.39
C ARG A 400 8.06 22.72 -24.20
N THR A 401 8.65 23.77 -24.75
CA THR A 401 9.89 23.72 -25.53
C THR A 401 11.05 23.27 -24.64
N PRO A 402 11.79 22.19 -24.96
CA PRO A 402 12.88 21.69 -24.13
C PRO A 402 13.97 22.75 -23.89
N LEU A 403 14.13 23.17 -22.64
CA LEU A 403 15.26 23.98 -22.19
C LEU A 403 16.54 23.14 -22.20
N ARG A 404 17.66 23.67 -22.69
CA ARG A 404 18.91 22.92 -22.87
C ARG A 404 20.09 23.67 -22.25
N ALA A 405 21.08 22.92 -21.77
CA ALA A 405 22.31 23.46 -21.17
C ALA A 405 23.23 24.19 -22.17
N ASP A 406 23.01 23.97 -23.48
CA ASP A 406 23.76 24.56 -24.59
C ASP A 406 23.16 25.89 -25.11
N TYR A 407 22.07 26.38 -24.49
CA TYR A 407 21.44 27.65 -24.88
C TYR A 407 22.42 28.85 -24.79
N THR A 408 22.42 29.66 -25.84
CA THR A 408 23.08 30.98 -25.87
C THR A 408 22.38 31.97 -24.94
N ILE A 409 23.05 33.08 -24.59
CA ILE A 409 22.46 34.09 -23.69
C ILE A 409 21.15 34.66 -24.24
N ASP A 410 21.03 34.82 -25.56
CA ASP A 410 19.81 35.32 -26.21
C ASP A 410 18.67 34.31 -26.10
N GLN A 411 18.95 33.00 -26.24
CA GLN A 411 17.97 31.94 -26.00
C GLN A 411 17.58 31.84 -24.51
N ILE A 412 18.52 32.06 -23.58
CA ILE A 412 18.23 32.13 -22.15
C ILE A 412 17.35 33.35 -21.82
N GLN A 413 17.58 34.50 -22.45
CA GLN A 413 16.78 35.71 -22.22
C GLN A 413 15.36 35.56 -22.80
N ASN A 414 15.23 35.05 -24.02
CA ASN A 414 13.96 34.93 -24.76
C ASN A 414 13.21 33.61 -24.53
N ARG A 415 13.56 32.84 -23.50
CA ARG A 415 12.87 31.58 -23.15
C ARG A 415 11.41 31.82 -22.70
N ASN A 416 10.47 31.06 -23.27
CA ASN A 416 9.05 31.16 -22.95
C ASN A 416 8.68 30.53 -21.59
N PHE A 417 9.43 29.53 -21.13
CA PHE A 417 9.22 28.95 -19.80
C PHE A 417 9.79 29.88 -18.72
N ARG A 418 8.92 30.36 -17.83
CA ARG A 418 9.27 31.13 -16.64
C ARG A 418 8.63 30.48 -15.41
N ALA A 419 9.44 29.87 -14.54
CA ALA A 419 9.00 29.36 -13.25
C ALA A 419 8.66 30.51 -12.28
N GLY A 420 9.35 31.65 -12.39
CA GLY A 420 9.02 32.87 -11.65
C GLY A 420 7.58 33.33 -11.89
N GLU A 421 7.14 33.35 -13.14
CA GLU A 421 5.74 33.67 -13.47
C GLU A 421 4.76 32.53 -13.19
N SER A 422 5.14 31.28 -13.51
CA SER A 422 4.22 30.14 -13.48
C SER A 422 3.92 29.64 -12.07
N ALA A 423 4.95 29.63 -11.20
CA ALA A 423 4.85 29.12 -9.83
C ALA A 423 5.68 29.94 -8.81
N PRO A 424 5.43 31.26 -8.66
CA PRO A 424 5.95 32.06 -7.55
C PRO A 424 5.43 31.56 -6.20
N PHE A 425 5.87 32.13 -5.08
CA PHE A 425 5.17 31.93 -3.80
C PHE A 425 3.69 32.38 -3.93
N ALA A 426 2.78 31.81 -3.15
CA ALA A 426 1.31 32.03 -3.23
C ALA A 426 0.65 31.82 -4.62
N ALA A 427 1.35 31.21 -5.59
CA ALA A 427 0.81 30.83 -6.90
C ALA A 427 -0.52 30.09 -6.78
N ASN A 428 -1.50 30.44 -7.60
CA ASN A 428 -2.89 30.02 -7.44
C ASN A 428 -3.53 29.62 -8.78
N VAL A 429 -4.38 28.60 -8.74
CA VAL A 429 -5.18 28.15 -9.88
C VAL A 429 -6.64 28.12 -9.43
N ASP A 430 -7.45 29.03 -9.96
CA ASP A 430 -8.83 29.28 -9.53
C ASP A 430 -9.80 28.98 -10.67
N PHE A 431 -10.49 27.84 -10.56
CA PHE A 431 -11.53 27.44 -11.52
C PHE A 431 -12.89 27.90 -11.00
N ARG A 432 -13.63 28.63 -11.83
CA ARG A 432 -14.93 29.22 -11.50
C ARG A 432 -16.03 28.66 -12.38
N LEU A 433 -17.05 28.08 -11.77
CA LEU A 433 -18.28 27.63 -12.42
C LEU A 433 -19.31 28.75 -12.41
N PHE A 434 -19.79 29.15 -13.58
CA PHE A 434 -20.85 30.13 -13.78
C PHE A 434 -22.09 29.48 -14.39
N GLN A 435 -23.25 30.13 -14.23
CA GLN A 435 -24.47 29.85 -14.98
C GLN A 435 -25.02 31.13 -15.62
N HIS A 436 -25.50 31.02 -16.85
CA HIS A 436 -26.08 32.13 -17.60
C HIS A 436 -27.54 32.38 -17.20
N LYS A 437 -27.82 33.63 -16.80
CA LYS A 437 -29.06 34.09 -16.17
C LYS A 437 -30.32 33.78 -16.97
N VAL A 438 -30.27 33.91 -18.30
CA VAL A 438 -31.45 33.74 -19.17
C VAL A 438 -31.66 32.28 -19.60
N ASN A 439 -30.60 31.60 -20.04
CA ASN A 439 -30.73 30.28 -20.69
C ASN A 439 -30.19 29.10 -19.88
N GLY A 440 -29.78 29.32 -18.63
CA GLY A 440 -29.43 28.27 -17.67
C GLY A 440 -28.17 27.46 -17.99
N LYS A 441 -27.46 27.76 -19.09
CA LYS A 441 -26.23 27.05 -19.49
C LYS A 441 -25.10 27.35 -18.53
N TYR A 442 -24.29 26.34 -18.22
CA TYR A 442 -23.10 26.48 -17.39
C TYR A 442 -21.85 26.82 -18.21
N TYR A 443 -20.93 27.57 -17.61
CA TYR A 443 -19.65 28.01 -18.18
C TYR A 443 -18.55 27.88 -17.14
N VAL A 444 -17.30 27.63 -17.56
CA VAL A 444 -16.13 27.54 -16.69
C VAL A 444 -15.10 28.58 -17.12
N GLN A 445 -14.62 29.38 -16.17
CA GLN A 445 -13.42 30.20 -16.29
C GLN A 445 -12.30 29.57 -15.47
N VAL A 446 -11.05 29.73 -15.90
CA VAL A 446 -9.86 29.40 -15.10
C VAL A 446 -9.01 30.66 -14.97
N ARG A 447 -8.42 30.87 -13.79
CA ARG A 447 -7.45 31.93 -13.54
C ARG A 447 -6.14 31.32 -13.04
N VAL A 448 -5.02 31.87 -13.49
CA VAL A 448 -3.67 31.41 -13.11
C VAL A 448 -2.89 32.60 -12.55
N ASN A 449 -2.55 32.54 -11.26
CA ASN A 449 -1.92 33.63 -10.51
C ASN A 449 -2.75 34.92 -10.63
N GLU A 450 -4.03 34.79 -10.32
CA GLU A 450 -5.12 35.77 -10.52
C GLU A 450 -5.38 36.24 -11.97
N ARG A 451 -4.48 36.00 -12.94
CA ARG A 451 -4.67 36.32 -14.36
C ARG A 451 -5.89 35.60 -14.92
N ILE A 452 -6.76 36.35 -15.58
CA ILE A 452 -7.74 35.82 -16.54
C ILE A 452 -7.02 35.64 -17.87
N ASP A 453 -7.14 34.48 -18.49
CA ASP A 453 -6.60 34.16 -19.82
C ASP A 453 -7.53 33.15 -20.52
N VAL A 454 -7.33 32.95 -21.82
CA VAL A 454 -8.09 32.00 -22.64
C VAL A 454 -7.77 30.56 -22.21
N ILE A 455 -8.82 29.74 -22.01
CA ILE A 455 -8.63 28.32 -21.66
C ILE A 455 -8.05 27.55 -22.86
N PRO A 456 -6.86 26.93 -22.75
CA PRO A 456 -6.26 26.19 -23.85
C PRO A 456 -7.16 25.02 -24.28
N GLY A 457 -7.39 24.92 -25.59
CA GLY A 457 -8.33 23.94 -26.16
C GLY A 457 -9.82 24.30 -25.98
N CYS A 458 -10.15 25.51 -25.49
CA CYS A 458 -11.48 26.11 -25.64
C CYS A 458 -11.48 27.35 -26.56
N GLY A 459 -10.43 28.16 -26.53
CA GLY A 459 -10.35 29.40 -27.34
C GLY A 459 -11.08 30.61 -26.74
N ALA A 460 -11.91 30.40 -25.72
CA ALA A 460 -12.62 31.43 -24.96
C ALA A 460 -12.12 31.51 -23.49
N VAL A 461 -12.39 32.61 -22.82
CA VAL A 461 -12.20 32.77 -21.36
C VAL A 461 -13.34 32.09 -20.60
N TYR A 462 -14.57 32.21 -21.12
CA TYR A 462 -15.76 31.58 -20.55
C TYR A 462 -16.12 30.32 -21.33
N CYS A 463 -15.47 29.21 -20.98
CA CYS A 463 -15.65 27.95 -21.68
C CYS A 463 -16.99 27.28 -21.30
N ARG A 464 -17.98 27.35 -22.20
CA ARG A 464 -19.32 26.78 -22.00
C ARG A 464 -19.26 25.28 -21.74
N HIS A 465 -19.80 24.80 -20.62
CA HIS A 465 -19.80 23.38 -20.21
C HIS A 465 -20.47 22.42 -21.22
N THR A 466 -21.33 22.94 -22.10
CA THR A 466 -21.94 22.17 -23.21
C THR A 466 -21.34 22.44 -24.59
N MET A 467 -20.44 23.42 -24.73
CA MET A 467 -19.45 23.36 -25.80
C MET A 467 -18.38 22.39 -25.35
N ARG A 468 -17.86 21.63 -26.29
CA ARG A 468 -16.76 20.73 -26.00
C ARG A 468 -15.51 21.59 -25.95
N LEU A 469 -14.86 21.68 -24.79
CA LEU A 469 -13.40 21.46 -24.78
C LEU A 469 -13.23 20.17 -25.59
N ASP A 470 -12.62 20.24 -26.78
CA ASP A 470 -13.18 19.51 -27.93
C ASP A 470 -13.30 17.97 -27.71
N ARG A 471 -14.29 17.33 -28.35
CA ARG A 471 -14.40 15.86 -28.37
C ARG A 471 -13.29 15.15 -29.19
N ALA A 472 -12.28 15.89 -29.63
CA ALA A 472 -10.93 15.44 -29.98
C ALA A 472 -9.82 16.39 -29.46
N GLN A 473 -10.06 17.19 -28.39
CA GLN A 473 -8.99 17.85 -27.60
C GLN A 473 -9.12 17.62 -26.09
N PHE A 474 -10.22 17.93 -25.42
CA PHE A 474 -10.42 17.38 -24.06
C PHE A 474 -10.58 15.87 -24.13
N LYS A 475 -11.23 15.38 -25.20
CA LYS A 475 -11.27 13.96 -25.50
C LYS A 475 -9.97 13.43 -26.16
N THR A 476 -8.93 14.28 -26.29
CA THR A 476 -7.54 13.92 -26.66
C THR A 476 -6.54 14.57 -25.69
N LEU A 477 -6.98 14.79 -24.45
CA LEU A 477 -6.17 15.21 -23.31
C LEU A 477 -6.67 14.50 -22.06
N ALA A 478 -7.93 14.68 -21.65
CA ALA A 478 -8.56 13.74 -20.71
C ALA A 478 -8.75 12.34 -21.31
N VAL A 479 -8.89 12.21 -22.64
CA VAL A 479 -8.97 10.93 -23.40
C VAL A 479 -7.81 10.82 -24.42
N ALA A 480 -6.68 11.49 -24.16
CA ALA A 480 -5.35 10.97 -24.56
C ALA A 480 -4.57 10.50 -23.31
N LEU A 481 -4.56 11.30 -22.26
CA LEU A 481 -4.04 10.92 -20.94
C LEU A 481 -4.96 9.91 -20.22
N ALA A 482 -6.08 9.51 -20.85
CA ALA A 482 -6.85 8.33 -20.48
C ALA A 482 -7.53 7.59 -21.66
N VAL A 483 -7.19 7.86 -22.94
CA VAL A 483 -7.54 7.04 -24.15
C VAL A 483 -6.47 7.20 -25.29
N HIS A 484 -5.22 7.54 -24.97
CA HIS A 484 -4.03 7.04 -25.71
C HIS A 484 -3.34 6.05 -24.79
N ALA A 485 -3.19 6.41 -23.50
CA ALA A 485 -3.13 5.44 -22.39
C ALA A 485 -4.41 4.59 -22.20
N ASP A 486 -5.25 4.45 -23.25
CA ASP A 486 -6.51 3.67 -23.34
C ASP A 486 -7.15 3.66 -24.75
N GLN A 487 -6.41 3.95 -25.84
CA GLN A 487 -6.75 3.36 -27.15
C GLN A 487 -5.88 2.12 -27.27
N ASP A 488 -4.56 2.33 -27.23
CA ASP A 488 -3.54 1.33 -26.96
C ASP A 488 -3.94 0.49 -25.74
N MET A 489 -4.32 1.11 -24.61
CA MET A 489 -4.76 0.35 -23.43
C MET A 489 -6.23 -0.13 -23.46
N VAL A 490 -7.11 0.30 -24.37
CA VAL A 490 -8.41 -0.42 -24.53
C VAL A 490 -8.23 -1.66 -25.39
N SER A 491 -7.30 -1.63 -26.35
CA SER A 491 -6.80 -2.84 -26.99
C SER A 491 -6.18 -3.77 -25.94
N TYR A 492 -5.07 -3.36 -25.30
CA TYR A 492 -4.39 -4.19 -24.30
C TYR A 492 -5.28 -4.60 -23.11
N ARG A 493 -6.08 -3.74 -22.48
CA ARG A 493 -6.92 -4.14 -21.32
C ARG A 493 -8.10 -5.06 -21.68
N ASN A 494 -8.37 -5.29 -22.96
CA ASN A 494 -9.26 -6.37 -23.41
C ASN A 494 -8.47 -7.53 -24.07
N ALA A 495 -7.15 -7.39 -24.23
CA ALA A 495 -6.23 -8.29 -24.92
C ALA A 495 -5.02 -8.71 -24.06
N MET A 496 -5.25 -9.08 -22.79
CA MET A 496 -4.22 -9.51 -21.81
C MET A 496 -4.65 -10.78 -21.03
N GLY A 497 -5.67 -11.50 -21.49
CA GLY A 497 -6.23 -12.73 -20.90
C GLY A 497 -6.54 -12.64 -19.41
N THR A 498 -6.36 -13.75 -18.69
CA THR A 498 -6.43 -13.83 -17.21
C THR A 498 -5.40 -12.97 -16.46
N LYS A 499 -4.55 -12.19 -17.15
CA LYS A 499 -3.53 -11.30 -16.56
C LYS A 499 -3.92 -9.82 -16.70
N THR A 500 -5.08 -9.55 -17.29
CA THR A 500 -5.72 -8.22 -17.38
C THR A 500 -5.84 -7.56 -16.00
N PRO A 501 -5.38 -6.30 -15.81
CA PRO A 501 -5.52 -5.55 -14.55
C PRO A 501 -6.99 -5.30 -14.18
N TYR A 502 -7.33 -5.22 -12.90
CA TYR A 502 -8.71 -4.94 -12.52
C TYR A 502 -9.09 -3.47 -12.67
N TRP A 503 -10.30 -3.21 -13.13
CA TRP A 503 -10.83 -1.86 -13.24
C TRP A 503 -12.36 -1.84 -13.13
N ASP A 504 -12.93 -0.62 -13.09
CA ASP A 504 -14.38 -0.41 -12.98
C ASP A 504 -15.10 -0.79 -14.28
N GLN A 505 -15.28 -2.09 -14.47
CA GLN A 505 -15.91 -2.72 -15.63
C GLN A 505 -17.34 -2.22 -15.91
N ARG A 506 -17.99 -1.49 -14.99
CA ARG A 506 -19.30 -0.82 -15.19
C ARG A 506 -19.28 0.23 -16.31
N GLN A 507 -18.12 0.56 -16.88
CA GLN A 507 -17.93 1.60 -17.90
C GLN A 507 -17.65 1.07 -19.33
N LEU A 508 -17.51 -0.25 -19.56
CA LEU A 508 -17.36 -0.82 -20.90
C LEU A 508 -18.68 -1.09 -21.61
N ALA A 509 -18.65 -1.00 -22.94
CA ALA A 509 -19.64 -1.60 -23.85
C ALA A 509 -19.50 -3.13 -23.96
N GLY A 510 -19.36 -3.84 -22.83
CA GLY A 510 -19.18 -5.29 -22.75
C GLY A 510 -20.47 -6.11 -22.88
N TYR A 511 -21.46 -5.58 -23.58
CA TYR A 511 -22.76 -6.18 -23.90
C TYR A 511 -23.17 -5.73 -25.29
N SER A 512 -24.04 -6.49 -25.97
CA SER A 512 -24.78 -5.88 -27.08
C SER A 512 -25.59 -4.68 -26.55
N ALA A 513 -25.73 -3.62 -27.36
CA ALA A 513 -26.49 -2.43 -26.94
C ALA A 513 -27.96 -2.78 -26.55
N LYS A 514 -28.51 -3.84 -27.16
CA LYS A 514 -29.82 -4.44 -26.84
C LYS A 514 -29.85 -4.99 -25.41
N GLU A 515 -28.84 -5.75 -24.98
CA GLU A 515 -28.75 -6.32 -23.63
C GLU A 515 -28.44 -5.27 -22.56
N ALA A 516 -27.52 -4.34 -22.81
CA ALA A 516 -27.24 -3.24 -21.89
C ALA A 516 -28.52 -2.44 -21.59
N THR A 517 -29.30 -2.12 -22.64
CA THR A 517 -30.62 -1.47 -22.52
C THR A 517 -31.62 -2.34 -21.75
N ARG A 518 -31.66 -3.64 -22.00
CA ARG A 518 -32.54 -4.60 -21.29
C ARG A 518 -32.20 -4.70 -19.79
N VAL A 519 -30.92 -4.77 -19.43
CA VAL A 519 -30.44 -4.79 -18.04
C VAL A 519 -30.75 -3.47 -17.34
N HIS A 520 -30.48 -2.33 -17.99
CA HIS A 520 -30.81 -1.00 -17.46
C HIS A 520 -32.32 -0.86 -17.20
N ASN A 521 -33.16 -1.14 -18.19
CA ASN A 521 -34.60 -1.01 -18.10
C ASN A 521 -35.20 -1.94 -17.03
N GLN A 522 -34.72 -3.18 -16.90
CA GLN A 522 -35.15 -4.07 -15.81
C GLN A 522 -34.71 -3.54 -14.45
N THR A 523 -33.46 -3.09 -14.30
CA THR A 523 -32.93 -2.58 -13.02
C THR A 523 -33.73 -1.35 -12.56
N ALA A 524 -33.99 -0.39 -13.45
CA ALA A 524 -34.83 0.77 -13.18
C ALA A 524 -36.29 0.38 -12.85
N ARG A 525 -36.91 -0.55 -13.60
CA ARG A 525 -38.30 -1.01 -13.36
C ARG A 525 -38.50 -1.63 -11.97
N TYR A 526 -37.44 -2.11 -11.33
CA TYR A 526 -37.48 -2.79 -10.03
C TYR A 526 -36.85 -2.02 -8.85
N GLN A 527 -36.23 -0.87 -9.10
CA GLN A 527 -35.70 0.01 -8.06
C GLN A 527 -36.80 0.40 -7.05
N GLY A 528 -36.47 0.36 -5.74
CA GLY A 528 -37.41 0.64 -4.65
C GLY A 528 -38.50 -0.42 -4.38
N LYS A 529 -38.59 -1.49 -5.19
CA LYS A 529 -39.60 -2.57 -5.01
C LYS A 529 -39.04 -3.81 -4.32
N TYR A 530 -37.73 -3.85 -4.10
CA TYR A 530 -37.00 -4.96 -3.52
C TYR A 530 -35.98 -4.48 -2.48
N GLU A 531 -35.88 -5.22 -1.40
CA GLU A 531 -34.98 -5.01 -0.27
C GLU A 531 -33.82 -6.02 -0.37
N LEU A 532 -32.57 -5.56 -0.23
CA LEU A 532 -31.40 -6.44 -0.26
C LEU A 532 -31.21 -7.12 1.11
N MET A 533 -31.11 -8.45 1.11
CA MET A 533 -31.22 -9.29 2.32
C MET A 533 -29.98 -10.13 2.65
N GLN A 534 -29.17 -10.46 1.65
CA GLN A 534 -27.86 -11.12 1.75
C GLN A 534 -27.05 -10.87 0.47
N VAL A 535 -25.73 -10.87 0.60
CA VAL A 535 -24.76 -10.86 -0.50
C VAL A 535 -23.78 -12.02 -0.31
N GLN A 536 -23.42 -12.68 -1.41
CA GLN A 536 -22.33 -13.65 -1.46
C GLN A 536 -21.42 -13.29 -2.63
N GLN A 537 -20.11 -13.20 -2.42
CA GLN A 537 -19.16 -12.85 -3.46
C GLN A 537 -18.05 -13.92 -3.56
N VAL A 538 -17.73 -14.34 -4.79
CA VAL A 538 -16.53 -15.14 -5.09
C VAL A 538 -15.56 -14.24 -5.85
N THR A 539 -14.44 -13.91 -5.22
CA THR A 539 -13.47 -12.91 -5.66
C THR A 539 -12.11 -13.57 -5.92
N ARG A 540 -11.59 -13.46 -7.13
CA ARG A 540 -10.20 -13.83 -7.46
C ARG A 540 -9.23 -12.89 -6.73
N HIS A 541 -8.04 -13.38 -6.41
CA HIS A 541 -6.99 -12.51 -5.87
C HIS A 541 -6.70 -11.30 -6.78
N GLY A 542 -6.28 -10.18 -6.19
CA GLY A 542 -5.87 -8.99 -6.94
C GLY A 542 -4.58 -9.17 -7.73
N THR A 543 -4.15 -8.11 -8.39
CA THR A 543 -2.92 -8.02 -9.18
C THR A 543 -1.72 -8.49 -8.37
N ARG A 544 -1.07 -9.52 -8.90
CA ARG A 544 0.10 -10.18 -8.31
C ARG A 544 1.30 -10.04 -9.23
N PHE A 545 2.48 -10.17 -8.64
CA PHE A 545 3.71 -10.37 -9.41
C PHE A 545 3.67 -11.69 -10.20
N PRO A 546 4.59 -11.89 -11.17
CA PRO A 546 4.72 -13.17 -11.87
C PRO A 546 5.16 -14.30 -10.92
N THR A 547 5.02 -15.55 -11.37
CA THR A 547 5.60 -16.71 -10.68
C THR A 547 7.08 -16.88 -11.04
N LYS A 548 7.85 -17.63 -10.25
CA LYS A 548 9.21 -18.07 -10.63
C LYS A 548 9.27 -18.72 -12.02
N GLY A 549 8.22 -19.44 -12.41
CA GLY A 549 8.08 -20.05 -13.74
C GLY A 549 8.02 -19.00 -14.85
N ASN A 550 7.16 -17.98 -14.70
CA ASN A 550 7.08 -16.87 -15.65
C ASN A 550 8.42 -16.12 -15.72
N ILE A 551 9.01 -15.77 -14.56
CA ILE A 551 10.30 -15.05 -14.50
C ILE A 551 11.41 -15.84 -15.22
N LYS A 552 11.45 -17.18 -15.07
CA LYS A 552 12.41 -18.02 -15.81
C LYS A 552 12.21 -17.95 -17.33
N ARG A 553 10.96 -17.97 -17.82
CA ARG A 553 10.68 -17.86 -19.26
C ARG A 553 11.07 -16.49 -19.82
N ILE A 554 10.67 -15.40 -19.15
CA ILE A 554 10.97 -14.03 -19.59
C ILE A 554 12.50 -13.78 -19.67
N ASN A 555 13.26 -14.26 -18.68
CA ASN A 555 14.74 -14.20 -18.72
C ASN A 555 15.35 -15.01 -19.88
N ALA A 556 14.73 -16.10 -20.32
CA ALA A 556 15.22 -16.88 -21.46
C ALA A 556 15.03 -16.12 -22.78
N VAL A 557 13.90 -15.43 -22.95
CA VAL A 557 13.63 -14.57 -24.12
C VAL A 557 14.58 -13.39 -24.16
N LEU A 558 14.77 -12.67 -23.05
CA LEU A 558 15.73 -11.57 -22.96
C LEU A 558 17.15 -12.01 -23.35
N LYS A 559 17.57 -13.21 -22.92
CA LYS A 559 18.86 -13.78 -23.33
C LYS A 559 18.93 -14.11 -24.82
N LYS A 560 17.84 -14.58 -25.45
CA LYS A 560 17.78 -14.79 -26.91
C LYS A 560 17.89 -13.46 -27.67
N ILE A 561 17.14 -12.44 -27.26
CA ILE A 561 17.18 -11.08 -27.83
C ILE A 561 18.60 -10.52 -27.77
N ASN A 562 19.23 -10.56 -26.59
CA ASN A 562 20.57 -10.01 -26.41
C ASN A 562 21.65 -10.83 -27.15
N ALA A 563 21.49 -12.16 -27.26
CA ALA A 563 22.38 -13.01 -28.05
C ALA A 563 22.20 -12.84 -29.57
N ALA A 564 21.03 -12.38 -30.04
CA ALA A 564 20.76 -12.08 -31.43
C ALA A 564 21.37 -10.73 -31.89
N GLY A 565 21.96 -9.95 -30.99
CA GLY A 565 22.68 -8.72 -31.33
C GLY A 565 21.78 -7.58 -31.81
N VAL A 566 20.53 -7.51 -31.32
CA VAL A 566 19.58 -6.42 -31.62
C VAL A 566 20.25 -5.07 -31.37
N ALA A 567 20.45 -4.30 -32.44
CA ALA A 567 21.31 -3.12 -32.41
C ALA A 567 20.67 -1.97 -31.62
N ALA A 568 21.47 -1.33 -30.76
CA ALA A 568 21.08 -0.16 -29.96
C ALA A 568 20.79 1.13 -30.77
N ASN A 569 20.69 1.02 -32.10
CA ASN A 569 20.52 2.11 -33.06
C ASN A 569 19.04 2.34 -33.44
N GLN A 570 18.10 1.72 -32.73
CA GLN A 570 16.65 1.94 -32.89
C GLN A 570 16.07 2.44 -31.56
N ASP A 571 15.56 3.68 -31.56
CA ASP A 571 15.13 4.38 -30.33
C ASP A 571 14.04 3.61 -29.54
N HIS A 572 13.17 2.86 -30.21
CA HIS A 572 12.13 2.07 -29.55
C HIS A 572 12.64 0.78 -28.89
N LEU A 573 13.87 0.35 -29.19
CA LEU A 573 14.52 -0.85 -28.65
C LEU A 573 15.66 -0.55 -27.66
N ALA A 574 16.10 0.71 -27.56
CA ALA A 574 17.22 1.13 -26.71
C ALA A 574 17.13 0.62 -25.25
N TRP A 575 15.90 0.53 -24.72
CA TRP A 575 15.60 0.02 -23.37
C TRP A 575 16.03 -1.43 -23.12
N LEU A 576 16.27 -2.24 -24.15
CA LEU A 576 16.75 -3.63 -24.00
C LEU A 576 18.20 -3.71 -23.51
N THR A 577 18.99 -2.65 -23.74
CA THR A 577 20.44 -2.63 -23.44
C THR A 577 20.74 -2.60 -21.94
N ASP A 578 19.87 -1.97 -21.14
CA ASP A 578 19.98 -1.82 -19.69
C ASP A 578 18.86 -2.53 -18.91
N TYR A 579 18.05 -3.37 -19.58
CA TYR A 579 16.87 -3.96 -18.96
C TYR A 579 17.15 -5.02 -17.90
N GLU A 580 17.05 -4.62 -16.62
CA GLU A 580 16.74 -5.54 -15.53
C GLU A 580 15.22 -5.66 -15.29
N LEU A 581 14.76 -6.89 -15.04
CA LEU A 581 13.37 -7.17 -14.65
C LEU A 581 13.05 -6.52 -13.29
N PRO A 582 11.97 -5.71 -13.17
CA PRO A 582 11.63 -4.98 -11.95
C PRO A 582 11.12 -5.86 -10.78
N TYR A 583 11.24 -7.20 -10.88
CA TYR A 583 10.78 -8.18 -9.91
C TYR A 583 11.74 -9.36 -9.77
N ASN A 584 12.15 -9.68 -8.54
CA ASN A 584 13.20 -10.67 -8.26
C ASN A 584 12.62 -12.03 -7.82
N SER A 585 12.95 -13.09 -8.56
CA SER A 585 12.50 -14.48 -8.33
C SER A 585 12.91 -15.08 -6.97
N LYS A 586 13.90 -14.49 -6.29
CA LYS A 586 14.36 -14.92 -4.94
C LYS A 586 13.57 -14.29 -3.79
N VAL A 587 12.62 -13.38 -4.07
CA VAL A 587 11.82 -12.67 -3.05
C VAL A 587 10.32 -12.70 -3.39
N ILE A 588 9.97 -12.84 -4.67
CA ILE A 588 8.62 -12.59 -5.17
C ILE A 588 8.16 -13.77 -6.06
N ASP A 589 7.19 -14.55 -5.58
CA ASP A 589 6.68 -15.74 -6.30
C ASP A 589 5.15 -15.77 -6.34
N GLY A 590 4.56 -14.93 -7.19
CA GLY A 590 3.10 -14.80 -7.28
C GLY A 590 2.43 -14.10 -6.09
N ASN A 591 3.19 -13.39 -5.25
CA ASN A 591 2.67 -12.62 -4.11
C ASN A 591 1.78 -11.44 -4.57
N LEU A 592 0.81 -11.08 -3.75
CA LEU A 592 -0.08 -9.94 -3.99
C LEU A 592 0.70 -8.62 -3.90
N THR A 593 0.49 -7.73 -4.88
CA THR A 593 1.14 -6.41 -4.96
C THR A 593 0.36 -5.37 -4.14
N ASP A 594 0.93 -4.17 -3.96
CA ASP A 594 0.18 -3.06 -3.37
C ASP A 594 -0.93 -2.53 -4.29
N ILE A 595 -0.77 -2.68 -5.61
CA ILE A 595 -1.85 -2.46 -6.59
C ILE A 595 -2.98 -3.46 -6.33
N GLY A 596 -2.67 -4.75 -6.20
CA GLY A 596 -3.65 -5.80 -5.87
C GLY A 596 -4.32 -5.62 -4.50
N ARG A 597 -3.62 -5.04 -3.51
CA ARG A 597 -4.23 -4.62 -2.24
C ARG A 597 -5.18 -3.41 -2.44
N ALA A 598 -4.81 -2.45 -3.28
CA ALA A 598 -5.63 -1.27 -3.58
C ALA A 598 -6.88 -1.60 -4.41
N GLU A 599 -6.77 -2.49 -5.41
CA GLU A 599 -7.90 -3.04 -6.19
C GLU A 599 -8.96 -3.64 -5.26
N LEU A 600 -8.54 -4.54 -4.36
CA LEU A 600 -9.40 -5.26 -3.42
C LEU A 600 -10.02 -4.32 -2.38
N LYS A 601 -9.25 -3.36 -1.85
CA LYS A 601 -9.78 -2.28 -0.99
C LYS A 601 -10.85 -1.47 -1.73
N GLY A 602 -10.57 -1.08 -2.97
CA GLY A 602 -11.50 -0.32 -3.81
C GLY A 602 -12.79 -1.10 -4.14
N LEU A 603 -12.67 -2.40 -4.44
CA LEU A 603 -13.82 -3.30 -4.61
C LEU A 603 -14.65 -3.38 -3.33
N GLY A 604 -14.00 -3.51 -2.16
CA GLY A 604 -14.67 -3.50 -0.86
C GLY A 604 -15.40 -2.18 -0.57
N GLU A 605 -14.79 -1.05 -0.93
CA GLU A 605 -15.40 0.28 -0.82
C GLU A 605 -16.60 0.45 -1.76
N ARG A 606 -16.51 -0.01 -3.01
CA ARG A 606 -17.61 0.05 -3.98
C ARG A 606 -18.76 -0.91 -3.65
N THR A 607 -18.49 -2.17 -3.31
CA THR A 607 -19.53 -3.10 -2.81
C THR A 607 -20.20 -2.49 -1.57
N ARG A 608 -19.44 -2.02 -0.57
CA ARG A 608 -20.00 -1.43 0.66
C ARG A 608 -20.91 -0.23 0.40
N ALA A 609 -20.56 0.64 -0.56
CA ALA A 609 -21.38 1.79 -0.94
C ALA A 609 -22.76 1.40 -1.49
N LEU A 610 -22.91 0.17 -2.00
CA LEU A 610 -24.17 -0.36 -2.53
C LEU A 610 -25.00 -1.15 -1.48
N LEU A 611 -24.49 -1.37 -0.26
CA LEU A 611 -25.17 -2.15 0.79
C LEU A 611 -25.96 -1.24 1.75
N PRO A 612 -27.28 -1.43 1.94
CA PRO A 612 -28.08 -0.61 2.85
C PRO A 612 -27.66 -0.82 4.32
N PRO A 613 -27.31 0.24 5.09
CA PRO A 613 -26.80 0.11 6.45
C PRO A 613 -27.73 -0.62 7.44
N ALA A 614 -29.05 -0.58 7.23
CA ALA A 614 -30.04 -1.23 8.10
C ALA A 614 -29.93 -2.77 8.07
N THR A 615 -29.73 -3.36 6.88
CA THR A 615 -29.56 -4.82 6.73
C THR A 615 -28.10 -5.25 6.84
N PHE A 616 -27.18 -4.36 6.47
CA PHE A 616 -25.73 -4.60 6.43
C PHE A 616 -25.01 -3.61 7.36
N PRO A 617 -24.78 -3.95 8.65
CA PRO A 617 -24.10 -3.08 9.59
C PRO A 617 -22.72 -2.63 9.08
N THR A 618 -22.34 -1.37 9.30
CA THR A 618 -20.96 -0.88 9.04
C THR A 618 -19.95 -1.50 10.02
N THR A 619 -20.44 -1.83 11.22
CA THR A 619 -19.95 -2.84 12.18
C THR A 619 -19.49 -4.18 11.57
N TYR A 620 -18.21 -4.46 11.31
CA TYR A 620 -17.79 -5.85 11.11
C TYR A 620 -18.15 -6.70 12.34
N SER A 621 -18.89 -7.79 12.12
CA SER A 621 -19.21 -8.79 13.14
C SER A 621 -19.34 -10.17 12.49
N SER A 622 -18.82 -11.21 13.14
CA SER A 622 -18.70 -12.57 12.57
C SER A 622 -20.03 -13.33 12.48
N ASP A 623 -21.09 -12.85 13.13
CA ASP A 623 -22.48 -13.31 13.01
C ASP A 623 -23.25 -12.62 11.85
N LYS A 624 -22.60 -11.68 11.17
CA LYS A 624 -23.15 -10.91 10.04
C LYS A 624 -22.30 -11.06 8.78
N TYR A 625 -21.00 -11.28 8.91
CA TYR A 625 -20.06 -11.35 7.79
C TYR A 625 -19.06 -12.50 7.92
N ALA A 626 -19.08 -13.41 6.95
CA ALA A 626 -18.08 -14.46 6.77
C ALA A 626 -17.08 -14.05 5.67
N PHE A 627 -15.79 -14.26 5.94
CA PHE A 627 -14.70 -14.10 4.98
C PHE A 627 -13.94 -15.42 4.93
N THR A 628 -13.89 -16.06 3.77
CA THR A 628 -13.26 -17.37 3.54
C THR A 628 -12.24 -17.23 2.42
N HIS A 629 -11.07 -17.85 2.52
CA HIS A 629 -10.04 -17.76 1.48
C HIS A 629 -9.29 -19.08 1.34
N THR A 630 -8.77 -19.34 0.14
CA THR A 630 -7.83 -20.47 -0.05
C THR A 630 -6.56 -20.27 0.79
N TRP A 631 -5.80 -21.34 1.02
CA TRP A 631 -4.55 -21.31 1.80
C TRP A 631 -3.41 -20.48 1.17
N ARG A 632 -3.51 -20.09 -0.11
CA ARG A 632 -2.48 -19.31 -0.82
C ARG A 632 -2.44 -17.85 -0.34
N ASP A 633 -1.24 -17.35 -0.01
CA ASP A 633 -1.02 -15.99 0.53
C ASP A 633 -1.75 -14.90 -0.26
N ARG A 634 -1.63 -14.90 -1.59
CA ARG A 634 -2.30 -13.91 -2.46
C ARG A 634 -3.82 -13.83 -2.29
N ALA A 635 -4.48 -14.93 -1.96
CA ALA A 635 -5.93 -14.97 -1.73
C ALA A 635 -6.29 -14.50 -0.31
N ARG A 636 -5.54 -14.95 0.71
CA ARG A 636 -5.64 -14.46 2.10
C ARG A 636 -5.44 -12.94 2.18
N ASP A 637 -4.40 -12.44 1.53
CA ASP A 637 -4.02 -11.02 1.57
C ASP A 637 -5.03 -10.16 0.79
N SER A 638 -5.68 -10.73 -0.23
CA SER A 638 -6.83 -10.12 -0.92
C SER A 638 -8.04 -10.00 0.02
N ALA A 639 -8.33 -11.04 0.81
CA ALA A 639 -9.39 -11.02 1.82
C ALA A 639 -9.15 -9.96 2.91
N PHE A 640 -7.89 -9.74 3.30
CA PHE A 640 -7.51 -8.64 4.20
C PHE A 640 -7.61 -7.26 3.55
N GLY A 641 -7.36 -7.15 2.24
CA GLY A 641 -7.51 -5.90 1.48
C GLY A 641 -8.96 -5.41 1.38
N GLN A 642 -9.90 -6.32 1.08
CA GLN A 642 -11.32 -5.96 0.89
C GLN A 642 -12.06 -5.61 2.21
N ARG A 643 -11.52 -6.02 3.37
CA ARG A 643 -12.13 -5.76 4.68
C ARG A 643 -11.89 -4.31 5.13
N GLN A 644 -12.88 -3.44 4.91
CA GLN A 644 -12.87 -2.07 5.45
C GLN A 644 -12.53 -2.05 6.95
N ARG A 645 -11.53 -1.23 7.32
CA ARG A 645 -11.19 -0.98 8.72
C ARG A 645 -12.00 0.22 9.25
N PRO A 646 -12.74 0.08 10.37
CA PRO A 646 -13.13 1.23 11.15
C PRO A 646 -11.88 2.00 11.62
N VAL A 647 -11.94 3.33 11.64
CA VAL A 647 -10.83 4.15 12.13
C VAL A 647 -10.72 3.99 13.65
N CYS A 648 -9.75 3.20 14.15
CA CYS A 648 -9.44 3.08 15.58
C CYS A 648 -8.87 4.42 16.13
N ARG A 649 -9.71 5.43 16.32
CA ARG A 649 -9.39 6.73 16.96
C ARG A 649 -9.15 6.57 18.47
N LYS A 650 -7.99 6.01 18.87
CA LYS A 650 -7.28 6.25 20.15
C LYS A 650 -5.95 5.47 20.19
N PRO A 651 -4.97 5.85 21.03
CA PRO A 651 -3.61 5.33 20.95
C PRO A 651 -3.47 3.87 21.38
N ARG A 652 -2.42 3.22 20.85
CA ARG A 652 -1.85 1.89 21.15
C ARG A 652 -2.61 1.04 22.20
N GLY A 653 -3.29 -0.02 21.72
CA GLY A 653 -3.46 -1.24 22.53
C GLY A 653 -4.86 -1.69 22.92
N GLN A 654 -5.90 -1.52 22.07
CA GLN A 654 -7.17 -2.28 22.23
C GLN A 654 -8.11 -2.29 20.99
N CYS A 655 -7.68 -2.87 19.87
CA CYS A 655 -8.59 -3.27 18.78
C CYS A 655 -8.46 -4.80 18.53
N LYS A 656 -9.32 -5.60 19.17
CA LYS A 656 -9.40 -7.08 19.03
C LYS A 656 -10.61 -7.48 18.17
N SER A 657 -10.44 -8.31 17.15
CA SER A 657 -11.54 -9.06 16.52
C SER A 657 -11.26 -10.56 16.59
N ARG A 658 -12.17 -11.36 17.16
CA ARG A 658 -12.17 -12.83 17.04
C ARG A 658 -12.66 -13.27 15.66
N TYR A 659 -12.38 -14.53 15.33
CA TYR A 659 -12.91 -15.33 14.21
C TYR A 659 -12.60 -14.87 12.77
N GLY A 660 -11.64 -15.55 12.15
CA GLY A 660 -11.96 -16.40 11.00
C GLY A 660 -12.17 -17.85 11.51
N MET A 661 -12.88 -18.69 10.76
CA MET A 661 -13.28 -20.06 11.18
C MET A 661 -12.98 -21.07 10.07
N CYS A 662 -12.75 -22.37 10.31
CA CYS A 662 -12.56 -23.17 11.54
C CYS A 662 -13.56 -22.97 12.69
N THR A 663 -14.62 -23.76 12.71
CA THR A 663 -15.79 -23.62 13.60
C THR A 663 -15.72 -24.47 14.87
N PHE A 664 -16.51 -24.23 15.94
CA PHE A 664 -17.03 -22.98 16.54
C PHE A 664 -17.86 -23.34 17.79
N HIS A 665 -17.59 -22.74 18.97
CA HIS A 665 -18.64 -22.30 19.92
C HIS A 665 -18.08 -21.40 21.05
N SER A 666 -18.98 -20.82 21.86
CA SER A 666 -18.68 -19.96 23.02
C SER A 666 -18.84 -20.73 24.33
N SER A 667 -18.09 -20.40 25.39
CA SER A 667 -18.56 -19.43 26.38
C SER A 667 -17.46 -18.54 27.01
N MET A 668 -17.87 -17.72 27.98
CA MET A 668 -17.08 -16.93 28.96
C MET A 668 -15.80 -17.65 29.45
N LEU A 669 -14.65 -16.97 29.70
CA LEU A 669 -14.39 -15.57 30.11
C LEU A 669 -13.01 -15.03 29.63
N MET A 670 -12.81 -13.71 29.76
CA MET A 670 -11.53 -12.96 29.87
C MET A 670 -10.39 -13.11 28.82
N ARG A 671 -10.07 -11.97 28.18
CA ARG A 671 -8.70 -11.39 28.01
C ARG A 671 -7.50 -12.23 27.46
N SER A 672 -7.29 -12.13 26.13
CA SER A 672 -5.96 -11.89 25.48
C SER A 672 -4.93 -13.06 25.43
N HIS A 673 -3.99 -13.15 24.48
CA HIS A 673 -3.78 -12.47 23.19
C HIS A 673 -2.86 -13.33 22.29
N TRP A 674 -3.17 -13.46 20.99
CA TRP A 674 -2.35 -14.09 19.93
C TRP A 674 -1.96 -15.58 20.10
N TRP A 675 -2.55 -16.43 19.25
CA TRP A 675 -1.94 -17.67 18.79
C TRP A 675 -1.73 -17.54 17.28
N PHE A 676 -0.60 -18.03 16.76
CA PHE A 676 -0.51 -18.53 15.39
C PHE A 676 -0.46 -20.06 15.44
N ILE A 677 -1.09 -20.70 14.47
CA ILE A 677 -1.22 -22.16 14.37
C ILE A 677 -0.69 -22.57 13.00
N LEU A 678 0.08 -23.65 12.94
CA LEU A 678 0.54 -24.22 11.68
C LEU A 678 -0.68 -24.72 10.87
N CYS A 679 -0.95 -24.09 9.73
CA CYS A 679 -1.97 -24.59 8.80
C CYS A 679 -1.34 -25.66 7.90
N VAL A 680 -1.50 -26.93 8.27
CA VAL A 680 -1.33 -28.06 7.35
C VAL A 680 -2.30 -27.87 6.17
N ALA A 681 -1.89 -28.26 4.96
CA ALA A 681 -2.72 -28.13 3.76
C ALA A 681 -3.93 -29.06 3.82
N ILE A 682 -5.09 -28.51 4.20
CA ILE A 682 -6.40 -29.17 4.11
C ILE A 682 -6.83 -29.19 2.63
N GLN A 683 -7.45 -30.30 2.20
CA GLN A 683 -8.09 -30.44 0.88
C GLN A 683 -9.19 -29.38 0.71
N ASP A 684 -8.90 -28.33 -0.06
CA ASP A 684 -9.76 -27.15 -0.26
C ASP A 684 -10.77 -27.42 -1.39
N ARG A 685 -11.62 -28.43 -1.18
CA ARG A 685 -12.66 -28.88 -2.11
C ARG A 685 -13.73 -27.82 -2.44
N LEU A 686 -13.72 -26.68 -1.74
CA LEU A 686 -14.68 -25.59 -1.93
C LEU A 686 -14.14 -24.49 -2.86
N LEU A 687 -12.89 -24.04 -2.65
CA LEU A 687 -12.31 -22.92 -3.40
C LEU A 687 -11.11 -23.33 -4.28
N ARG A 688 -10.63 -24.57 -4.17
CA ARG A 688 -9.63 -25.22 -5.04
C ARG A 688 -10.02 -26.66 -5.39
N PHE A 689 -11.30 -26.89 -5.71
CA PHE A 689 -11.82 -28.19 -6.15
C PHE A 689 -10.98 -28.90 -7.24
N PHE A 690 -10.30 -28.13 -8.09
CA PHE A 690 -9.39 -28.62 -9.12
C PHE A 690 -8.10 -29.27 -8.59
N ASP A 691 -7.62 -28.91 -7.40
CA ASP A 691 -6.44 -29.55 -6.76
C ASP A 691 -6.74 -31.00 -6.31
N ASP A 692 -7.99 -31.30 -5.98
CA ASP A 692 -8.44 -32.62 -5.51
C ASP A 692 -9.04 -33.48 -6.65
N CYS A 693 -9.42 -32.87 -7.78
CA CYS A 693 -10.16 -33.53 -8.86
C CYS A 693 -9.25 -34.43 -9.72
N THR A 694 -8.98 -35.66 -9.24
CA THR A 694 -8.02 -36.62 -9.83
C THR A 694 -8.26 -36.91 -11.32
N ARG A 695 -9.52 -36.99 -11.76
CA ARG A 695 -9.86 -37.16 -13.19
C ARG A 695 -9.48 -35.93 -13.99
N TYR A 696 -9.88 -34.72 -13.59
CA TYR A 696 -9.47 -33.47 -14.25
C TYR A 696 -7.95 -33.37 -14.35
N ILE A 697 -7.24 -33.66 -13.26
CA ILE A 697 -5.77 -33.63 -13.19
C ILE A 697 -5.13 -34.57 -14.23
N ASN A 698 -5.68 -35.78 -14.40
CA ASN A 698 -5.09 -36.82 -15.25
C ASN A 698 -5.60 -36.83 -16.70
N THR A 699 -6.81 -36.33 -16.96
CA THR A 699 -7.44 -36.37 -18.30
C THR A 699 -7.48 -35.01 -19.00
N ILE A 700 -7.24 -33.90 -18.28
CA ILE A 700 -7.22 -32.53 -18.81
C ILE A 700 -5.89 -31.84 -18.46
N ASP A 701 -5.70 -31.38 -17.21
CA ASP A 701 -4.57 -30.53 -16.73
C ASP A 701 -3.16 -31.04 -17.12
N LYS A 702 -2.95 -32.36 -17.14
CA LYS A 702 -1.67 -33.01 -17.49
C LYS A 702 -1.74 -33.85 -18.76
N ASN A 703 -2.85 -33.77 -19.51
CA ASN A 703 -3.06 -34.52 -20.72
C ASN A 703 -2.85 -33.63 -21.94
N GLU A 704 -1.69 -33.76 -22.59
CA GLU A 704 -1.34 -32.96 -23.77
C GLU A 704 -2.35 -33.10 -24.93
N ALA A 705 -3.07 -34.22 -25.02
CA ALA A 705 -4.15 -34.42 -25.99
C ALA A 705 -5.44 -33.63 -25.65
N ALA A 706 -5.66 -33.25 -24.38
CA ALA A 706 -6.76 -32.34 -24.02
C ALA A 706 -6.48 -30.89 -24.43
N HIS A 707 -5.20 -30.56 -24.68
CA HIS A 707 -4.75 -29.24 -25.14
C HIS A 707 -4.56 -29.20 -26.66
N HIS A 708 -5.16 -30.12 -27.42
CA HIS A 708 -4.93 -30.30 -28.86
C HIS A 708 -5.12 -29.03 -29.69
N GLU A 709 -6.19 -28.24 -29.46
CA GLU A 709 -6.38 -26.98 -30.19
C GLU A 709 -5.29 -25.95 -29.84
N TYR A 710 -4.91 -25.79 -28.58
CA TYR A 710 -3.81 -24.89 -28.18
C TYR A 710 -2.45 -25.34 -28.75
N ASN A 711 -2.23 -26.65 -28.86
CA ASN A 711 -1.02 -27.24 -29.45
C ASN A 711 -1.00 -27.11 -30.99
N ALA A 712 -2.13 -27.27 -31.66
CA ALA A 712 -2.26 -26.99 -33.09
C ALA A 712 -2.12 -25.48 -33.37
N PHE A 713 -2.70 -24.61 -32.53
CA PHE A 713 -2.61 -23.15 -32.68
C PHE A 713 -1.17 -22.64 -32.69
N GLN A 714 -0.30 -23.17 -31.83
CA GLN A 714 1.14 -22.85 -31.80
C GLN A 714 1.87 -23.10 -33.12
N SER A 715 1.35 -23.98 -33.99
CA SER A 715 1.91 -24.31 -35.31
C SER A 715 0.97 -23.96 -36.49
N SER A 716 -0.12 -23.26 -36.21
CA SER A 716 -1.05 -22.71 -37.22
C SER A 716 -0.45 -21.51 -37.94
N GLU A 717 -1.07 -21.09 -39.05
CA GLU A 717 -0.72 -19.84 -39.74
C GLU A 717 -0.80 -18.62 -38.79
N THR A 718 -1.85 -18.54 -37.97
CA THR A 718 -2.04 -17.49 -36.95
C THR A 718 -0.97 -17.55 -35.86
N GLY A 719 -0.52 -18.75 -35.46
CA GLY A 719 0.60 -18.93 -34.52
C GLY A 719 1.95 -18.53 -35.12
N ALA A 720 2.21 -18.89 -36.37
CA ALA A 720 3.40 -18.47 -37.11
C ALA A 720 3.41 -16.94 -37.33
N ARG A 721 2.25 -16.35 -37.64
CA ARG A 721 2.06 -14.89 -37.74
C ARG A 721 2.44 -14.18 -36.44
N ALA A 722 2.12 -14.73 -35.27
CA ALA A 722 2.53 -14.17 -33.98
C ALA A 722 4.06 -14.12 -33.81
N VAL A 723 4.75 -15.22 -34.17
CA VAL A 723 6.22 -15.31 -34.14
C VAL A 723 6.85 -14.34 -35.13
N LYS A 724 6.27 -14.21 -36.33
CA LYS A 724 6.74 -13.26 -37.34
C LYS A 724 6.60 -11.81 -36.85
N LEU A 725 5.41 -11.40 -36.39
CA LEU A 725 5.17 -10.06 -35.83
C LEU A 725 6.19 -9.70 -34.75
N PHE A 726 6.44 -10.60 -33.80
CA PHE A 726 7.40 -10.38 -32.72
C PHE A 726 8.85 -10.22 -33.23
N THR A 727 9.24 -10.98 -34.25
CA THR A 727 10.60 -10.96 -34.82
C THR A 727 10.81 -9.73 -35.71
N ASP A 728 9.79 -9.35 -36.48
CA ASP A 728 9.75 -8.13 -37.30
C ASP A 728 9.90 -6.87 -36.41
N LYS A 729 9.25 -6.83 -35.21
CA LYS A 729 9.38 -5.71 -34.25
C LYS A 729 10.79 -5.55 -33.65
N LEU A 730 11.55 -6.64 -33.58
CA LEU A 730 12.93 -6.64 -33.10
C LEU A 730 13.95 -6.29 -34.20
N GLY A 731 13.50 -6.13 -35.46
CA GLY A 731 14.38 -5.83 -36.59
C GLY A 731 15.32 -6.97 -36.96
N LEU A 732 14.97 -8.21 -36.60
CA LEU A 732 15.82 -9.40 -36.78
C LEU A 732 15.49 -10.15 -38.07
N PRO A 733 16.48 -10.79 -38.73
CA PRO A 733 16.23 -11.59 -39.92
C PRO A 733 15.42 -12.85 -39.58
N GLU A 734 14.62 -13.34 -40.53
CA GLU A 734 13.74 -14.52 -40.34
C GLU A 734 14.49 -15.82 -40.00
N SER A 735 15.81 -15.86 -40.18
CA SER A 735 16.70 -16.93 -39.70
C SER A 735 16.83 -16.99 -38.16
N THR A 736 16.35 -15.98 -37.42
CA THR A 736 16.49 -15.90 -35.96
C THR A 736 15.38 -16.68 -35.25
N SER A 737 15.69 -17.87 -34.76
CA SER A 737 14.73 -18.83 -34.19
C SER A 737 14.11 -18.42 -32.84
N PHE A 738 13.03 -17.63 -32.90
CA PHE A 738 12.03 -17.56 -31.82
C PHE A 738 10.95 -18.64 -32.00
N THR A 739 10.36 -19.07 -30.88
CA THR A 739 9.23 -20.01 -30.84
C THR A 739 7.99 -19.33 -30.28
N PHE A 740 6.80 -19.89 -30.50
CA PHE A 740 5.57 -19.36 -29.93
C PHE A 740 5.64 -19.22 -28.38
N LYS A 741 6.36 -20.12 -27.70
CA LYS A 741 6.55 -20.07 -26.23
C LYS A 741 7.54 -18.97 -25.78
N ASP A 742 8.36 -18.43 -26.68
CA ASP A 742 9.11 -17.20 -26.43
C ASP A 742 8.20 -15.97 -26.57
N VAL A 743 7.33 -15.95 -27.58
CA VAL A 743 6.33 -14.88 -27.79
C VAL A 743 5.34 -14.82 -26.62
N GLU A 744 4.83 -15.97 -26.16
CA GLU A 744 3.99 -16.09 -24.96
C GLU A 744 4.68 -15.53 -23.71
N ALA A 745 6.00 -15.71 -23.58
CA ALA A 745 6.77 -15.17 -22.47
C ALA A 745 7.02 -13.66 -22.61
N ALA A 746 7.23 -13.12 -23.82
CA ALA A 746 7.31 -11.68 -24.07
C ALA A 746 5.96 -10.97 -23.84
N TYR A 747 4.87 -11.53 -24.36
CA TYR A 747 3.50 -11.12 -24.06
C TYR A 747 3.22 -11.18 -22.57
N SER A 748 3.59 -12.27 -21.88
CA SER A 748 3.49 -12.35 -20.42
C SER A 748 4.27 -11.24 -19.71
N ALA A 749 5.47 -10.88 -20.18
CA ALA A 749 6.22 -9.76 -19.64
C ALA A 749 5.48 -8.43 -19.80
N CYS A 750 4.92 -8.16 -20.99
CA CYS A 750 4.02 -7.01 -21.19
C CYS A 750 2.83 -7.05 -20.23
N THR A 751 2.11 -8.18 -20.08
CA THR A 751 0.95 -8.28 -19.18
C THR A 751 1.30 -7.90 -17.72
N PHE A 752 2.50 -8.28 -17.26
CA PHE A 752 2.95 -7.97 -15.90
C PHE A 752 3.51 -6.56 -15.77
N ASP A 753 4.27 -6.03 -16.74
CA ASP A 753 4.67 -4.62 -16.75
C ASP A 753 3.42 -3.72 -16.72
N LEU A 754 2.39 -4.05 -17.51
CA LEU A 754 1.10 -3.36 -17.54
C LEU A 754 0.43 -3.36 -16.16
N ALA A 755 0.26 -4.53 -15.55
CA ALA A 755 -0.43 -4.69 -14.27
C ALA A 755 0.34 -4.08 -13.09
N LEU A 756 1.68 -4.11 -13.13
CA LEU A 756 2.54 -3.63 -12.05
C LEU A 756 2.82 -2.11 -12.09
N THR A 757 2.50 -1.44 -13.20
CA THR A 757 2.85 -0.02 -13.41
C THR A 757 1.71 0.85 -13.95
N ASN A 758 0.64 0.23 -14.46
CA ASN A 758 -0.48 0.88 -15.14
C ASN A 758 -0.08 1.74 -16.37
N ALA A 759 1.02 1.39 -17.06
CA ALA A 759 1.47 2.06 -18.27
C ALA A 759 2.10 1.07 -19.27
N PRO A 760 1.77 1.13 -20.57
CA PRO A 760 2.42 0.30 -21.57
C PRO A 760 3.83 0.85 -21.82
N HIS A 761 4.84 0.03 -21.56
CA HIS A 761 6.23 0.36 -21.87
C HIS A 761 7.06 -0.93 -22.01
N ARG A 762 8.32 -0.79 -22.44
CA ARG A 762 9.31 -1.87 -22.52
C ARG A 762 8.76 -3.06 -23.32
N TRP A 763 8.44 -4.20 -22.68
CA TRP A 763 7.92 -5.39 -23.36
C TRP A 763 6.66 -5.14 -24.18
N CYS A 764 5.81 -4.18 -23.81
CA CYS A 764 4.64 -3.83 -24.61
C CYS A 764 4.96 -3.11 -25.93
N SER A 765 6.17 -2.55 -26.12
CA SER A 765 6.60 -2.04 -27.43
C SER A 765 6.90 -3.14 -28.46
N LEU A 766 7.03 -4.39 -27.99
CA LEU A 766 7.24 -5.59 -28.83
C LEU A 766 5.92 -6.32 -29.15
N VAL A 767 4.78 -5.80 -28.67
CA VAL A 767 3.44 -6.41 -28.80
C VAL A 767 2.49 -5.34 -29.35
N ASP A 768 2.20 -5.38 -30.64
CA ASP A 768 1.17 -4.49 -31.24
C ASP A 768 -0.24 -5.08 -31.13
N ASP A 769 -1.24 -4.37 -31.64
CA ASP A 769 -2.65 -4.75 -31.52
C ASP A 769 -2.97 -6.10 -32.19
N GLU A 770 -2.30 -6.44 -33.29
CA GLU A 770 -2.49 -7.72 -33.97
C GLU A 770 -1.90 -8.85 -33.12
N LEU A 771 -0.66 -8.68 -32.65
CA LEU A 771 -0.02 -9.66 -31.78
C LEU A 771 -0.74 -9.81 -30.43
N ALA A 772 -1.23 -8.71 -29.84
CA ALA A 772 -2.02 -8.74 -28.61
C ALA A 772 -3.31 -9.55 -28.77
N GLN A 773 -4.06 -9.33 -29.86
CA GLN A 773 -5.30 -10.08 -30.13
C GLN A 773 -5.04 -11.57 -30.35
N ILE A 774 -3.97 -11.92 -31.08
CA ILE A 774 -3.57 -13.32 -31.31
C ILE A 774 -3.17 -13.99 -29.99
N MET A 775 -2.40 -13.31 -29.13
CA MET A 775 -1.95 -13.86 -27.84
C MET A 775 -3.05 -13.88 -26.76
N ASP A 776 -4.03 -12.99 -26.84
CA ASP A 776 -5.24 -13.03 -26.02
C ASP A 776 -6.16 -14.18 -26.43
N TYR A 777 -6.34 -14.41 -27.73
CA TYR A 777 -7.02 -15.62 -28.22
C TYR A 777 -6.28 -16.90 -27.79
N ALA A 778 -4.94 -16.93 -27.85
CA ALA A 778 -4.16 -18.07 -27.38
C ALA A 778 -4.35 -18.35 -25.88
N SER A 779 -4.40 -17.29 -25.05
CA SER A 779 -4.70 -17.41 -23.62
C SER A 779 -6.13 -17.90 -23.37
N ASP A 780 -7.10 -17.42 -24.15
CA ASP A 780 -8.48 -17.88 -24.07
C ASP A 780 -8.63 -19.33 -24.52
N LEU A 781 -7.88 -19.76 -25.53
CA LEU A 781 -7.88 -21.13 -26.05
C LEU A 781 -7.31 -22.12 -25.01
N GLU A 782 -6.20 -21.75 -24.35
CA GLU A 782 -5.65 -22.49 -23.20
C GLU A 782 -6.66 -22.55 -22.03
N ASP A 783 -7.12 -21.39 -21.54
CA ASP A 783 -8.05 -21.31 -20.40
C ASP A 783 -9.44 -21.91 -20.73
N PHE A 784 -9.87 -22.00 -22.00
CA PHE A 784 -11.14 -22.63 -22.40
C PHE A 784 -11.11 -24.15 -22.27
N TYR A 785 -10.02 -24.80 -22.71
CA TYR A 785 -9.84 -26.25 -22.60
C TYR A 785 -9.38 -26.70 -21.21
N ILE A 786 -8.81 -25.81 -20.39
CA ILE A 786 -8.46 -26.10 -18.99
C ILE A 786 -9.61 -25.76 -18.02
N ALA A 787 -10.18 -24.56 -18.09
CA ALA A 787 -11.08 -24.01 -17.05
C ALA A 787 -12.43 -23.47 -17.56
N GLY A 788 -12.64 -23.44 -18.88
CA GLY A 788 -13.83 -22.94 -19.56
C GLY A 788 -14.72 -24.05 -20.13
N GLY A 789 -15.26 -23.81 -21.34
CA GLY A 789 -16.29 -24.66 -21.94
C GLY A 789 -15.79 -25.93 -22.65
N GLY A 790 -14.48 -26.12 -22.84
CA GLY A 790 -13.93 -27.16 -23.72
C GLY A 790 -14.23 -28.60 -23.30
N TYR A 791 -14.37 -28.84 -21.99
CA TYR A 791 -14.86 -30.10 -21.44
C TYR A 791 -15.86 -29.83 -20.32
N ALA A 792 -16.95 -30.61 -20.26
CA ALA A 792 -17.99 -30.45 -19.24
C ALA A 792 -17.42 -30.45 -17.80
N LEU A 793 -16.48 -31.36 -17.52
CA LEU A 793 -15.80 -31.49 -16.23
C LEU A 793 -15.11 -30.20 -15.77
N ASN A 794 -14.62 -29.35 -16.68
CA ASN A 794 -13.88 -28.11 -16.36
C ASN A 794 -14.74 -27.14 -15.56
N TYR A 795 -15.99 -26.95 -15.96
CA TYR A 795 -16.92 -26.09 -15.25
C TYR A 795 -17.72 -26.87 -14.20
N GLU A 796 -18.08 -28.13 -14.47
CA GLU A 796 -18.87 -28.97 -13.55
C GLU A 796 -18.15 -29.28 -12.23
N MET A 797 -16.81 -29.28 -12.20
CA MET A 797 -16.06 -29.39 -10.95
C MET A 797 -16.28 -28.21 -9.96
N ALA A 798 -16.87 -27.09 -10.41
CA ALA A 798 -17.29 -25.99 -9.53
C ALA A 798 -18.62 -26.24 -8.78
N SER A 799 -19.30 -27.36 -9.05
CA SER A 799 -20.58 -27.72 -8.40
C SER A 799 -20.58 -27.66 -6.86
N PRO A 800 -19.53 -28.08 -6.12
CA PRO A 800 -19.48 -27.94 -4.66
C PRO A 800 -19.58 -26.47 -4.19
N LEU A 801 -19.01 -25.53 -4.95
CA LEU A 801 -19.07 -24.10 -4.66
C LEU A 801 -20.45 -23.51 -4.97
N LEU A 802 -21.09 -23.92 -6.07
CA LEU A 802 -22.46 -23.50 -6.35
C LEU A 802 -23.45 -24.05 -5.30
N LYS A 803 -23.24 -25.29 -4.83
CA LYS A 803 -24.03 -25.91 -3.78
C LYS A 803 -23.92 -25.16 -2.45
N ASP A 804 -22.70 -24.85 -2.01
CA ASP A 804 -22.43 -24.01 -0.83
C ASP A 804 -23.12 -22.63 -0.92
N ILE A 805 -23.07 -21.99 -2.09
CA ILE A 805 -23.77 -20.71 -2.34
C ILE A 805 -25.29 -20.89 -2.21
N ALA A 806 -25.87 -21.92 -2.84
CA ALA A 806 -27.30 -22.21 -2.79
C ALA A 806 -27.78 -22.54 -1.36
N GLU A 807 -27.04 -23.37 -0.62
CA GLU A 807 -27.33 -23.71 0.78
C GLU A 807 -27.26 -22.47 1.69
N LYS A 808 -26.33 -21.54 1.45
CA LYS A 808 -26.25 -20.25 2.15
C LYS A 808 -27.40 -19.30 1.81
N ILE A 809 -27.95 -19.33 0.59
CA ILE A 809 -29.21 -18.63 0.26
C ILE A 809 -30.37 -19.31 1.00
N GLU A 810 -30.47 -20.64 0.98
CA GLU A 810 -31.55 -21.38 1.64
C GLU A 810 -31.58 -21.14 3.15
N ALA A 811 -30.41 -21.15 3.80
CA ALA A 811 -30.29 -20.84 5.22
C ALA A 811 -30.76 -19.41 5.53
N ARG A 812 -30.58 -18.46 4.61
CA ARG A 812 -31.10 -17.09 4.77
C ARG A 812 -32.61 -17.01 4.56
N VAL A 813 -33.11 -17.66 3.50
CA VAL A 813 -34.54 -17.71 3.12
C VAL A 813 -35.40 -18.40 4.20
N THR A 814 -34.86 -19.47 4.80
CA THR A 814 -35.51 -20.23 5.88
C THR A 814 -35.27 -19.64 7.28
N GLY A 815 -34.48 -18.57 7.41
CA GLY A 815 -34.16 -17.93 8.68
C GLY A 815 -33.14 -18.67 9.56
N LYS A 816 -32.59 -19.80 9.10
CA LYS A 816 -31.53 -20.58 9.77
C LYS A 816 -30.19 -19.82 9.88
N SER A 817 -29.97 -18.77 9.08
CA SER A 817 -28.75 -17.96 9.08
C SER A 817 -29.02 -16.47 9.29
N THR A 818 -28.24 -15.88 10.21
CA THR A 818 -28.15 -14.43 10.48
C THR A 818 -27.09 -13.73 9.63
N ILE A 819 -26.23 -14.48 8.91
CA ILE A 819 -25.14 -13.92 8.11
C ILE A 819 -25.72 -13.25 6.87
N VAL A 820 -25.33 -11.99 6.66
CA VAL A 820 -25.79 -11.16 5.53
C VAL A 820 -24.73 -11.01 4.45
N GLY A 821 -23.44 -11.18 4.75
CA GLY A 821 -22.37 -11.16 3.74
C GLY A 821 -21.47 -12.39 3.82
N HIS A 822 -21.23 -13.04 2.68
CA HIS A 822 -20.21 -14.09 2.53
C HIS A 822 -19.21 -13.64 1.45
N PHE A 823 -17.91 -13.65 1.74
CA PHE A 823 -16.87 -13.21 0.82
C PHE A 823 -15.79 -14.29 0.70
N ASN A 824 -15.74 -14.96 -0.45
CA ASN A 824 -14.86 -16.09 -0.75
C ASN A 824 -13.70 -15.64 -1.66
N PHE A 825 -12.45 -15.90 -1.28
CA PHE A 825 -11.26 -15.41 -2.01
C PHE A 825 -10.43 -16.55 -2.62
N ALA A 826 -10.26 -16.54 -3.94
CA ALA A 826 -9.78 -17.69 -4.73
C ALA A 826 -8.97 -17.28 -6.00
N HIS A 827 -9.01 -18.09 -7.06
CA HIS A 827 -8.12 -17.98 -8.25
C HIS A 827 -8.90 -17.88 -9.58
N ALA A 828 -8.23 -17.82 -10.75
CA ALA A 828 -8.91 -17.89 -12.05
C ALA A 828 -9.53 -19.28 -12.23
N GLU A 829 -8.74 -20.28 -11.88
CA GLU A 829 -9.04 -21.71 -11.76
C GLU A 829 -10.27 -22.01 -10.86
N THR A 830 -10.74 -21.03 -10.07
CA THR A 830 -11.99 -21.12 -9.28
C THR A 830 -13.14 -20.32 -9.93
N THR A 831 -12.84 -19.17 -10.53
CA THR A 831 -13.84 -18.20 -11.01
C THR A 831 -14.28 -18.48 -12.45
N LEU A 832 -13.38 -18.89 -13.35
CA LEU A 832 -13.73 -19.29 -14.72
C LEU A 832 -14.66 -20.52 -14.74
N PRO A 833 -14.39 -21.61 -13.98
CA PRO A 833 -15.34 -22.73 -13.86
C PRO A 833 -16.72 -22.30 -13.35
N LEU A 834 -16.78 -21.47 -12.29
CA LEU A 834 -18.05 -21.03 -11.71
C LEU A 834 -18.85 -20.15 -12.68
N VAL A 835 -18.20 -19.18 -13.36
CA VAL A 835 -18.88 -18.29 -14.32
C VAL A 835 -19.38 -19.08 -15.54
N THR A 836 -18.59 -20.05 -16.01
CA THR A 836 -18.93 -20.93 -17.13
C THR A 836 -20.08 -21.89 -16.77
N LEU A 837 -20.07 -22.47 -15.57
CA LEU A 837 -21.14 -23.35 -15.06
C LEU A 837 -22.47 -22.59 -14.99
N LEU A 838 -22.45 -21.34 -14.52
CA LEU A 838 -23.62 -20.45 -14.48
C LEU A 838 -24.13 -20.04 -15.88
N GLY A 839 -23.40 -20.34 -16.95
CA GLY A 839 -23.77 -20.03 -18.33
C GLY A 839 -23.31 -18.66 -18.83
N TYR A 840 -22.28 -18.07 -18.23
CA TYR A 840 -21.62 -16.86 -18.72
C TYR A 840 -20.35 -17.22 -19.51
N GLY A 841 -20.13 -16.51 -20.62
CA GLY A 841 -19.17 -16.93 -21.63
C GLY A 841 -19.77 -18.00 -22.56
N SER A 842 -19.39 -17.98 -23.83
CA SER A 842 -19.83 -19.03 -24.76
C SER A 842 -19.21 -20.39 -24.39
N ARG A 843 -19.96 -21.46 -24.62
CA ARG A 843 -19.47 -22.85 -24.58
C ARG A 843 -19.23 -23.43 -25.99
N GLU A 844 -19.34 -22.60 -27.03
CA GLU A 844 -18.93 -22.97 -28.39
C GLU A 844 -17.41 -23.22 -28.43
N PRO A 845 -16.93 -24.31 -29.07
CA PRO A 845 -15.51 -24.61 -29.15
C PRO A 845 -14.70 -23.48 -29.80
N LEU A 846 -13.62 -23.06 -29.12
CA LEU A 846 -12.56 -22.25 -29.72
C LEU A 846 -11.60 -23.19 -30.47
N THR A 847 -11.24 -22.85 -31.71
CA THR A 847 -10.42 -23.70 -32.60
C THR A 847 -9.05 -23.11 -32.89
N ALA A 848 -8.09 -23.95 -33.26
CA ALA A 848 -6.77 -23.57 -33.74
C ALA A 848 -6.83 -22.84 -35.09
N ASP A 849 -7.66 -23.35 -36.01
CA ASP A 849 -8.04 -22.65 -37.23
C ASP A 849 -9.09 -21.58 -36.87
N VAL A 850 -8.64 -20.32 -36.80
CA VAL A 850 -9.47 -19.17 -36.43
C VAL A 850 -9.18 -17.99 -37.34
N THR A 851 -10.23 -17.34 -37.82
CA THR A 851 -10.14 -16.09 -38.59
C THR A 851 -10.17 -14.88 -37.65
N ALA A 852 -9.62 -13.74 -38.08
CA ALA A 852 -9.65 -12.50 -37.29
C ALA A 852 -11.08 -12.12 -36.84
N ALA A 853 -12.07 -12.27 -37.72
CA ALA A 853 -13.48 -12.03 -37.41
C ALA A 853 -14.02 -12.98 -36.31
N LYS A 854 -13.65 -14.27 -36.31
CA LYS A 854 -14.00 -15.21 -35.22
C LYS A 854 -13.28 -14.87 -33.93
N MET A 855 -12.00 -14.44 -33.98
CA MET A 855 -11.29 -13.96 -32.80
C MET A 855 -11.99 -12.74 -32.19
N GLU A 856 -12.47 -11.81 -33.02
CA GLU A 856 -13.20 -10.62 -32.54
C GLU A 856 -14.59 -10.99 -31.97
N SER A 857 -15.36 -11.83 -32.67
CA SER A 857 -16.75 -12.16 -32.28
C SER A 857 -16.88 -13.18 -31.14
N ARG A 858 -15.79 -13.77 -30.65
CA ARG A 858 -15.84 -14.88 -29.68
C ARG A 858 -16.53 -14.50 -28.36
N GLY A 859 -17.42 -15.37 -27.90
CA GLY A 859 -18.18 -15.19 -26.66
C GLY A 859 -17.48 -15.66 -25.38
N PHE A 860 -16.37 -16.40 -25.46
CA PHE A 860 -15.52 -16.74 -24.32
C PHE A 860 -14.28 -15.84 -24.34
N ARG A 861 -14.13 -14.98 -23.31
CA ARG A 861 -13.03 -14.02 -23.18
C ARG A 861 -12.55 -13.89 -21.73
N THR A 862 -11.38 -14.42 -21.41
CA THR A 862 -10.86 -14.45 -20.03
C THR A 862 -10.48 -13.06 -19.50
N SER A 863 -10.06 -12.15 -20.36
CA SER A 863 -9.82 -10.73 -20.05
C SER A 863 -11.08 -10.03 -19.51
N VAL A 864 -12.27 -10.48 -19.92
CA VAL A 864 -13.58 -9.96 -19.48
C VAL A 864 -14.18 -10.80 -18.35
N LEU A 865 -13.99 -12.13 -18.37
CA LEU A 865 -14.59 -13.07 -17.43
C LEU A 865 -13.80 -13.18 -16.12
N SER A 866 -12.47 -13.33 -16.17
CA SER A 866 -11.59 -13.43 -15.00
C SER A 866 -10.27 -12.63 -15.12
N PRO A 867 -10.33 -11.28 -15.22
CA PRO A 867 -9.17 -10.41 -14.94
C PRO A 867 -8.66 -10.59 -13.50
N PHE A 868 -7.58 -9.91 -13.10
CA PHE A 868 -7.23 -9.81 -11.68
C PHE A 868 -8.42 -9.24 -10.87
N ALA A 869 -8.55 -9.56 -9.58
CA ALA A 869 -9.67 -9.15 -8.72
C ALA A 869 -11.10 -9.43 -9.25
N ALA A 870 -11.24 -10.29 -10.28
CA ALA A 870 -12.53 -10.67 -10.84
C ALA A 870 -13.49 -11.20 -9.76
N ASN A 871 -14.76 -10.82 -9.85
CA ASN A 871 -15.73 -11.06 -8.79
C ASN A 871 -17.10 -11.44 -9.34
N ILE A 872 -17.70 -12.46 -8.72
CA ILE A 872 -19.04 -12.96 -9.03
C ILE A 872 -19.87 -12.73 -7.76
N GLU A 873 -20.80 -11.78 -7.78
CA GLU A 873 -21.58 -11.35 -6.62
C GLU A 873 -23.07 -11.74 -6.75
N PHE A 874 -23.53 -12.65 -5.90
CA PHE A 874 -24.92 -13.09 -5.80
C PHE A 874 -25.63 -12.26 -4.73
N ARG A 875 -26.76 -11.66 -5.08
CA ARG A 875 -27.57 -10.80 -4.21
C ARG A 875 -28.95 -11.39 -3.99
N LEU A 876 -29.28 -11.74 -2.76
CA LEU A 876 -30.62 -12.17 -2.37
C LEU A 876 -31.48 -10.95 -2.02
N TYR A 877 -32.60 -10.82 -2.71
CA TYR A 877 -33.60 -9.78 -2.53
C TYR A 877 -34.94 -10.33 -2.02
N ARG A 878 -35.63 -9.54 -1.20
CA ARG A 878 -37.02 -9.75 -0.77
C ARG A 878 -37.92 -8.70 -1.40
N ARG A 879 -39.06 -9.10 -1.98
CA ARG A 879 -40.03 -8.14 -2.54
C ARG A 879 -40.73 -7.37 -1.42
N ILE A 880 -40.71 -6.03 -1.50
CA ILE A 880 -41.42 -5.16 -0.56
C ILE A 880 -42.91 -5.20 -0.92
N ARG A 881 -43.77 -5.58 0.04
CA ARG A 881 -45.22 -5.39 -0.08
C ARG A 881 -45.52 -3.94 0.27
N GLY A 882 -46.11 -3.19 -0.66
CA GLY A 882 -46.47 -1.80 -0.42
C GLY A 882 -47.53 -1.67 0.67
N GLN A 883 -47.40 -0.66 1.52
CA GLN A 883 -48.53 -0.18 2.31
C GLN A 883 -49.63 0.28 1.35
N ALA A 884 -50.89 -0.07 1.63
CA ALA A 884 -52.02 0.45 0.88
C ALA A 884 -52.16 1.94 1.16
N LYS A 885 -51.84 2.79 0.17
CA LYS A 885 -52.27 4.19 0.19
C LYS A 885 -53.77 4.20 -0.08
N SER A 886 -54.54 4.65 0.90
CA SER A 886 -55.95 5.01 0.72
C SER A 886 -56.09 6.27 -0.13
N ASN A 887 -57.30 6.48 -0.64
CA ASN A 887 -57.79 7.71 -1.28
C ASN A 887 -57.12 8.11 -2.61
N GLN A 888 -57.66 7.60 -3.73
CA GLN A 888 -58.50 8.44 -4.63
C GLN A 888 -59.36 7.54 -5.57
N PRO A 889 -60.33 8.07 -6.36
CA PRO A 889 -61.59 7.37 -6.60
C PRO A 889 -61.57 6.28 -7.68
N GLN A 890 -62.69 5.54 -7.74
CA GLN A 890 -62.96 4.48 -8.71
C GLN A 890 -63.07 5.01 -10.14
N ASP A 891 -62.58 4.23 -11.11
CA ASP A 891 -63.04 4.29 -12.50
C ASP A 891 -63.11 2.86 -13.10
N GLN A 892 -63.80 2.72 -14.23
CA GLN A 892 -64.56 1.50 -14.57
C GLN A 892 -63.74 0.33 -15.14
N PRO A 893 -64.17 -0.92 -14.89
CA PRO A 893 -63.50 -2.12 -15.42
C PRO A 893 -63.72 -2.28 -16.94
N LYS A 894 -62.64 -2.54 -17.69
CA LYS A 894 -62.68 -2.91 -19.13
C LYS A 894 -62.24 -4.36 -19.35
N PRO A 895 -62.79 -5.06 -20.37
CA PRO A 895 -62.81 -6.51 -20.41
C PRO A 895 -61.49 -7.16 -20.87
N ALA A 896 -61.27 -8.41 -20.42
CA ALA A 896 -60.11 -9.21 -20.78
C ALA A 896 -60.10 -9.62 -22.26
N ARG A 897 -58.95 -9.47 -22.93
CA ARG A 897 -58.71 -9.98 -24.29
C ARG A 897 -58.07 -11.37 -24.24
N LYS A 898 -58.54 -12.29 -25.08
CA LYS A 898 -57.93 -13.61 -25.31
C LYS A 898 -56.82 -13.50 -26.36
N CYS A 899 -55.73 -14.24 -26.17
CA CYS A 899 -54.73 -14.47 -27.23
C CYS A 899 -55.26 -15.47 -28.26
N VAL A 900 -54.93 -15.27 -29.54
CA VAL A 900 -55.34 -16.14 -30.66
C VAL A 900 -54.09 -16.66 -31.38
N LYS A 901 -54.05 -17.95 -31.71
CA LYS A 901 -53.00 -18.53 -32.56
C LYS A 901 -53.35 -18.31 -34.04
N LYS A 902 -52.35 -17.94 -34.84
CA LYS A 902 -52.29 -18.17 -36.31
C LYS A 902 -50.97 -18.87 -36.62
N GLY A 903 -50.91 -19.60 -37.73
CA GLY A 903 -49.72 -20.36 -38.13
C GLY A 903 -49.29 -20.09 -39.58
N THR A 904 -48.05 -20.53 -39.86
CA THR A 904 -47.54 -21.00 -41.17
C THR A 904 -47.70 -20.08 -42.40
N THR A 905 -46.62 -19.46 -42.86
CA THR A 905 -45.77 -19.98 -43.97
C THR A 905 -44.81 -18.90 -44.54
N GLN A 906 -43.49 -18.98 -44.24
CA GLN A 906 -42.33 -18.62 -45.11
C GLN A 906 -40.99 -18.70 -44.32
N PRO A 907 -39.81 -18.76 -44.99
CA PRO A 907 -38.50 -19.07 -44.38
C PRO A 907 -37.83 -17.88 -43.64
N PRO A 908 -36.74 -18.10 -42.87
CA PRO A 908 -36.50 -17.32 -41.65
C PRO A 908 -35.57 -16.09 -41.77
N GLU A 909 -36.06 -14.96 -41.26
CA GLU A 909 -35.24 -14.01 -40.50
C GLU A 909 -35.20 -14.40 -39.01
N GLU A 910 -34.39 -13.70 -38.19
CA GLU A 910 -34.12 -14.08 -36.78
C GLU A 910 -35.40 -14.20 -35.90
N PRO A 911 -35.49 -15.23 -35.03
CA PRO A 911 -36.69 -15.48 -34.23
C PRO A 911 -36.85 -14.49 -33.06
N GLN A 912 -37.69 -13.47 -33.25
CA GLN A 912 -38.18 -12.64 -32.14
C GLN A 912 -39.10 -13.48 -31.22
N LEU A 913 -38.59 -13.82 -30.03
CA LEU A 913 -39.35 -14.53 -29.00
C LEU A 913 -40.55 -13.68 -28.51
N PRO A 914 -41.79 -14.24 -28.50
CA PRO A 914 -42.98 -13.50 -28.09
C PRO A 914 -42.99 -13.20 -26.59
N GLU A 915 -43.38 -11.97 -26.21
CA GLU A 915 -43.45 -11.54 -24.81
C GLU A 915 -44.73 -12.07 -24.13
N CYS A 916 -44.67 -13.33 -23.68
CA CYS A 916 -45.72 -13.94 -22.86
C CYS A 916 -45.63 -13.44 -21.40
N GLU A 917 -46.58 -12.63 -20.95
CA GLU A 917 -46.80 -12.41 -19.51
C GLU A 917 -47.40 -13.67 -18.86
N GLU A 918 -46.53 -14.54 -18.34
CA GLU A 918 -46.94 -15.65 -17.49
C GLU A 918 -47.65 -15.15 -16.23
N LYS A 919 -48.79 -15.77 -15.91
CA LYS A 919 -49.46 -15.56 -14.62
C LYS A 919 -48.57 -16.09 -13.50
N VAL A 920 -47.94 -15.18 -12.75
CA VAL A 920 -47.15 -15.53 -11.56
C VAL A 920 -48.06 -16.17 -10.50
N GLU A 921 -47.97 -17.48 -10.32
CA GLU A 921 -48.70 -18.17 -9.26
C GLU A 921 -48.26 -17.70 -7.87
N ASN A 922 -49.25 -17.34 -7.06
CA ASN A 922 -49.06 -16.53 -5.86
C ASN A 922 -48.88 -17.39 -4.59
N LYS A 923 -47.81 -18.19 -4.54
CA LYS A 923 -47.50 -19.05 -3.37
C LYS A 923 -46.17 -18.76 -2.68
N ASP A 924 -45.14 -18.33 -3.40
CA ASP A 924 -43.85 -18.00 -2.77
C ASP A 924 -43.86 -16.64 -2.08
N LYS A 925 -43.22 -16.58 -0.90
CA LYS A 925 -42.93 -15.34 -0.15
C LYS A 925 -41.80 -14.57 -0.84
N GLY A 926 -42.09 -14.06 -2.04
CA GLY A 926 -41.19 -13.54 -3.08
C GLY A 926 -39.74 -13.20 -2.70
N TRP A 927 -38.87 -14.21 -2.82
CA TRP A 927 -37.41 -14.09 -2.81
C TRP A 927 -36.85 -14.14 -4.23
N PHE A 928 -35.83 -13.33 -4.51
CA PHE A 928 -35.25 -13.15 -5.84
C PHE A 928 -33.72 -13.09 -5.76
N VAL A 929 -33.03 -13.62 -6.76
CA VAL A 929 -31.57 -13.51 -6.89
C VAL A 929 -31.22 -12.61 -8.06
N GLN A 930 -30.29 -11.68 -7.82
CA GLN A 930 -29.56 -10.96 -8.86
C GLN A 930 -28.10 -11.46 -8.84
N VAL A 931 -27.49 -11.59 -10.01
CA VAL A 931 -26.05 -11.86 -10.13
C VAL A 931 -25.35 -10.63 -10.71
N LEU A 932 -24.15 -10.37 -10.24
CA LEU A 932 -23.22 -9.43 -10.84
C LEU A 932 -21.95 -10.18 -11.23
N VAL A 933 -21.40 -9.87 -12.40
CA VAL A 933 -20.08 -10.35 -12.84
C VAL A 933 -19.21 -9.11 -13.08
N ASN A 934 -18.09 -9.03 -12.38
CA ASN A 934 -17.15 -7.90 -12.39
C ASN A 934 -17.89 -6.57 -12.18
N GLU A 935 -18.59 -6.47 -11.05
CA GLU A 935 -19.45 -5.34 -10.62
C GLU A 935 -20.61 -4.94 -11.56
N ARG A 936 -20.83 -5.61 -12.72
CA ARG A 936 -22.01 -5.39 -13.57
C ARG A 936 -23.17 -6.31 -13.21
N PRO A 937 -24.39 -5.82 -12.97
CA PRO A 937 -25.60 -6.65 -12.97
C PRO A 937 -25.79 -7.37 -14.31
N THR A 938 -26.03 -8.68 -14.26
CA THR A 938 -26.22 -9.53 -15.44
C THR A 938 -27.68 -9.95 -15.60
N LEU A 939 -28.04 -10.46 -16.78
CA LEU A 939 -29.20 -11.35 -16.91
C LEU A 939 -28.75 -12.75 -16.47
N LEU A 940 -29.48 -13.40 -15.55
CA LEU A 940 -29.16 -14.79 -15.18
C LEU A 940 -29.52 -15.74 -16.35
N PRO A 941 -28.58 -16.53 -16.89
CA PRO A 941 -28.86 -17.49 -17.97
C PRO A 941 -29.97 -18.48 -17.58
N GLY A 942 -30.78 -18.88 -18.56
CA GLY A 942 -31.98 -19.71 -18.34
C GLY A 942 -33.15 -19.00 -17.65
N CYS A 943 -32.94 -17.85 -17.01
CA CYS A 943 -33.99 -17.00 -16.42
C CYS A 943 -34.20 -15.69 -17.19
N ASN A 944 -33.17 -15.23 -17.91
CA ASN A 944 -33.17 -14.08 -18.84
C ASN A 944 -33.71 -12.77 -18.24
N ARG A 945 -33.53 -12.61 -16.92
CA ARG A 945 -33.96 -11.47 -16.08
C ARG A 945 -32.86 -11.11 -15.08
N VAL A 946 -32.79 -9.82 -14.71
CA VAL A 946 -31.83 -9.29 -13.71
C VAL A 946 -32.19 -9.73 -12.28
N TYR A 947 -33.48 -9.92 -12.00
CA TYR A 947 -33.99 -10.43 -10.73
C TYR A 947 -34.76 -11.73 -11.00
N CYS A 948 -34.10 -12.87 -10.83
CA CYS A 948 -34.71 -14.18 -11.05
C CYS A 948 -35.45 -14.65 -9.77
N PRO A 949 -36.69 -15.17 -9.82
CA PRO A 949 -37.34 -15.79 -8.66
C PRO A 949 -36.50 -16.95 -8.13
N TYR A 950 -36.23 -16.99 -6.83
CA TYR A 950 -35.28 -17.95 -6.26
C TYR A 950 -35.68 -19.42 -6.47
N ALA A 951 -36.98 -19.75 -6.52
CA ALA A 951 -37.44 -21.08 -6.91
C ALA A 951 -36.99 -21.49 -8.32
N LYS A 952 -37.00 -20.57 -9.30
CA LYS A 952 -36.48 -20.82 -10.65
C LYS A 952 -34.95 -20.94 -10.66
N VAL A 953 -34.25 -20.24 -9.76
CA VAL A 953 -32.80 -20.39 -9.58
C VAL A 953 -32.46 -21.79 -9.06
N LYS A 954 -33.21 -22.32 -8.07
CA LYS A 954 -33.08 -23.72 -7.63
C LYS A 954 -33.28 -24.70 -8.79
N GLU A 955 -34.35 -24.52 -9.56
CA GLU A 955 -34.66 -25.37 -10.72
C GLU A 955 -33.53 -25.37 -11.77
N LEU A 956 -32.98 -24.19 -12.09
CA LEU A 956 -31.86 -24.02 -13.03
C LEU A 956 -30.54 -24.60 -12.52
N TRP A 957 -30.32 -24.60 -11.20
CA TRP A 957 -29.08 -25.09 -10.58
C TRP A 957 -29.16 -26.55 -10.13
N LYS A 958 -30.37 -27.14 -10.06
CA LYS A 958 -30.62 -28.52 -9.59
C LYS A 958 -29.63 -29.55 -10.16
N PRO A 959 -29.33 -29.60 -11.48
CA PRO A 959 -28.40 -30.58 -12.03
C PRO A 959 -27.00 -30.56 -11.40
N TYR A 960 -26.58 -29.41 -10.86
CA TYR A 960 -25.26 -29.19 -10.26
C TYR A 960 -25.28 -29.22 -8.72
N ILE A 961 -26.42 -28.97 -8.06
CA ILE A 961 -26.51 -28.91 -6.58
C ILE A 961 -27.18 -30.15 -5.96
N GLU A 962 -28.03 -30.85 -6.71
CA GLU A 962 -28.67 -32.11 -6.29
C GLU A 962 -28.10 -33.32 -7.06
N ASP A 963 -28.02 -33.24 -8.39
CA ASP A 963 -27.78 -34.44 -9.22
C ASP A 963 -26.29 -34.72 -9.53
N TYR A 964 -25.39 -33.73 -9.40
CA TYR A 964 -23.95 -33.88 -9.70
C TYR A 964 -23.13 -34.41 -8.50
N ASP A 965 -22.66 -35.66 -8.64
CA ASP A 965 -21.72 -36.30 -7.70
C ASP A 965 -20.26 -35.92 -8.04
N PHE A 966 -19.74 -34.93 -7.31
CA PHE A 966 -18.36 -34.47 -7.47
C PHE A 966 -17.31 -35.56 -7.19
N GLU A 967 -17.47 -36.40 -6.17
CA GLU A 967 -16.43 -37.36 -5.79
C GLU A 967 -16.27 -38.46 -6.85
N LYS A 968 -17.41 -38.97 -7.34
CA LYS A 968 -17.48 -39.93 -8.44
C LYS A 968 -17.00 -39.34 -9.76
N GLN A 969 -17.48 -38.14 -10.14
CA GLN A 969 -17.10 -37.53 -11.41
C GLN A 969 -15.63 -37.14 -11.45
N CYS A 970 -15.04 -36.70 -10.33
CA CYS A 970 -13.61 -36.43 -10.20
C CYS A 970 -12.74 -37.67 -9.96
N ALA A 971 -13.31 -38.88 -9.89
CA ALA A 971 -12.59 -40.13 -9.60
C ALA A 971 -11.65 -40.02 -8.37
N ILE A 972 -12.12 -39.38 -7.30
CA ILE A 972 -11.33 -39.19 -6.08
C ILE A 972 -11.05 -40.57 -5.48
N LYS A 973 -9.78 -40.93 -5.29
CA LYS A 973 -9.41 -42.27 -4.81
C LYS A 973 -9.93 -42.49 -3.38
N SER A 974 -10.96 -43.32 -3.26
CA SER A 974 -11.65 -43.68 -2.02
C SER A 974 -10.78 -44.41 -0.97
N ALA A 975 -9.52 -44.72 -1.30
CA ALA A 975 -8.53 -45.31 -0.38
C ALA A 975 -8.24 -44.47 0.89
N TYR A 976 -8.73 -43.23 0.99
CA TYR A 976 -8.69 -42.42 2.23
C TYR A 976 -10.10 -42.13 2.83
N TRP A 977 -11.15 -42.75 2.27
CA TRP A 977 -12.56 -42.48 2.59
C TRP A 977 -13.40 -43.72 2.88
N ASP A 978 -13.10 -44.90 2.32
CA ASP A 978 -13.78 -46.15 2.68
C ASP A 978 -13.59 -46.51 4.16
N GLN A 979 -12.37 -46.33 4.70
CA GLN A 979 -12.13 -46.42 6.14
C GLN A 979 -12.89 -45.33 6.93
N ARG A 980 -13.23 -44.18 6.33
CA ARG A 980 -13.95 -43.10 7.03
C ARG A 980 -15.46 -43.30 7.09
N GLN A 981 -16.08 -43.97 6.11
CA GLN A 981 -17.48 -44.37 6.23
C GLN A 981 -17.66 -45.57 7.18
N GLN A 982 -16.66 -46.46 7.30
CA GLN A 982 -16.66 -47.50 8.34
C GLN A 982 -16.21 -47.00 9.73
N ALA A 983 -15.51 -45.86 9.84
CA ALA A 983 -15.04 -45.29 11.12
C ALA A 983 -15.68 -43.94 11.53
N GLY A 984 -16.70 -43.44 10.83
CA GLY A 984 -17.52 -42.30 11.29
C GLY A 984 -16.88 -40.90 11.21
N TYR A 985 -15.81 -40.69 10.42
CA TYR A 985 -15.05 -39.43 10.34
C TYR A 985 -15.75 -38.33 9.52
N GLY A 986 -16.88 -37.83 10.02
CA GLY A 986 -17.52 -36.60 9.55
C GLY A 986 -17.06 -35.35 10.31
N ALA A 987 -17.71 -34.20 10.03
CA ALA A 987 -17.54 -32.95 10.79
C ALA A 987 -17.78 -33.09 12.30
N ASN A 988 -18.42 -34.20 12.70
CA ASN A 988 -18.50 -34.66 14.07
C ASN A 988 -17.14 -34.65 14.79
N GLU A 989 -15.99 -34.94 14.16
CA GLU A 989 -14.78 -35.27 14.94
C GLU A 989 -14.29 -34.14 15.87
N SER A 990 -14.32 -32.87 15.45
CA SER A 990 -13.95 -31.76 16.34
C SER A 990 -14.91 -31.61 17.54
N THR A 991 -16.19 -31.87 17.32
CA THR A 991 -17.21 -32.02 18.38
C THR A 991 -17.16 -33.37 19.09
N HIS A 992 -16.50 -34.39 18.53
CA HIS A 992 -16.39 -35.74 19.10
C HIS A 992 -15.16 -35.84 20.01
N VAL A 993 -14.07 -35.15 19.67
CA VAL A 993 -12.96 -34.85 20.59
C VAL A 993 -13.44 -33.93 21.70
N ALA A 994 -14.19 -32.86 21.38
CA ALA A 994 -14.79 -32.02 22.42
C ALA A 994 -15.81 -32.78 23.28
N ASP A 995 -16.64 -33.67 22.71
CA ASP A 995 -17.56 -34.53 23.46
C ASP A 995 -16.84 -35.62 24.25
N GLN A 996 -15.80 -36.27 23.72
CA GLN A 996 -15.00 -37.26 24.45
C GLN A 996 -14.33 -36.58 25.65
N VAL A 997 -13.71 -35.42 25.43
CA VAL A 997 -13.13 -34.61 26.51
C VAL A 997 -14.21 -34.16 27.48
N ALA A 998 -15.34 -33.60 27.05
CA ALA A 998 -16.39 -33.10 27.96
C ALA A 998 -17.16 -34.20 28.69
N LYS A 999 -17.43 -35.34 28.05
CA LYS A 999 -18.05 -36.52 28.69
C LYS A 999 -17.11 -37.17 29.70
N MET A 1000 -15.82 -37.28 29.38
CA MET A 1000 -14.85 -37.96 30.24
C MET A 1000 -14.13 -37.05 31.25
N GLN A 1001 -14.13 -35.72 31.09
CA GLN A 1001 -13.53 -34.78 32.05
C GLN A 1001 -14.15 -34.88 33.45
N ASN A 1002 -15.41 -35.30 33.55
CA ASN A 1002 -16.12 -35.52 34.81
C ASN A 1002 -16.13 -37.00 35.23
N GLN A 1003 -15.43 -37.88 34.50
CA GLN A 1003 -15.37 -39.34 34.74
C GLN A 1003 -13.93 -39.88 34.91
N LEU A 1004 -12.91 -39.09 34.56
CA LEU A 1004 -11.50 -39.44 34.65
C LEU A 1004 -10.77 -38.50 35.61
N THR A 1005 -10.27 -39.06 36.72
CA THR A 1005 -9.33 -38.35 37.59
C THR A 1005 -7.95 -38.32 36.94
N LEU A 1006 -7.30 -37.15 36.89
CA LEU A 1006 -5.91 -37.04 36.47
C LEU A 1006 -5.00 -37.58 37.58
N VAL A 1007 -4.36 -38.73 37.36
CA VAL A 1007 -3.57 -39.45 38.39
C VAL A 1007 -2.06 -39.21 38.34
N GLN A 1008 -1.51 -38.80 37.19
CA GLN A 1008 -0.08 -38.54 37.04
C GLN A 1008 0.18 -37.54 35.90
N VAL A 1009 1.27 -36.76 36.02
CA VAL A 1009 1.79 -35.88 34.96
C VAL A 1009 3.28 -36.14 34.81
N GLN A 1010 3.76 -36.20 33.56
CA GLN A 1010 5.17 -36.24 33.19
C GLN A 1010 5.45 -35.09 32.22
N GLN A 1011 6.39 -34.20 32.54
CA GLN A 1011 6.58 -32.94 31.80
C GLN A 1011 8.08 -32.68 31.50
N VAL A 1012 8.53 -33.02 30.30
CA VAL A 1012 9.88 -32.67 29.83
C VAL A 1012 9.86 -31.23 29.31
N THR A 1013 10.71 -30.37 29.88
CA THR A 1013 10.69 -28.91 29.60
C THR A 1013 12.08 -28.42 29.21
N ARG A 1014 12.18 -27.71 28.07
CA ARG A 1014 13.43 -27.05 27.64
C ARG A 1014 13.68 -25.80 28.50
N HIS A 1015 14.95 -25.44 28.70
CA HIS A 1015 15.30 -24.21 29.42
C HIS A 1015 14.74 -22.96 28.73
N GLY A 1016 14.45 -21.92 29.52
CA GLY A 1016 13.98 -20.62 29.02
C GLY A 1016 15.05 -19.79 28.29
N SER A 1017 14.69 -18.55 27.95
CA SER A 1017 15.55 -17.59 27.25
C SER A 1017 16.89 -17.31 27.96
N ARG A 1018 18.01 -17.35 27.22
CA ARG A 1018 19.39 -17.37 27.76
C ARG A 1018 20.36 -16.43 27.04
N PHE A 1019 21.47 -16.07 27.71
CA PHE A 1019 22.57 -15.29 27.12
C PHE A 1019 23.35 -16.07 26.03
N PRO A 1020 24.10 -15.38 25.14
CA PRO A 1020 24.96 -16.01 24.13
C PRO A 1020 26.09 -16.88 24.72
N THR A 1021 26.69 -17.74 23.91
CA THR A 1021 27.88 -18.54 24.29
C THR A 1021 29.18 -17.77 24.03
N LYS A 1022 30.27 -18.12 24.72
CA LYS A 1022 31.61 -17.50 24.58
C LYS A 1022 32.13 -17.47 23.14
N GLY A 1023 31.89 -18.52 22.36
CA GLY A 1023 32.25 -18.55 20.94
C GLY A 1023 31.53 -17.48 20.11
N ASN A 1024 30.27 -17.17 20.44
CA ASN A 1024 29.51 -16.10 19.78
C ASN A 1024 29.91 -14.73 20.33
N ILE A 1025 30.11 -14.60 21.66
CA ILE A 1025 30.59 -13.35 22.28
C ILE A 1025 31.93 -12.94 21.67
N ALA A 1026 32.92 -13.84 21.62
CA ALA A 1026 34.24 -13.57 21.03
C ALA A 1026 34.17 -13.21 19.53
N ARG A 1027 33.25 -13.82 18.77
CA ARG A 1027 33.00 -13.43 17.36
C ARG A 1027 32.43 -12.02 17.25
N ILE A 1028 31.45 -11.68 18.08
CA ILE A 1028 30.84 -10.34 18.11
C ILE A 1028 31.86 -9.29 18.57
N GLU A 1029 32.68 -9.59 19.59
CA GLU A 1029 33.80 -8.74 20.03
C GLU A 1029 34.84 -8.57 18.92
N THR A 1030 35.18 -9.63 18.17
CA THR A 1030 36.10 -9.56 17.02
C THR A 1030 35.55 -8.64 15.93
N VAL A 1031 34.26 -8.75 15.59
CA VAL A 1031 33.60 -7.88 14.60
C VAL A 1031 33.51 -6.43 15.11
N LEU A 1032 33.13 -6.21 16.38
CA LEU A 1032 33.04 -4.89 16.99
C LEU A 1032 34.42 -4.20 17.02
N ASN A 1033 35.47 -4.92 17.43
CA ASN A 1033 36.84 -4.41 17.40
C ASN A 1033 37.31 -4.13 15.96
N LYS A 1034 36.98 -4.99 14.98
CA LYS A 1034 37.31 -4.74 13.57
C LYS A 1034 36.59 -3.50 13.03
N LEU A 1035 35.33 -3.27 13.38
CA LEU A 1035 34.59 -2.07 13.03
C LEU A 1035 35.18 -0.81 13.70
N GLN A 1036 35.47 -0.87 15.01
CA GLN A 1036 36.04 0.25 15.78
C GLN A 1036 37.49 0.59 15.40
N THR A 1037 38.27 -0.36 14.86
CA THR A 1037 39.64 -0.12 14.36
C THR A 1037 39.66 0.31 12.88
N THR A 1038 38.75 -0.19 12.04
CA THR A 1038 38.65 0.23 10.63
C THR A 1038 37.99 1.61 10.51
N ALA A 1039 37.04 1.95 11.40
CA ALA A 1039 36.43 3.27 11.49
C ALA A 1039 37.18 4.18 12.48
N ALA A 1040 38.40 4.59 12.11
CA ALA A 1040 39.16 5.58 12.88
C ALA A 1040 38.34 6.89 13.07
N PRO A 1041 38.44 7.60 14.22
CA PRO A 1041 37.31 8.38 14.75
C PRO A 1041 36.96 9.71 14.05
N THR A 1042 37.49 9.98 12.86
CA THR A 1042 37.43 11.29 12.20
C THR A 1042 36.61 11.33 10.90
N LYS A 1043 36.06 10.20 10.42
CA LYS A 1043 35.27 10.15 9.16
C LYS A 1043 34.00 9.27 9.20
N ALA A 1044 33.50 8.88 10.37
CA ALA A 1044 32.20 8.23 10.48
C ALA A 1044 31.05 9.24 10.25
N LYS A 1045 30.03 8.87 9.45
CA LYS A 1045 28.80 9.68 9.28
C LYS A 1045 27.96 9.62 10.57
N ASP A 1046 27.20 10.68 10.88
CA ASP A 1046 26.49 10.85 12.17
C ASP A 1046 25.66 9.63 12.63
N HIS A 1047 24.99 8.93 11.71
CA HIS A 1047 24.18 7.73 12.03
C HIS A 1047 25.01 6.51 12.47
N LEU A 1048 26.34 6.56 12.36
CA LEU A 1048 27.30 5.56 12.83
C LEU A 1048 28.07 6.01 14.08
N ALA A 1049 27.84 7.23 14.59
CA ALA A 1049 28.57 7.77 15.74
C ALA A 1049 28.47 6.88 17.00
N TRP A 1050 27.38 6.12 17.14
CA TRP A 1050 27.17 5.17 18.25
C TRP A 1050 28.23 4.05 18.32
N LEU A 1051 28.86 3.68 17.20
CA LEU A 1051 29.95 2.69 17.19
C LEU A 1051 31.17 3.18 17.99
N SER A 1052 31.39 4.50 18.04
CA SER A 1052 32.45 5.15 18.81
C SER A 1052 32.11 5.19 20.31
N GLY A 1053 32.20 4.02 20.96
CA GLY A 1053 31.98 3.87 22.41
C GLY A 1053 31.08 2.69 22.80
N TYR A 1054 30.38 2.08 21.84
CA TYR A 1054 29.56 0.90 22.09
C TYR A 1054 30.39 -0.27 22.65
N LYS A 1055 29.81 -0.98 23.63
CA LYS A 1055 30.36 -2.16 24.29
C LYS A 1055 29.21 -3.15 24.52
N LEU A 1056 29.52 -4.44 24.52
CA LEU A 1056 28.50 -5.46 24.75
C LEU A 1056 27.95 -5.36 26.19
N PRO A 1057 26.61 -5.39 26.37
CA PRO A 1057 25.98 -5.30 27.70
C PRO A 1057 26.09 -6.61 28.50
N TYR A 1058 26.53 -7.69 27.85
CA TYR A 1058 26.85 -8.99 28.44
C TYR A 1058 28.32 -9.32 28.16
N ASN A 1059 28.94 -10.12 29.02
CA ASN A 1059 30.32 -10.55 28.92
C ASN A 1059 30.43 -12.08 28.92
N VAL A 1060 31.65 -12.60 28.76
CA VAL A 1060 31.92 -14.04 28.73
C VAL A 1060 31.55 -14.76 30.05
N SER A 1061 31.45 -14.07 31.20
CA SER A 1061 31.15 -14.75 32.48
C SER A 1061 29.69 -15.14 32.67
N VAL A 1062 28.75 -14.61 31.88
CA VAL A 1062 27.33 -15.02 31.87
C VAL A 1062 27.00 -15.97 30.71
N GLU A 1063 28.02 -16.65 30.14
CA GLU A 1063 27.83 -17.38 28.88
C GLU A 1063 26.81 -18.53 28.96
N GLY A 1064 25.78 -18.47 28.12
CA GLY A 1064 24.74 -19.49 28.08
C GLY A 1064 23.91 -19.64 29.36
N GLU A 1065 23.96 -18.67 30.28
CA GLU A 1065 23.15 -18.64 31.50
C GLU A 1065 21.71 -18.17 31.23
N LEU A 1066 20.77 -18.55 32.10
CA LEU A 1066 19.37 -18.15 31.96
C LEU A 1066 19.23 -16.64 32.21
N SER A 1067 18.46 -15.96 31.38
CA SER A 1067 18.12 -14.54 31.57
C SER A 1067 16.91 -14.37 32.50
N ASP A 1068 16.73 -13.18 33.07
CA ASP A 1068 15.57 -12.86 33.92
C ASP A 1068 14.24 -13.03 33.18
N THR A 1069 14.24 -12.77 31.87
CA THR A 1069 13.10 -13.04 30.98
C THR A 1069 12.83 -14.55 30.89
N GLY A 1070 13.88 -15.36 30.73
CA GLY A 1070 13.79 -16.83 30.77
C GLY A 1070 13.32 -17.39 32.11
N SER A 1071 13.60 -16.71 33.21
CA SER A 1071 13.07 -17.06 34.53
C SER A 1071 11.57 -16.75 34.64
N ALA A 1072 11.16 -15.53 34.24
CA ALA A 1072 9.77 -15.09 34.27
C ALA A 1072 8.85 -15.84 33.28
N GLU A 1073 9.38 -16.30 32.15
CA GLU A 1073 8.72 -17.22 31.21
C GLU A 1073 8.33 -18.54 31.92
N LEU A 1074 9.31 -19.18 32.55
CA LEU A 1074 9.15 -20.46 33.23
C LEU A 1074 8.25 -20.32 34.46
N GLN A 1075 8.36 -19.24 35.23
CA GLN A 1075 7.44 -18.93 36.34
C GLN A 1075 5.99 -18.82 35.86
N ARG A 1076 5.73 -18.07 34.78
CA ARG A 1076 4.38 -17.95 34.21
C ARG A 1076 3.88 -19.26 33.60
N PHE A 1077 4.77 -20.17 33.20
CA PHE A 1077 4.40 -21.51 32.77
C PHE A 1077 3.99 -22.38 33.98
N GLY A 1078 4.78 -22.39 35.05
CA GLY A 1078 4.43 -23.07 36.31
C GLY A 1078 3.08 -22.63 36.88
N GLN A 1079 2.79 -21.32 36.82
CA GLN A 1079 1.49 -20.76 37.22
C GLN A 1079 0.31 -21.31 36.37
N ARG A 1080 0.50 -21.49 35.05
CA ARG A 1080 -0.55 -22.06 34.18
C ARG A 1080 -0.73 -23.55 34.41
N THR A 1081 0.35 -24.33 34.49
CA THR A 1081 0.24 -25.76 34.78
C THR A 1081 -0.43 -25.98 36.14
N ARG A 1082 -0.04 -25.23 37.18
CA ARG A 1082 -0.67 -25.31 38.51
C ARG A 1082 -2.16 -24.96 38.49
N ALA A 1083 -2.58 -24.00 37.67
CA ALA A 1083 -3.98 -23.60 37.54
C ALA A 1083 -4.88 -24.64 36.83
N TRP A 1084 -4.30 -25.65 36.16
CA TRP A 1084 -5.02 -26.73 35.50
C TRP A 1084 -5.14 -28.00 36.36
N LEU A 1085 -4.23 -28.22 37.30
CA LEU A 1085 -4.17 -29.46 38.10
C LEU A 1085 -5.09 -29.41 39.34
N PRO A 1086 -5.90 -30.45 39.61
CA PRO A 1086 -6.76 -30.51 40.78
C PRO A 1086 -5.94 -30.53 42.08
N THR A 1087 -6.43 -29.84 43.11
CA THR A 1087 -5.67 -29.62 44.36
C THR A 1087 -5.71 -30.79 45.35
N THR A 1088 -6.60 -31.75 45.11
CA THR A 1088 -6.79 -32.98 45.90
C THR A 1088 -5.72 -34.02 45.59
N GLU A 1089 -5.51 -34.33 44.31
CA GLU A 1089 -4.54 -35.31 43.82
C GLU A 1089 -3.13 -34.70 43.68
N PHE A 1090 -3.06 -33.40 43.35
CA PHE A 1090 -1.82 -32.63 43.27
C PHE A 1090 -1.86 -31.49 44.31
N PRO A 1091 -1.42 -31.72 45.56
CA PRO A 1091 -1.40 -30.69 46.61
C PRO A 1091 -0.68 -29.40 46.21
N THR A 1092 -1.13 -28.24 46.70
CA THR A 1092 -0.50 -26.94 46.38
C THR A 1092 0.74 -26.61 47.21
N ALA A 1093 1.07 -27.46 48.18
CA ALA A 1093 2.37 -27.50 48.86
C ALA A 1093 3.23 -28.60 48.24
N TYR A 1094 4.54 -28.46 48.30
CA TYR A 1094 5.48 -29.48 47.82
C TYR A 1094 5.55 -30.67 48.80
N SER A 1095 5.76 -31.86 48.23
CA SER A 1095 6.19 -33.05 48.95
C SER A 1095 6.91 -34.00 47.99
N ASN A 1096 8.02 -34.59 48.44
CA ASN A 1096 8.91 -35.41 47.59
C ASN A 1096 8.33 -36.80 47.25
N ASP A 1097 7.29 -37.24 47.94
CA ASP A 1097 6.50 -38.43 47.60
C ASP A 1097 5.44 -38.18 46.50
N LYS A 1098 5.18 -36.91 46.17
CA LYS A 1098 4.18 -36.50 45.16
C LYS A 1098 4.80 -35.84 43.93
N TYR A 1099 5.97 -35.21 44.07
CA TYR A 1099 6.61 -34.45 42.99
C TYR A 1099 8.11 -34.68 42.94
N ALA A 1100 8.63 -34.94 41.74
CA ALA A 1100 10.05 -35.02 41.47
C ALA A 1100 10.42 -34.04 40.34
N PHE A 1101 11.42 -33.18 40.57
CA PHE A 1101 11.95 -32.27 39.56
C PHE A 1101 13.37 -32.67 39.19
N SER A 1102 13.63 -32.84 37.90
CA SER A 1102 14.93 -33.26 37.38
C SER A 1102 15.46 -32.27 36.35
N HIS A 1103 16.77 -31.98 36.38
CA HIS A 1103 17.42 -31.13 35.38
C HIS A 1103 18.83 -31.61 35.02
N THR A 1104 19.29 -31.29 33.81
CA THR A 1104 20.69 -31.55 33.42
C THR A 1104 21.66 -30.73 34.27
N TYR A 1105 22.93 -31.12 34.30
CA TYR A 1105 24.03 -30.40 34.97
C TYR A 1105 24.28 -28.94 34.51
N LYS A 1106 23.60 -28.44 33.48
CA LYS A 1106 23.76 -27.05 33.00
C LYS A 1106 23.02 -26.07 33.93
N SER A 1107 23.72 -25.01 34.36
CA SER A 1107 23.18 -23.93 35.20
C SER A 1107 21.82 -23.40 34.71
N ARG A 1108 21.67 -23.17 33.41
CA ARG A 1108 20.41 -22.72 32.79
C ARG A 1108 19.24 -23.69 32.93
N THR A 1109 19.45 -25.01 32.92
CA THR A 1109 18.35 -25.98 33.13
C THR A 1109 17.96 -26.04 34.60
N LYS A 1110 18.92 -25.93 35.52
CA LYS A 1110 18.66 -25.75 36.95
C LYS A 1110 17.83 -24.49 37.22
N ALA A 1111 18.30 -23.34 36.73
CA ALA A 1111 17.59 -22.06 36.87
C ALA A 1111 16.18 -22.09 36.26
N SER A 1112 15.98 -22.82 35.15
CA SER A 1112 14.64 -22.96 34.54
C SER A 1112 13.70 -23.81 35.39
N ALA A 1113 14.20 -24.88 36.01
CA ALA A 1113 13.43 -25.70 36.95
C ALA A 1113 13.02 -24.87 38.17
N HIS A 1114 13.95 -24.12 38.77
CA HIS A 1114 13.64 -23.17 39.85
C HIS A 1114 12.61 -22.11 39.42
N GLY A 1115 12.75 -21.54 38.22
CA GLY A 1115 11.79 -20.60 37.65
C GLY A 1115 10.38 -21.19 37.58
N PHE A 1116 10.23 -22.39 37.00
CA PHE A 1116 8.94 -23.09 36.90
C PHE A 1116 8.34 -23.39 38.28
N VAL A 1117 9.14 -23.95 39.19
CA VAL A 1117 8.73 -24.28 40.56
C VAL A 1117 8.30 -23.03 41.33
N SER A 1118 8.97 -21.88 41.16
CA SER A 1118 8.59 -20.58 41.76
C SER A 1118 7.26 -20.00 41.24
N GLY A 1119 6.69 -20.59 40.19
CA GLY A 1119 5.35 -20.28 39.72
C GLY A 1119 4.31 -21.36 40.05
N PHE A 1120 4.76 -22.60 40.28
CA PHE A 1120 3.91 -23.76 40.50
C PHE A 1120 3.59 -23.99 41.99
N PHE A 1121 4.55 -23.73 42.88
CA PHE A 1121 4.40 -23.87 44.34
C PHE A 1121 4.47 -22.52 45.05
N LYS A 1122 3.77 -22.40 46.18
CA LYS A 1122 3.89 -21.22 47.07
C LYS A 1122 5.09 -21.33 47.99
N ASP A 1123 5.53 -22.55 48.25
CA ASP A 1123 6.62 -23.00 49.11
C ASP A 1123 7.82 -23.50 48.28
N ALA A 1124 8.03 -22.88 47.11
CA ALA A 1124 9.04 -23.22 46.10
C ALA A 1124 10.50 -23.38 46.59
N ALA A 1125 10.82 -22.87 47.78
CA ALA A 1125 12.12 -23.02 48.43
C ALA A 1125 12.35 -24.43 49.03
N ASN A 1126 11.28 -25.19 49.28
CA ASN A 1126 11.33 -26.52 49.91
C ASN A 1126 11.53 -27.66 48.89
N VAL A 1127 11.60 -27.36 47.59
CA VAL A 1127 11.58 -28.37 46.52
C VAL A 1127 12.96 -28.98 46.30
N ASP A 1128 13.03 -30.30 46.23
CA ASP A 1128 14.24 -31.04 45.88
C ASP A 1128 14.42 -31.10 44.35
N TYR A 1129 15.66 -31.03 43.89
CA TYR A 1129 16.00 -31.08 42.46
C TYR A 1129 17.06 -32.15 42.18
N ASN A 1130 16.67 -33.16 41.42
CA ASN A 1130 17.55 -34.24 40.98
C ASN A 1130 18.40 -33.80 39.79
N GLN A 1131 19.70 -34.05 39.85
CA GLN A 1131 20.63 -33.70 38.77
C GLN A 1131 21.55 -34.89 38.44
N SER A 1132 21.36 -35.48 37.26
CA SER A 1132 22.28 -36.48 36.71
C SER A 1132 23.71 -35.93 36.61
N PRO A 1133 24.75 -36.72 36.95
CA PRO A 1133 26.13 -36.35 36.65
C PRO A 1133 26.33 -36.09 35.16
N LYS A 1134 27.13 -35.07 34.83
CA LYS A 1134 27.40 -34.62 33.45
C LYS A 1134 27.69 -35.76 32.46
N ASP A 1135 28.50 -36.70 32.90
CA ASP A 1135 29.08 -37.79 32.11
C ASP A 1135 28.32 -39.12 32.33
N LYS A 1136 27.08 -39.05 32.83
CA LYS A 1136 26.15 -40.18 33.06
C LYS A 1136 24.68 -39.82 32.82
N ASP A 1137 24.38 -38.70 32.17
CA ASP A 1137 23.01 -38.19 31.96
C ASP A 1137 22.33 -38.88 30.75
N VAL A 1138 22.12 -40.20 30.86
CA VAL A 1138 21.51 -41.06 29.83
C VAL A 1138 20.00 -40.84 29.63
N LEU A 1139 19.38 -39.91 30.36
CA LEU A 1139 17.95 -39.61 30.26
C LEU A 1139 17.69 -38.26 29.57
N LEU A 1140 18.36 -37.18 30.02
CA LEU A 1140 18.14 -35.83 29.47
C LEU A 1140 19.24 -35.39 28.51
N ARG A 1141 20.35 -36.13 28.43
CA ARG A 1141 21.48 -35.90 27.51
C ARG A 1141 22.07 -37.20 26.94
N PHE A 1142 21.22 -38.19 26.66
CA PHE A 1142 21.61 -39.50 26.10
C PHE A 1142 22.57 -39.40 24.90
N TYR A 1143 22.39 -38.38 24.04
CA TYR A 1143 23.25 -38.13 22.89
C TYR A 1143 24.68 -37.66 23.22
N ASP A 1144 24.95 -37.11 24.41
CA ASP A 1144 26.32 -36.82 24.88
C ASP A 1144 27.08 -38.11 25.22
N GLN A 1145 26.35 -39.19 25.56
CA GLN A 1145 26.93 -40.46 26.02
C GLN A 1145 27.03 -41.51 24.89
N CYS A 1146 26.16 -41.41 23.88
CA CYS A 1146 26.13 -42.34 22.76
C CYS A 1146 27.37 -42.18 21.84
N GLU A 1147 28.41 -42.96 22.10
CA GLU A 1147 29.70 -42.82 21.41
C GLU A 1147 29.59 -43.16 19.92
N ARG A 1148 28.74 -44.15 19.56
CA ARG A 1148 28.45 -44.48 18.16
C ARG A 1148 27.84 -43.31 17.40
N TYR A 1149 26.78 -42.66 17.91
CA TYR A 1149 26.20 -41.45 17.31
C TYR A 1149 27.25 -40.33 17.18
N THR A 1150 28.04 -40.15 18.24
CA THR A 1150 29.12 -39.16 18.29
C THR A 1150 30.17 -39.41 17.20
N LYS A 1151 30.52 -40.66 16.90
CA LYS A 1151 31.50 -41.05 15.87
C LYS A 1151 30.93 -41.11 14.45
N THR A 1152 29.72 -41.63 14.26
CA THR A 1152 29.17 -41.95 12.93
C THR A 1152 28.21 -40.91 12.36
N VAL A 1153 27.75 -39.94 13.16
CA VAL A 1153 26.85 -38.86 12.74
C VAL A 1153 27.44 -37.49 13.09
N ASP A 1154 27.65 -37.19 14.38
CA ASP A 1154 28.05 -35.85 14.85
C ASP A 1154 29.45 -35.44 14.32
N LYS A 1155 30.44 -36.33 14.45
CA LYS A 1155 31.82 -36.10 13.99
C LYS A 1155 32.12 -36.72 12.61
N ASN A 1156 31.13 -37.28 11.93
CA ASN A 1156 31.33 -37.95 10.64
C ASN A 1156 31.19 -36.98 9.46
N GLU A 1157 32.33 -36.64 8.86
CA GLU A 1157 32.43 -35.82 7.65
C GLU A 1157 31.58 -36.33 6.47
N THR A 1158 31.31 -37.64 6.39
CA THR A 1158 30.50 -38.24 5.31
C THR A 1158 28.99 -38.20 5.54
N ALA A 1159 28.52 -38.13 6.78
CA ALA A 1159 27.12 -37.77 7.07
C ALA A 1159 26.84 -36.31 6.64
N GLN A 1160 27.86 -35.45 6.75
CA GLN A 1160 27.85 -34.05 6.32
C GLN A 1160 28.18 -33.86 4.81
N LYS A 1161 28.31 -34.93 4.01
CA LYS A 1161 28.90 -34.88 2.65
C LYS A 1161 28.13 -33.99 1.67
N GLU A 1162 26.81 -34.10 1.65
CA GLU A 1162 25.97 -33.30 0.74
C GLU A 1162 25.84 -31.85 1.20
N PHE A 1163 25.88 -31.58 2.51
CA PHE A 1163 26.00 -30.22 3.06
C PHE A 1163 27.34 -29.58 2.67
N LYS A 1164 28.45 -30.33 2.77
CA LYS A 1164 29.79 -29.88 2.34
C LYS A 1164 29.92 -29.69 0.82
N LYS A 1165 29.22 -30.49 0.01
CA LYS A 1165 29.09 -30.27 -1.45
C LYS A 1165 28.28 -29.02 -1.75
N PHE A 1166 27.11 -28.85 -1.12
CA PHE A 1166 26.26 -27.68 -1.29
C PHE A 1166 27.04 -26.40 -0.97
N ALA A 1167 27.75 -26.39 0.17
CA ALA A 1167 28.63 -25.30 0.63
C ALA A 1167 29.84 -24.99 -0.27
N LYS A 1168 30.17 -25.85 -1.24
CA LYS A 1168 31.27 -25.70 -2.23
C LYS A 1168 30.78 -25.81 -3.69
N SER A 1169 29.49 -25.65 -3.90
CA SER A 1169 28.87 -25.60 -5.22
C SER A 1169 28.56 -24.16 -5.56
N ASP A 1170 28.34 -23.82 -6.83
CA ASP A 1170 27.85 -22.50 -7.21
C ASP A 1170 26.61 -22.02 -6.40
N ALA A 1171 25.80 -22.93 -5.85
CA ALA A 1171 24.68 -22.55 -4.99
C ALA A 1171 25.17 -22.07 -3.62
N GLY A 1172 26.13 -22.77 -3.01
CA GLY A 1172 26.82 -22.36 -1.80
C GLY A 1172 27.67 -21.11 -2.01
N ASP A 1173 28.44 -21.05 -3.09
CA ASP A 1173 29.28 -19.90 -3.43
C ASP A 1173 28.45 -18.68 -3.80
N ARG A 1174 27.29 -18.83 -4.47
CA ARG A 1174 26.33 -17.70 -4.63
C ARG A 1174 25.56 -17.37 -3.36
N VAL A 1175 25.45 -18.27 -2.39
CA VAL A 1175 24.94 -17.95 -1.05
C VAL A 1175 26.00 -17.18 -0.26
N VAL A 1176 27.28 -17.57 -0.33
CA VAL A 1176 28.42 -16.84 0.20
C VAL A 1176 28.56 -15.47 -0.45
N GLN A 1177 28.67 -15.37 -1.78
CA GLN A 1177 28.74 -14.09 -2.50
C GLN A 1177 27.54 -13.20 -2.21
N ARG A 1178 26.31 -13.75 -2.15
CA ARG A 1178 25.12 -12.95 -1.82
C ARG A 1178 25.06 -12.56 -0.35
N PHE A 1179 25.62 -13.34 0.57
CA PHE A 1179 25.77 -12.96 1.96
C PHE A 1179 26.84 -11.87 2.13
N THR A 1180 28.00 -12.06 1.49
CA THR A 1180 29.12 -11.10 1.36
C THR A 1180 28.66 -9.77 0.76
N ALA A 1181 27.83 -9.81 -0.29
CA ALA A 1181 27.24 -8.63 -0.94
C ALA A 1181 26.11 -7.99 -0.12
N ASN A 1182 25.25 -8.79 0.53
CA ASN A 1182 24.28 -8.26 1.51
C ASN A 1182 24.99 -7.62 2.73
N LEU A 1183 26.25 -7.96 2.99
CA LEU A 1183 27.13 -7.33 3.99
C LEU A 1183 28.04 -6.22 3.41
N GLY A 1184 28.00 -5.96 2.10
CA GLY A 1184 28.76 -4.88 1.45
C GLY A 1184 30.29 -5.08 1.40
N LEU A 1185 30.77 -6.32 1.34
CA LEU A 1185 32.20 -6.66 1.31
C LEU A 1185 32.70 -6.92 -0.13
N THR A 1186 33.94 -6.52 -0.44
CA THR A 1186 34.62 -6.80 -1.71
C THR A 1186 35.17 -8.23 -1.77
N ASP A 1187 35.44 -8.75 -2.97
CA ASP A 1187 35.88 -10.15 -3.19
C ASP A 1187 37.17 -10.55 -2.45
N SER A 1188 37.98 -9.58 -2.03
CA SER A 1188 39.14 -9.76 -1.16
C SER A 1188 38.81 -10.20 0.29
N ALA A 1189 37.53 -10.23 0.70
CA ALA A 1189 37.13 -10.45 2.09
C ALA A 1189 37.14 -11.91 2.56
N ASN A 1190 37.22 -12.89 1.65
CA ASN A 1190 37.33 -14.33 1.94
C ASN A 1190 36.29 -14.88 2.96
N ILE A 1191 35.05 -14.41 2.85
CA ILE A 1191 33.91 -14.93 3.61
C ILE A 1191 33.63 -16.39 3.19
N THR A 1192 33.33 -17.26 4.14
CA THR A 1192 33.05 -18.68 3.87
C THR A 1192 31.60 -19.04 4.12
N PHE A 1193 31.15 -20.19 3.61
CA PHE A 1193 29.81 -20.73 3.91
C PHE A 1193 29.58 -20.94 5.42
N LYS A 1194 30.66 -21.11 6.19
CA LYS A 1194 30.64 -21.29 7.65
C LYS A 1194 30.32 -19.98 8.40
N ASP A 1195 30.55 -18.84 7.76
CA ASP A 1195 30.16 -17.52 8.28
C ASP A 1195 28.67 -17.26 8.01
N VAL A 1196 28.15 -17.75 6.87
CA VAL A 1196 26.71 -17.76 6.57
C VAL A 1196 25.93 -18.66 7.56
N ASP A 1197 26.54 -19.74 8.04
CA ASP A 1197 25.98 -20.67 9.05
C ASP A 1197 25.99 -20.07 10.48
N ALA A 1198 27.06 -19.37 10.87
CA ALA A 1198 27.04 -18.52 12.06
C ALA A 1198 25.94 -17.44 11.96
N ALA A 1199 25.73 -16.94 10.73
CA ALA A 1199 24.66 -16.03 10.33
C ALA A 1199 23.35 -16.72 9.89
N PHE A 1200 23.14 -17.96 10.33
CA PHE A 1200 21.84 -18.58 10.57
C PHE A 1200 21.55 -18.51 12.08
N SER A 1201 22.54 -18.90 12.91
CA SER A 1201 22.38 -19.18 14.34
C SER A 1201 21.85 -18.06 15.26
N ALA A 1202 21.88 -16.78 14.88
CA ALA A 1202 21.70 -15.68 15.84
C ALA A 1202 20.35 -14.90 15.81
N CYS A 1203 19.47 -15.00 14.80
CA CYS A 1203 18.08 -14.50 14.92
C CYS A 1203 17.16 -15.54 15.57
N ALA A 1204 17.68 -16.74 15.85
CA ALA A 1204 17.15 -17.54 16.96
C ALA A 1204 17.31 -16.83 18.30
N ILE A 1205 18.30 -15.92 18.42
CA ILE A 1205 18.53 -15.05 19.57
C ILE A 1205 17.76 -13.73 19.38
N ASP A 1206 17.80 -13.09 18.20
CA ASP A 1206 17.14 -11.79 17.97
C ASP A 1206 15.60 -11.85 17.98
N LEU A 1207 14.97 -12.93 17.48
CA LEU A 1207 13.54 -13.18 17.69
C LEU A 1207 13.24 -13.37 19.18
N ALA A 1208 14.06 -14.17 19.87
CA ALA A 1208 13.82 -14.58 21.26
C ALA A 1208 14.08 -13.48 22.30
N VAL A 1209 15.02 -12.57 22.04
CA VAL A 1209 15.42 -11.51 23.00
C VAL A 1209 14.78 -10.15 22.66
N TYR A 1210 14.53 -9.86 21.37
CA TYR A 1210 14.14 -8.51 20.92
C TYR A 1210 12.83 -8.45 20.12
N ASN A 1211 12.13 -9.58 19.92
CA ASN A 1211 10.92 -9.66 19.08
C ASN A 1211 11.17 -9.08 17.66
N SER A 1212 12.33 -9.42 17.08
CA SER A 1212 12.76 -8.90 15.77
C SER A 1212 13.24 -10.02 14.85
N SER A 1213 12.76 -10.05 13.60
CA SER A 1213 13.14 -11.03 12.58
C SER A 1213 14.35 -10.60 11.74
N THR A 1214 15.16 -9.65 12.23
CA THR A 1214 15.98 -8.77 11.38
C THR A 1214 17.30 -9.35 10.88
N HIS A 1215 17.66 -10.57 11.26
CA HIS A 1215 18.99 -11.09 10.97
C HIS A 1215 18.98 -12.50 10.35
N TRP A 1216 19.20 -13.53 11.17
CA TRP A 1216 19.75 -14.81 10.74
C TRP A 1216 18.72 -15.97 10.59
N CYS A 1217 18.15 -16.55 11.67
CA CYS A 1217 17.09 -17.58 11.59
C CYS A 1217 15.69 -17.04 11.21
N SER A 1218 14.91 -17.94 10.60
CA SER A 1218 13.47 -17.88 10.35
C SER A 1218 12.87 -19.30 10.24
N LEU A 1219 13.32 -20.24 11.11
CA LEU A 1219 13.60 -21.62 10.70
C LEU A 1219 13.32 -22.76 11.77
N ILE A 1220 12.08 -23.29 11.81
CA ILE A 1220 11.67 -24.73 12.03
C ILE A 1220 11.26 -25.26 13.46
N ASP A 1221 10.34 -26.26 13.46
CA ASP A 1221 9.40 -26.81 14.50
C ASP A 1221 9.11 -28.34 14.23
N ASN A 1222 8.33 -29.22 14.93
CA ASN A 1222 7.88 -29.56 16.31
C ASN A 1222 7.06 -30.91 16.27
N GLU A 1223 6.89 -31.71 17.35
CA GLU A 1223 6.08 -32.99 17.33
C GLU A 1223 5.46 -33.48 18.69
N LEU A 1224 4.68 -34.59 18.70
CA LEU A 1224 3.63 -35.07 19.66
C LEU A 1224 4.15 -36.02 20.78
N ALA A 1225 3.43 -36.85 21.59
CA ALA A 1225 2.08 -37.48 21.71
C ALA A 1225 0.89 -36.59 22.21
N GLN A 1226 0.05 -37.00 23.21
CA GLN A 1226 -0.62 -36.02 24.12
C GLN A 1226 0.36 -35.46 25.18
N VAL A 1227 1.63 -35.42 24.80
CA VAL A 1227 2.30 -34.13 24.77
C VAL A 1227 1.30 -33.06 24.36
N LEU A 1228 1.00 -32.18 25.30
CA LEU A 1228 0.39 -30.92 24.98
C LEU A 1228 1.40 -30.10 24.16
N VAL A 1229 1.44 -30.27 22.83
CA VAL A 1229 2.39 -29.53 21.96
C VAL A 1229 2.08 -28.06 22.06
N ASN A 1230 2.88 -27.39 22.88
CA ASN A 1230 2.62 -26.05 23.38
C ASN A 1230 1.18 -25.91 23.89
N GLU A 1231 0.79 -26.71 24.90
CA GLU A 1231 -0.51 -26.61 25.61
C GLU A 1231 -1.75 -27.10 24.82
N ARG A 1232 -1.63 -28.11 23.91
CA ARG A 1232 -2.76 -28.68 23.11
C ARG A 1232 -2.87 -30.21 23.01
N PRO A 1233 -4.05 -30.81 23.25
CA PRO A 1233 -4.30 -32.24 22.98
C PRO A 1233 -4.22 -32.61 21.50
N SER A 1234 -3.85 -33.86 21.21
CA SER A 1234 -3.77 -34.46 19.86
C SER A 1234 -4.02 -35.97 19.90
N LEU A 1235 -4.33 -36.58 18.75
CA LEU A 1235 -4.56 -38.03 18.59
C LEU A 1235 -3.26 -38.83 18.71
N LEU A 1236 -3.33 -40.08 19.21
CA LEU A 1236 -2.19 -41.00 19.20
C LEU A 1236 -2.25 -41.97 18.00
N PRO A 1237 -1.21 -42.02 17.13
CA PRO A 1237 -1.15 -42.98 16.03
C PRO A 1237 -1.26 -44.44 16.51
N GLY A 1238 -1.94 -45.29 15.73
CA GLY A 1238 -2.17 -46.70 16.06
C GLY A 1238 -3.27 -46.97 17.09
N CYS A 1239 -3.93 -45.93 17.63
CA CYS A 1239 -4.90 -46.06 18.72
C CYS A 1239 -6.35 -45.71 18.32
N ASP A 1240 -6.79 -46.27 17.20
CA ASP A 1240 -8.18 -46.30 16.69
C ASP A 1240 -8.91 -44.94 16.64
N GLY A 1241 -8.16 -43.83 16.53
CA GLY A 1241 -8.74 -42.49 16.50
C GLY A 1241 -9.08 -41.88 17.87
N GLN A 1242 -8.50 -42.39 18.96
CA GLN A 1242 -8.76 -41.86 20.30
C GLN A 1242 -7.71 -40.82 20.73
N VAL A 1243 -8.16 -39.70 21.31
CA VAL A 1243 -7.28 -38.66 21.91
C VAL A 1243 -6.63 -39.15 23.21
N PHE A 1244 -7.30 -40.08 23.89
CA PHE A 1244 -6.78 -40.82 25.02
C PHE A 1244 -6.54 -42.27 24.58
N CYS A 1245 -5.30 -42.61 24.26
CA CYS A 1245 -4.95 -43.99 23.97
C CYS A 1245 -4.84 -44.79 25.28
N PRO A 1246 -5.50 -45.95 25.43
CA PRO A 1246 -5.33 -46.81 26.60
C PRO A 1246 -3.85 -47.14 26.81
N PHE A 1247 -3.31 -46.93 28.02
CA PHE A 1247 -1.87 -47.06 28.27
C PHE A 1247 -1.34 -48.47 27.95
N ALA A 1248 -2.14 -49.52 28.11
CA ALA A 1248 -1.77 -50.88 27.69
C ALA A 1248 -1.60 -51.00 26.16
N LYS A 1249 -2.41 -50.29 25.36
CA LYS A 1249 -2.30 -50.25 23.88
C LYS A 1249 -1.17 -49.33 23.43
N ALA A 1250 -0.98 -48.18 24.07
CA ALA A 1250 0.21 -47.34 23.87
C ALA A 1250 1.50 -48.12 24.19
N LYS A 1251 1.53 -48.85 25.32
CA LYS A 1251 2.64 -49.74 25.68
C LYS A 1251 2.84 -50.85 24.66
N ALA A 1252 1.79 -51.46 24.12
CA ALA A 1252 1.92 -52.47 23.06
C ALA A 1252 2.49 -51.89 21.75
N LEU A 1253 2.11 -50.66 21.38
CA LEU A 1253 2.66 -49.94 20.22
C LEU A 1253 4.11 -49.50 20.44
N TRP A 1254 4.47 -49.13 21.67
CA TRP A 1254 5.80 -48.68 22.05
C TRP A 1254 6.73 -49.80 22.53
N LYS A 1255 6.22 -51.03 22.72
CA LYS A 1255 6.99 -52.20 23.20
C LYS A 1255 8.31 -52.41 22.44
N PRO A 1256 8.36 -52.33 21.10
CA PRO A 1256 9.63 -52.42 20.35
C PRO A 1256 10.68 -51.36 20.70
N TYR A 1257 10.29 -50.27 21.36
CA TYR A 1257 11.14 -49.13 21.76
C TYR A 1257 11.30 -48.98 23.29
N VAL A 1258 10.53 -49.73 24.08
CA VAL A 1258 10.43 -49.59 25.55
C VAL A 1258 10.79 -50.89 26.28
N GLU A 1259 10.59 -52.05 25.65
CA GLU A 1259 10.98 -53.36 26.19
C GLU A 1259 12.03 -54.06 25.31
N ASP A 1260 11.98 -53.86 23.99
CA ASP A 1260 12.81 -54.62 23.04
C ASP A 1260 13.98 -53.80 22.42
N TYR A 1261 14.14 -52.51 22.74
CA TYR A 1261 15.21 -51.63 22.23
C TYR A 1261 16.37 -51.49 23.23
N ASP A 1262 17.47 -52.17 22.95
CA ASP A 1262 18.70 -52.09 23.73
C ASP A 1262 19.51 -50.83 23.35
N PHE A 1263 19.35 -49.76 24.13
CA PHE A 1263 20.07 -48.49 23.93
C PHE A 1263 21.58 -48.66 24.10
N ASP A 1264 22.02 -49.43 25.09
CA ASP A 1264 23.44 -49.58 25.43
C ASP A 1264 24.16 -50.38 24.35
N GLN A 1265 23.57 -51.47 23.85
CA GLN A 1265 24.07 -52.17 22.66
C GLN A 1265 24.13 -51.26 21.42
N GLN A 1266 23.07 -50.48 21.15
CA GLN A 1266 23.04 -49.63 19.96
C GLN A 1266 24.01 -48.44 20.05
N CYS A 1267 24.32 -47.95 21.24
CA CYS A 1267 25.29 -46.87 21.46
C CYS A 1267 26.72 -47.35 21.74
N ALA A 1268 26.90 -48.65 22.02
CA ALA A 1268 28.12 -49.30 22.50
C ALA A 1268 28.64 -48.73 23.84
N MET A 1269 27.75 -48.76 24.85
CA MET A 1269 28.02 -48.30 26.23
C MET A 1269 28.31 -49.45 27.21
#